data_AF-C0NLM7-F1
#
_entry.id   AF-C0NLM7-F1
#
_cell.length_a   1.000
_cell.length_b   1.000
_cell.length_c   1.000
_cell.angle_alpha   90.00
_cell.angle_beta   90.00
_cell.angle_gamma   90.00
#
_symmetry.space_group_name_H-M   'P 1'
#
loop_
_entity.id
_entity.type
_entity.pdbx_description
1 polymer ?
#
loop_
_entity_poly.entity_id
_entity_poly.type
_entity_poly.pdbx_seq_one_letter_code
_entity_poly.pdbx_strand_id
1 'polypeptide(L)'
;MATRHHGILQSILIWMLLFLQAIASFISPIAREPLPIARKHDIRDAAPGKQMIIPPLVAKAAQSDIDEARRLVDAAIKKASVLNKARLDHPMRNRYSSTRAAKASRRDASSRDALLPPLLKITNEIAAAAALLAEVEAVAEAKDLSKPKRDYSYIDALYNRTAEKQAQPFWMEDIERKGAWPFGNDPSFKANDRPVIKAASSFIGLGVLSTNRYVENGGAGPDGNAKEWYVTTGNFYRQIRNFRIDITATSRDAYVAALHYQVAQATSLMNVDFIASTDPGTTQQAIYGGNQQFTAQRLKFNNCKTAVQIIWDWGWIWKNIEVTGSTTGFKLMSEDSVPRTGSILVLDSIFRNTETALLTFPASQEKGKGTTGITFDNVDFEAVKNAVVDNQGKVYLAGSVRTVDTWALGPVSFDMSQRDYTLGMSFSTKREPTLVTDGSTSLPKAPFFERAKPQYEAIPVSKFVHMKDRAKGDGITDDTEAFQNSHVRIGGATGSELTSTECPAITSGVNGDGCKSGSLMMHITDSSSAYMENVWLWTADHDIDDPDWQDNNNTLVQTSIYTARGLLVESTEATWLYGTSSEHALYYQYNFYKAQNVFAGMIQTESPYYQPTPNPPAPFESAVGIFNGDPAYQNCHCGSPGNDAAWALRIIESSEIYIAGAGLYSWFSTYTQECRNGGGVRIFNLITIGATNMITSDGNQLTSQDNLAVDYHPYWSQITIIDPIQKTGPQRLIKQGLHARNEDKCPPVLPEAILPEGKYPTNLSIIDIGGHSDHGYFTLVNGSPYNWILTSSHSYQMDQWKWHNVPAGESVQCEWQFAQSFNRYDDKGEAYYKIEGTDKTFQIMARYQDDPNNNFHLRVLYDGLETKDVPKGTSLDFPSRGGLGDMRAMNWVLAGSEEQGYWSSHKPPIAWMSSILTIIGERKLKHVCMPGSHDAGMSKLNGHTEFSNEGNTLTQYLNIYDQLRRGSRYFDVRPAIGDGGKFLTGHYSDIDILDIGWQGGNGESIQDIVDGINRFTAENPELIIINLDLTLDTENGYKPFNDEQWSKTFDLFEGVTHLRGGLEGDLSEKKMNDYIGNGQASVIILSSGGATRPDKGIYSTRQFPRFDSYSNTDVVSTMADDQIAKLKGNRNIVANDAERKDVFHVFSWTLTLTRVLERTIADQSIELAYDPLFWRAYHAFTPFSYPSVLYMDFIGSAEKNTKSFDQTTGEVTAMAMAVNMQLASQNCYVGGGSIVVSKKPPLEHRSEAARPHLMSSKSTVSFLLSLIFLYFRLL
;
A
#
# COMPACT_ATOMS: atom_id res chain seq x y z
N MET A 1 -28.06 17.25 58.79
CA MET A 1 -28.27 18.70 58.58
C MET A 1 -27.17 19.19 57.65
N ALA A 2 -27.58 19.71 56.48
CA ALA A 2 -26.85 20.45 55.45
C ALA A 2 -25.52 19.86 54.89
N THR A 3 -25.34 20.01 53.57
CA THR A 3 -24.07 19.80 52.82
C THR A 3 -23.50 18.38 52.68
N ARG A 4 -24.16 17.49 51.91
CA ARG A 4 -23.47 16.32 51.31
C ARG A 4 -24.10 15.71 50.03
N HIS A 5 -24.99 16.42 49.34
CA HIS A 5 -25.77 15.88 48.20
C HIS A 5 -25.60 16.60 46.86
N HIS A 6 -24.59 17.45 46.66
CA HIS A 6 -24.43 18.21 45.39
C HIS A 6 -23.47 17.60 44.36
N GLY A 7 -22.61 16.65 44.73
CA GLY A 7 -21.61 16.08 43.81
C GLY A 7 -22.16 14.99 42.86
N ILE A 8 -23.20 14.27 43.27
CA ILE A 8 -23.75 13.14 42.51
C ILE A 8 -24.80 13.61 41.49
N LEU A 9 -25.53 14.70 41.77
CA LEU A 9 -26.46 15.27 40.79
C LEU A 9 -25.76 16.02 39.64
N GLN A 10 -24.58 16.62 39.87
CA GLN A 10 -23.83 17.30 38.80
C GLN A 10 -23.19 16.31 37.82
N SER A 11 -22.64 15.19 38.30
CA SER A 11 -22.07 14.15 37.43
C SER A 11 -23.13 13.38 36.66
N ILE A 12 -24.31 13.15 37.23
CA ILE A 12 -25.46 12.58 36.50
C ILE A 12 -26.01 13.56 35.45
N LEU A 13 -26.06 14.87 35.73
CA LEU A 13 -26.47 15.87 34.72
C LEU A 13 -25.44 16.01 33.59
N ILE A 14 -24.14 15.97 33.89
CA ILE A 14 -23.08 16.06 32.87
C ILE A 14 -23.08 14.80 32.00
N TRP A 15 -23.25 13.61 32.60
CA TRP A 15 -23.41 12.38 31.83
C TRP A 15 -24.71 12.36 31.03
N MET A 16 -25.84 12.83 31.56
CA MET A 16 -27.08 12.94 30.77
C MET A 16 -26.98 13.97 29.64
N LEU A 17 -26.26 15.09 29.81
CA LEU A 17 -26.05 16.09 28.76
C LEU A 17 -25.10 15.57 27.67
N LEU A 18 -24.05 14.84 28.02
CA LEU A 18 -23.14 14.18 27.07
C LEU A 18 -23.83 13.00 26.35
N PHE A 19 -24.71 12.26 27.04
CA PHE A 19 -25.51 11.19 26.45
C PHE A 19 -26.64 11.77 25.55
N LEU A 20 -27.19 12.94 25.86
CA LEU A 20 -28.14 13.68 25.00
C LEU A 20 -27.45 14.30 23.79
N GLN A 21 -26.19 14.74 23.89
CA GLN A 21 -25.38 15.17 22.75
C GLN A 21 -25.00 13.98 21.85
N ALA A 22 -24.69 12.82 22.43
CA ALA A 22 -24.39 11.60 21.68
C ALA A 22 -25.64 10.99 21.02
N ILE A 23 -26.82 11.03 21.65
CA ILE A 23 -28.08 10.53 21.06
C ILE A 23 -28.64 11.49 20.00
N ALA A 24 -28.40 12.80 20.10
CA ALA A 24 -28.76 13.76 19.06
C ALA A 24 -27.94 13.60 17.76
N SER A 25 -26.81 12.89 17.81
CA SER A 25 -25.97 12.55 16.65
C SER A 25 -26.26 11.19 16.00
N PHE A 26 -27.21 10.38 16.51
CA PHE A 26 -27.45 9.00 16.04
C PHE A 26 -28.89 8.67 15.61
N ILE A 27 -29.77 9.67 15.39
CA ILE A 27 -31.09 9.48 14.76
C ILE A 27 -31.13 10.18 13.39
N SER A 28 -30.49 9.55 12.40
CA SER A 28 -31.00 9.17 11.06
C SER A 28 -32.42 9.62 10.61
N PRO A 29 -32.79 9.52 9.31
CA PRO A 29 -32.01 9.55 8.06
C PRO A 29 -32.79 10.24 6.88
N ILE A 30 -32.31 10.05 5.64
CA ILE A 30 -33.06 10.11 4.37
C ILE A 30 -33.20 11.48 3.67
N ALA A 31 -32.56 11.55 2.51
CA ALA A 31 -32.90 12.32 1.30
C ALA A 31 -33.16 13.82 1.46
N ARG A 32 -32.19 14.64 1.04
CA ARG A 32 -32.47 15.91 0.34
C ARG A 32 -31.33 16.23 -0.61
N GLU A 33 -31.75 16.37 -1.86
CA GLU A 33 -31.07 16.79 -3.09
C GLU A 33 -29.97 17.85 -2.92
N PRO A 34 -29.02 17.97 -3.88
CA PRO A 34 -28.10 19.10 -3.89
C PRO A 34 -28.91 20.37 -4.06
N LEU A 35 -29.08 21.16 -2.99
CA LEU A 35 -29.73 22.45 -3.07
C LEU A 35 -29.01 23.29 -4.13
N PRO A 36 -29.68 23.67 -5.24
CA PRO A 36 -29.15 24.65 -6.15
C PRO A 36 -29.37 26.00 -5.48
N ILE A 37 -28.39 26.54 -4.75
CA ILE A 37 -28.44 27.96 -4.35
C ILE A 37 -27.90 28.78 -5.53
N ALA A 38 -28.72 28.77 -6.59
CA ALA A 38 -28.91 29.94 -7.41
C ALA A 38 -29.71 30.98 -6.60
N ARG A 39 -29.17 32.20 -6.51
CA ARG A 39 -29.92 33.46 -6.33
C ARG A 39 -31.01 33.50 -5.23
N LYS A 40 -30.67 34.10 -4.08
CA LYS A 40 -31.43 35.14 -3.32
C LYS A 40 -31.12 35.02 -1.82
N HIS A 41 -30.97 36.18 -1.17
CA HIS A 41 -30.69 36.43 0.26
C HIS A 41 -29.21 36.24 0.64
N ASP A 42 -28.44 37.24 1.10
CA ASP A 42 -28.79 38.47 1.81
C ASP A 42 -28.11 39.72 1.20
N ILE A 43 -28.93 40.51 0.50
CA ILE A 43 -28.78 41.97 0.52
C ILE A 43 -29.24 42.37 1.93
N ARG A 44 -28.30 42.50 2.87
CA ARG A 44 -28.59 43.22 4.12
C ARG A 44 -28.66 44.70 3.79
N ASP A 45 -29.90 45.18 3.70
CA ASP A 45 -30.35 46.51 4.09
C ASP A 45 -29.28 47.60 3.98
N ALA A 46 -29.07 48.08 2.74
CA ALA A 46 -28.69 49.47 2.58
C ALA A 46 -29.82 50.29 3.21
N ALA A 47 -29.60 50.75 4.44
CA ALA A 47 -30.50 51.63 5.16
C ALA A 47 -30.99 52.74 4.19
N PRO A 48 -32.30 52.91 3.98
CA PRO A 48 -32.83 53.92 3.09
C PRO A 48 -32.49 55.29 3.69
N GLY A 49 -31.44 55.95 3.19
CA GLY A 49 -31.03 57.27 3.66
C GLY A 49 -29.56 57.65 3.52
N LYS A 50 -28.63 56.75 3.19
CA LYS A 50 -27.22 57.16 2.96
C LYS A 50 -27.04 57.73 1.54
N GLN A 51 -26.78 59.03 1.47
CA GLN A 51 -26.31 59.74 0.29
C GLN A 51 -25.12 58.99 -0.33
N MET A 52 -25.21 58.65 -1.62
CA MET A 52 -24.11 58.03 -2.35
C MET A 52 -22.93 59.00 -2.40
N ILE A 53 -21.85 58.70 -1.69
CA ILE A 53 -20.61 59.47 -1.75
C ILE A 53 -19.97 59.20 -3.10
N ILE A 54 -19.89 60.21 -3.96
CA ILE A 54 -19.19 60.11 -5.25
C ILE A 54 -17.68 60.20 -4.96
N PRO A 55 -16.89 59.19 -5.35
CA PRO A 55 -15.44 59.22 -5.21
C PRO A 55 -14.79 60.42 -5.94
N PRO A 56 -13.66 60.94 -5.42
CA PRO A 56 -13.12 62.23 -5.82
C PRO A 56 -12.56 62.30 -7.24
N LEU A 57 -12.09 61.20 -7.84
CA LEU A 57 -11.64 61.17 -9.24
C LEU A 57 -12.85 61.21 -10.18
N VAL A 58 -13.89 60.43 -9.89
CA VAL A 58 -15.15 60.45 -10.69
C VAL A 58 -15.81 61.82 -10.63
N ALA A 59 -15.84 62.44 -9.45
CA ALA A 59 -16.44 63.77 -9.27
C ALA A 59 -15.73 64.89 -10.08
N LYS A 60 -14.50 64.65 -10.56
CA LYS A 60 -13.68 65.64 -11.29
C LYS A 60 -13.53 65.33 -12.79
N ALA A 61 -13.83 64.12 -13.22
CA ALA A 61 -13.61 63.67 -14.60
C ALA A 61 -14.76 64.09 -15.53
N ALA A 62 -14.42 64.48 -16.76
CA ALA A 62 -15.36 64.56 -17.89
C ALA A 62 -15.49 63.19 -18.57
N GLN A 63 -16.53 63.01 -19.39
CA GLN A 63 -16.69 61.78 -20.19
C GLN A 63 -15.47 61.50 -21.08
N SER A 64 -14.85 62.54 -21.65
CA SER A 64 -13.60 62.43 -22.41
C SER A 64 -12.43 61.90 -21.60
N ASP A 65 -12.35 62.24 -20.31
CA ASP A 65 -11.28 61.75 -19.42
C ASP A 65 -11.48 60.26 -19.12
N ILE A 66 -12.73 59.84 -18.94
CA ILE A 66 -13.11 58.44 -18.75
C ILE A 66 -12.79 57.63 -20.02
N ASP A 67 -13.11 58.16 -21.20
CA ASP A 67 -12.86 57.51 -22.49
C ASP A 67 -11.35 57.35 -22.76
N GLU A 68 -10.55 58.38 -22.47
CA GLU A 68 -9.09 58.32 -22.60
C GLU A 68 -8.47 57.38 -21.56
N ALA A 69 -8.98 57.39 -20.32
CA ALA A 69 -8.54 56.45 -19.29
C ALA A 69 -8.80 54.99 -19.72
N ARG A 70 -9.96 54.69 -20.32
CA ARG A 70 -10.26 53.36 -20.91
C ARG A 70 -9.23 52.99 -21.97
N ARG A 71 -8.93 53.90 -22.91
CA ARG A 71 -7.98 53.65 -23.99
C ARG A 71 -6.57 53.32 -23.47
N LEU A 72 -6.08 54.07 -22.48
CA LEU A 72 -4.76 53.86 -21.87
C LEU A 72 -4.70 52.54 -21.11
N VAL A 73 -5.72 52.25 -20.31
CA VAL A 73 -5.80 51.04 -19.50
C VAL A 73 -5.96 49.79 -20.38
N ASP A 74 -6.80 49.83 -21.42
CA ASP A 74 -6.96 48.71 -22.36
C ASP A 74 -5.65 48.38 -23.09
N ALA A 75 -4.89 49.40 -23.49
CA ALA A 75 -3.57 49.23 -24.11
C ALA A 75 -2.55 48.62 -23.11
N ALA A 76 -2.58 49.09 -21.86
CA ALA A 76 -1.73 48.57 -20.80
C ALA A 76 -2.08 47.11 -20.45
N ILE A 77 -3.37 46.76 -20.31
CA ILE A 77 -3.84 45.39 -20.06
C ILE A 77 -3.36 44.46 -21.17
N LYS A 78 -3.53 44.83 -22.45
CA LYS A 78 -3.06 44.00 -23.59
C LYS A 78 -1.56 43.74 -23.52
N LYS A 79 -0.75 44.76 -23.22
CA LYS A 79 0.70 44.62 -23.12
C LYS A 79 1.11 43.80 -21.88
N ALA A 80 0.50 44.06 -20.73
CA ALA A 80 0.71 43.30 -19.52
C ALA A 80 0.37 41.82 -19.72
N SER A 81 -0.74 41.51 -20.42
CA SER A 81 -1.11 40.13 -20.75
C SER A 81 -0.07 39.41 -21.58
N VAL A 82 0.52 40.05 -22.59
CA VAL A 82 1.59 39.43 -23.39
C VAL A 82 2.80 39.11 -22.52
N LEU A 83 3.19 40.04 -21.65
CA LEU A 83 4.35 39.88 -20.76
C LEU A 83 4.09 38.86 -19.63
N ASN A 84 2.88 38.84 -19.08
CA ASN A 84 2.46 37.87 -18.07
C ASN A 84 2.30 36.48 -18.67
N LYS A 85 1.75 36.38 -19.89
CA LYS A 85 1.73 35.12 -20.64
C LYS A 85 3.14 34.62 -20.92
N ALA A 86 4.06 35.47 -21.35
CA ALA A 86 5.45 35.06 -21.57
C ALA A 86 6.12 34.56 -20.29
N ARG A 87 5.82 35.13 -19.12
CA ARG A 87 6.26 34.61 -17.81
C ARG A 87 5.60 33.28 -17.46
N LEU A 88 4.32 33.12 -17.77
CA LEU A 88 3.58 31.88 -17.58
C LEU A 88 4.14 30.76 -18.46
N ASP A 89 4.50 31.08 -19.71
CA ASP A 89 5.07 30.13 -20.66
C ASP A 89 6.55 29.81 -20.33
N HIS A 90 7.25 30.74 -19.66
CA HIS A 90 8.65 30.60 -19.23
C HIS A 90 8.83 30.92 -17.73
N PRO A 91 8.25 30.10 -16.83
CA PRO A 91 8.28 30.36 -15.40
C PRO A 91 9.72 30.26 -14.88
N MET A 92 10.06 31.12 -13.91
CA MET A 92 11.33 30.98 -13.21
C MET A 92 11.35 29.68 -12.41
N ARG A 93 12.51 29.03 -12.39
CA ARG A 93 12.73 27.74 -11.73
C ARG A 93 13.94 27.88 -10.85
N ASN A 94 13.90 27.32 -9.64
CA ASN A 94 15.08 27.24 -8.79
C ASN A 94 16.15 26.43 -9.55
N ARG A 95 17.25 27.08 -9.92
CA ARG A 95 18.41 26.43 -10.54
C ARG A 95 19.47 26.24 -9.47
N TYR A 96 19.53 25.06 -8.88
CA TYR A 96 20.67 24.66 -8.08
C TYR A 96 21.85 24.43 -9.02
N SER A 97 23.01 24.99 -8.70
CA SER A 97 24.26 24.59 -9.34
C SER A 97 25.32 24.47 -8.25
N SER A 98 25.97 23.31 -8.14
CA SER A 98 27.14 23.22 -7.27
C SER A 98 28.32 23.93 -7.96
N THR A 99 29.00 24.78 -7.21
CA THR A 99 30.17 25.55 -7.69
C THR A 99 31.33 24.67 -8.17
N ARG A 100 31.31 23.35 -7.90
CA ARG A 100 32.31 22.38 -8.39
C ARG A 100 31.98 21.73 -9.74
N ALA A 101 30.72 21.64 -10.17
CA ALA A 101 30.36 20.98 -11.44
C ALA A 101 30.48 21.90 -12.68
N ALA A 102 30.65 23.21 -12.49
CA ALA A 102 30.66 24.20 -13.57
C ALA A 102 31.83 24.06 -14.58
N LYS A 103 32.82 23.19 -14.34
CA LYS A 103 33.98 22.99 -15.24
C LYS A 103 33.80 21.90 -16.30
N ALA A 104 32.75 21.07 -16.25
CA ALA A 104 32.71 19.83 -17.05
C ALA A 104 31.79 19.80 -18.30
N SER A 105 30.91 20.79 -18.54
CA SER A 105 30.10 20.80 -19.79
C SER A 105 30.13 22.15 -20.51
N ARG A 106 31.15 22.35 -21.36
CA ARG A 106 31.20 23.47 -22.32
C ARG A 106 30.25 23.33 -23.51
N ARG A 107 29.51 22.22 -23.64
CA ARG A 107 28.67 21.94 -24.83
C ARG A 107 27.21 22.42 -24.74
N ASP A 108 26.73 22.90 -23.59
CA ASP A 108 25.33 23.34 -23.40
C ASP A 108 25.16 24.87 -23.25
N ALA A 109 26.14 25.65 -23.71
CA ALA A 109 26.14 27.10 -23.52
C ALA A 109 25.06 27.86 -24.32
N SER A 110 24.41 27.26 -25.33
CA SER A 110 23.51 27.99 -26.22
C SER A 110 22.07 28.21 -25.70
N SER A 111 21.69 27.69 -24.52
CA SER A 111 20.37 27.97 -23.91
C SER A 111 20.44 28.94 -22.71
N ARG A 112 21.64 29.44 -22.38
CA ARG A 112 21.88 30.25 -21.17
C ARG A 112 21.38 31.69 -21.25
N ASP A 113 21.05 32.19 -22.45
CA ASP A 113 20.82 33.63 -22.71
C ASP A 113 19.38 34.01 -23.09
N ALA A 114 18.37 33.18 -22.83
CA ALA A 114 16.98 33.60 -23.01
C ALA A 114 16.60 34.65 -21.93
N LEU A 115 16.67 35.94 -22.29
CA LEU A 115 16.22 37.08 -21.48
C LEU A 115 14.80 36.85 -20.94
N LEU A 116 14.64 36.92 -19.61
CA LEU A 116 13.34 36.83 -18.94
C LEU A 116 12.39 37.92 -19.46
N PRO A 117 11.12 37.61 -19.75
CA PRO A 117 10.16 38.62 -20.18
C PRO A 117 10.01 39.72 -19.11
N PRO A 118 10.14 41.03 -19.41
CA PRO A 118 10.07 42.11 -18.42
C PRO A 118 8.64 42.39 -17.95
N LEU A 119 8.44 43.00 -16.78
CA LEU A 119 7.09 43.37 -16.30
C LEU A 119 6.63 44.58 -17.11
N LEU A 120 5.32 44.81 -17.19
CA LEU A 120 4.86 46.09 -17.72
C LEU A 120 5.28 47.20 -16.75
N LYS A 121 6.07 48.17 -17.23
CA LYS A 121 6.29 49.43 -16.53
C LYS A 121 4.98 50.19 -16.41
N ILE A 122 4.45 50.30 -15.19
CA ILE A 122 3.25 51.09 -14.90
C ILE A 122 3.69 52.54 -14.74
N THR A 123 3.34 53.39 -15.70
CA THR A 123 3.63 54.82 -15.61
C THR A 123 2.60 55.53 -14.73
N ASN A 124 2.91 56.74 -14.26
CA ASN A 124 1.99 57.54 -13.46
C ASN A 124 0.66 57.78 -14.19
N GLU A 125 0.71 57.93 -15.53
CA GLU A 125 -0.48 58.10 -16.37
C GLU A 125 -1.35 56.84 -16.39
N ILE A 126 -0.74 55.65 -16.52
CA ILE A 126 -1.46 54.36 -16.47
C ILE A 126 -2.09 54.17 -15.08
N ALA A 127 -1.34 54.44 -14.01
CA ALA A 127 -1.82 54.32 -12.64
C ALA A 127 -3.01 55.26 -12.37
N ALA A 128 -2.92 56.52 -12.78
CA ALA A 128 -4.00 57.50 -12.64
C ALA A 128 -5.25 57.13 -13.46
N ALA A 129 -5.05 56.68 -14.70
CA ALA A 129 -6.14 56.20 -15.56
C ALA A 129 -6.84 54.97 -14.94
N ALA A 130 -6.09 53.99 -14.45
CA ALA A 130 -6.65 52.80 -13.81
C ALA A 130 -7.42 53.13 -12.54
N ALA A 131 -6.92 54.07 -11.72
CA ALA A 131 -7.58 54.55 -10.50
C ALA A 131 -8.91 55.27 -10.81
N LEU A 132 -8.94 56.14 -11.83
CA LEU A 132 -10.17 56.80 -12.27
C LEU A 132 -11.23 55.76 -12.67
N LEU A 133 -10.86 54.77 -13.50
CA LEU A 133 -11.79 53.72 -13.93
C LEU A 133 -12.29 52.85 -12.77
N ALA A 134 -11.43 52.55 -11.80
CA ALA A 134 -11.83 51.79 -10.62
C ALA A 134 -12.89 52.53 -9.80
N GLU A 135 -12.75 53.84 -9.61
CA GLU A 135 -13.79 54.64 -8.96
C GLU A 135 -15.08 54.73 -9.78
N VAL A 136 -14.99 54.88 -11.12
CA VAL A 136 -16.15 54.87 -12.03
C VAL A 136 -16.95 53.57 -11.88
N GLU A 137 -16.25 52.43 -11.83
CA GLU A 137 -16.84 51.11 -11.64
C GLU A 137 -17.49 50.96 -10.26
N ALA A 138 -16.81 51.40 -9.19
CA ALA A 138 -17.34 51.35 -7.83
C ALA A 138 -18.67 52.11 -7.69
N VAL A 139 -18.77 53.27 -8.35
CA VAL A 139 -20.02 54.05 -8.39
C VAL A 139 -21.12 53.33 -9.16
N ALA A 140 -20.78 52.72 -10.31
CA ALA A 140 -21.74 51.98 -11.11
C ALA A 140 -22.31 50.76 -10.36
N GLU A 141 -21.47 50.03 -9.63
CA GLU A 141 -21.89 48.88 -8.81
C GLU A 141 -22.77 49.29 -7.61
N ALA A 142 -22.51 50.45 -7.00
CA ALA A 142 -23.30 50.95 -5.88
C ALA A 142 -24.76 51.30 -6.25
N LYS A 143 -25.05 51.55 -7.54
CA LYS A 143 -26.36 52.05 -7.99
C LYS A 143 -27.27 50.99 -8.64
N ASP A 144 -26.71 49.92 -9.20
CA ASP A 144 -27.44 49.04 -10.12
C ASP A 144 -27.54 47.58 -9.64
N LEU A 145 -28.09 47.36 -8.44
CA LEU A 145 -28.40 46.02 -7.91
C LEU A 145 -29.48 45.25 -8.70
N SER A 146 -30.04 45.81 -9.79
CA SER A 146 -31.27 45.29 -10.41
C SER A 146 -31.24 45.04 -11.93
N LYS A 147 -30.22 45.46 -12.69
CA LYS A 147 -30.19 45.26 -14.16
C LYS A 147 -28.92 44.55 -14.66
N PRO A 148 -29.03 43.63 -15.65
CA PRO A 148 -27.90 42.86 -16.19
C PRO A 148 -27.07 43.59 -17.25
N LYS A 149 -27.29 44.89 -17.48
CA LYS A 149 -26.52 45.71 -18.43
C LYS A 149 -26.09 47.01 -17.76
N ARG A 150 -24.77 47.23 -17.67
CA ARG A 150 -24.14 48.48 -17.23
C ARG A 150 -24.57 49.61 -18.19
N ASP A 151 -25.46 50.50 -17.74
CA ASP A 151 -25.90 51.69 -18.48
C ASP A 151 -25.17 52.94 -17.95
N TYR A 152 -24.29 53.50 -18.79
CA TYR A 152 -23.51 54.70 -18.45
C TYR A 152 -24.27 56.02 -18.68
N SER A 153 -25.47 55.98 -19.26
CA SER A 153 -26.24 57.18 -19.63
C SER A 153 -26.58 58.10 -18.43
N TYR A 154 -26.50 57.58 -17.20
CA TYR A 154 -26.79 58.35 -16.00
C TYR A 154 -25.69 59.36 -15.62
N ILE A 155 -24.46 59.22 -16.13
CA ILE A 155 -23.34 60.12 -15.80
C ILE A 155 -23.65 61.57 -16.23
N ASP A 156 -24.38 61.76 -17.34
CA ASP A 156 -24.81 63.09 -17.80
C ASP A 156 -25.85 63.75 -16.86
N ALA A 157 -26.65 62.95 -16.13
CA ALA A 157 -27.69 63.47 -15.23
C ALA A 157 -27.15 63.93 -13.85
N LEU A 158 -25.89 63.64 -13.53
CA LEU A 158 -25.27 64.01 -12.25
C LEU A 158 -24.74 65.45 -12.20
N TYR A 159 -24.57 66.12 -13.35
CA TYR A 159 -23.93 67.44 -13.41
C TYR A 159 -24.72 68.60 -12.77
N ASN A 160 -25.98 68.38 -12.35
CA ASN A 160 -26.83 69.42 -11.75
C ASN A 160 -27.08 69.29 -10.23
N ARG A 161 -26.28 68.50 -9.48
CA ARG A 161 -26.36 68.47 -8.02
C ARG A 161 -25.03 68.84 -7.37
N THR A 162 -25.06 69.89 -6.55
CA THR A 162 -24.01 70.25 -5.60
C THR A 162 -23.78 69.09 -4.63
N ALA A 163 -22.70 68.33 -4.84
CA ALA A 163 -22.19 67.34 -3.89
C ALA A 163 -21.02 67.94 -3.12
N GLU A 164 -21.03 67.80 -1.78
CA GLU A 164 -19.95 68.24 -0.90
C GLU A 164 -18.65 67.49 -1.19
N LYS A 165 -17.56 68.24 -1.34
CA LYS A 165 -16.19 67.71 -1.45
C LYS A 165 -15.71 67.23 -0.08
N GLN A 166 -15.51 65.93 0.09
CA GLN A 166 -14.61 65.43 1.15
C GLN A 166 -13.53 64.55 0.51
N ALA A 167 -12.30 65.06 0.53
CA ALA A 167 -11.10 64.29 0.20
C ALA A 167 -10.68 63.54 1.47
N GLN A 168 -10.93 62.23 1.52
CA GLN A 168 -10.26 61.36 2.48
C GLN A 168 -9.26 60.50 1.69
N PRO A 169 -7.98 60.44 2.10
CA PRO A 169 -7.01 59.52 1.53
C PRO A 169 -7.44 58.07 1.74
N PHE A 170 -6.86 57.19 0.95
CA PHE A 170 -7.09 55.75 1.01
C PHE A 170 -6.79 55.21 2.42
N TRP A 171 -7.80 54.61 3.08
CA TRP A 171 -7.80 54.26 4.50
C TRP A 171 -6.65 53.36 5.00
N MET A 172 -5.89 52.71 4.11
CA MET A 172 -4.74 51.89 4.50
C MET A 172 -3.44 52.69 4.71
N GLU A 173 -3.36 53.95 4.27
CA GLU A 173 -2.10 54.73 4.34
C GLU A 173 -1.67 55.02 5.79
N ASP A 174 -2.64 55.22 6.70
CA ASP A 174 -2.39 55.66 8.08
C ASP A 174 -2.57 54.57 9.16
N ILE A 175 -2.65 53.29 8.76
CA ILE A 175 -2.75 52.21 9.76
C ILE A 175 -1.40 52.07 10.46
N GLU A 176 -1.29 52.67 11.65
CA GLU A 176 -0.18 52.42 12.57
C GLU A 176 -0.06 50.90 12.77
N ARG A 177 1.10 50.33 12.42
CA ARG A 177 1.41 48.89 12.49
C ARG A 177 1.56 48.39 13.94
N LYS A 178 0.58 48.67 14.79
CA LYS A 178 0.55 48.37 16.23
C LYS A 178 0.01 46.96 16.54
N GLY A 179 -0.26 46.14 15.52
CA GLY A 179 -0.89 44.82 15.69
C GLY A 179 -2.36 44.88 16.14
N ALA A 180 -2.97 46.06 16.14
CA ALA A 180 -4.40 46.24 16.39
C ALA A 180 -5.22 45.95 15.12
N TRP A 181 -6.46 45.49 15.31
CA TRP A 181 -7.40 45.17 14.23
C TRP A 181 -7.57 46.38 13.28
N PRO A 182 -7.37 46.22 11.95
CA PRO A 182 -7.40 47.34 10.99
C PRO A 182 -8.76 48.06 10.83
N PHE A 183 -9.82 47.61 11.51
CA PHE A 183 -11.17 48.16 11.39
C PHE A 183 -11.63 48.97 12.63
N GLY A 184 -10.71 49.27 13.54
CA GLY A 184 -11.04 50.04 14.75
C GLY A 184 -11.99 49.31 15.70
N ASN A 185 -12.37 49.98 16.79
CA ASN A 185 -13.31 49.44 17.79
C ASN A 185 -14.77 49.40 17.28
N ASP A 186 -15.01 49.15 15.99
CA ASP A 186 -16.36 49.07 15.42
C ASP A 186 -17.02 47.75 15.83
N PRO A 187 -18.01 47.76 16.75
CA PRO A 187 -18.67 46.54 17.22
C PRO A 187 -19.58 45.90 16.15
N SER A 188 -19.83 46.59 15.03
CA SER A 188 -20.61 46.04 13.92
C SER A 188 -19.79 45.10 13.03
N PHE A 189 -18.45 45.18 13.09
CA PHE A 189 -17.57 44.31 12.32
C PHE A 189 -17.58 42.90 12.93
N LYS A 190 -18.22 41.96 12.23
CA LYS A 190 -18.17 40.55 12.62
C LYS A 190 -16.95 39.93 11.96
N ALA A 191 -15.97 39.48 12.76
CA ALA A 191 -14.81 38.72 12.29
C ALA A 191 -15.16 37.55 11.33
N ASN A 192 -16.40 37.07 11.46
CA ASN A 192 -16.95 35.94 10.72
C ASN A 192 -17.49 36.31 9.33
N ASP A 193 -17.59 37.60 9.01
CA ASP A 193 -17.97 38.07 7.68
C ASP A 193 -16.72 38.34 6.84
N ARG A 194 -16.33 37.36 6.01
CA ARG A 194 -15.07 37.41 5.25
C ARG A 194 -15.10 38.56 4.24
N PRO A 195 -14.23 39.57 4.35
CA PRO A 195 -14.21 40.68 3.41
C PRO A 195 -13.89 40.23 1.98
N VAL A 196 -14.49 40.91 1.00
CA VAL A 196 -14.26 40.69 -0.43
C VAL A 196 -13.23 41.69 -0.96
N ILE A 197 -12.12 41.20 -1.51
CA ILE A 197 -11.17 41.97 -2.32
C ILE A 197 -11.56 41.79 -3.79
N LYS A 198 -12.26 42.78 -4.36
CA LYS A 198 -12.73 42.76 -5.75
C LYS A 198 -11.72 43.48 -6.65
N ALA A 199 -11.16 42.78 -7.63
CA ALA A 199 -10.31 43.40 -8.64
C ALA A 199 -11.17 44.21 -9.63
N ALA A 200 -10.80 45.47 -9.85
CA ALA A 200 -11.42 46.31 -10.87
C ALA A 200 -11.18 45.76 -12.28
N SER A 201 -12.04 46.10 -13.25
CA SER A 201 -11.82 45.70 -14.65
C SER A 201 -10.56 46.35 -15.23
N SER A 202 -10.14 47.48 -14.64
CA SER A 202 -8.90 48.20 -14.92
C SER A 202 -7.64 47.64 -14.24
N PHE A 203 -7.72 46.51 -13.52
CA PHE A 203 -6.59 45.95 -12.78
C PHE A 203 -5.42 45.56 -13.71
N ILE A 204 -4.22 46.02 -13.39
CA ILE A 204 -2.97 45.67 -14.08
C ILE A 204 -1.95 45.18 -13.04
N GLY A 205 -1.57 43.91 -13.12
CA GLY A 205 -0.58 43.32 -12.20
C GLY A 205 -0.45 41.81 -12.35
N LEU A 206 0.51 41.22 -11.65
CA LEU A 206 0.73 39.76 -11.64
C LEU A 206 -0.33 39.05 -10.78
N GLY A 207 -0.58 39.56 -9.57
CA GLY A 207 -1.63 39.09 -8.66
C GLY A 207 -2.24 40.23 -7.86
N VAL A 208 -3.53 40.12 -7.50
CA VAL A 208 -4.21 41.10 -6.63
C VAL A 208 -3.46 41.23 -5.29
N LEU A 209 -3.01 40.10 -4.75
CA LEU A 209 -2.01 40.01 -3.68
C LEU A 209 -0.73 39.34 -4.19
N SER A 210 0.44 39.76 -3.67
CA SER A 210 1.74 39.20 -4.04
C SER A 210 2.62 39.07 -2.80
N THR A 211 3.13 37.86 -2.50
CA THR A 211 4.03 37.62 -1.36
C THR A 211 5.50 37.89 -1.67
N ASN A 212 5.85 37.93 -2.96
CA ASN A 212 7.17 38.33 -3.44
C ASN A 212 7.03 39.20 -4.69
N ARG A 213 7.70 40.34 -4.75
CA ARG A 213 7.64 41.26 -5.89
C ARG A 213 8.95 41.20 -6.65
N TYR A 214 8.85 41.14 -7.98
CA TYR A 214 9.99 41.28 -8.88
C TYR A 214 10.47 42.73 -8.89
N VAL A 215 11.78 42.94 -8.81
CA VAL A 215 12.40 44.26 -8.92
C VAL A 215 12.54 44.60 -10.40
N GLU A 216 11.86 45.66 -10.84
CA GLU A 216 11.91 46.11 -12.23
C GLU A 216 13.35 46.47 -12.63
N ASN A 217 13.89 45.80 -13.66
CA ASN A 217 15.28 45.94 -14.10
C ASN A 217 16.34 45.66 -12.99
N GLY A 218 15.98 44.86 -11.98
CA GLY A 218 16.83 44.62 -10.81
C GLY A 218 18.06 43.73 -11.05
N GLY A 219 18.24 43.20 -12.26
CA GLY A 219 19.31 42.25 -12.58
C GLY A 219 19.08 40.86 -11.97
N ALA A 220 20.16 40.11 -11.76
CA ALA A 220 20.12 38.83 -11.07
C ALA A 220 20.17 39.03 -9.55
N GLY A 221 19.33 38.32 -8.80
CA GLY A 221 19.36 38.24 -7.34
C GLY A 221 20.49 37.34 -6.84
N PRO A 222 20.66 37.24 -5.51
CA PRO A 222 21.73 36.44 -4.88
C PRO A 222 21.69 34.95 -5.24
N ASP A 223 20.52 34.42 -5.59
CA ASP A 223 20.30 33.03 -6.04
C ASP A 223 20.53 32.82 -7.55
N GLY A 224 20.92 33.87 -8.28
CA GLY A 224 21.11 33.86 -9.73
C GLY A 224 19.83 34.01 -10.56
N ASN A 225 18.65 34.09 -9.94
CA ASN A 225 17.36 34.33 -10.62
C ASN A 225 17.09 35.83 -10.78
N ALA A 226 15.95 36.25 -11.34
CA ALA A 226 15.63 37.69 -11.36
C ALA A 226 15.58 38.24 -9.93
N LYS A 227 16.10 39.45 -9.73
CA LYS A 227 16.06 40.10 -8.41
C LYS A 227 14.60 40.28 -7.97
N GLU A 228 14.27 39.69 -6.84
CA GLU A 228 12.98 39.80 -6.14
C GLU A 228 13.20 40.51 -4.80
N TRP A 229 12.12 40.87 -4.10
CA TRP A 229 12.22 41.45 -2.75
C TRP A 229 12.81 40.47 -1.74
N TYR A 230 12.52 39.18 -1.88
CA TYR A 230 13.02 38.13 -1.01
C TYR A 230 13.57 36.98 -1.84
N VAL A 231 14.66 36.34 -1.41
CA VAL A 231 15.05 35.03 -1.94
C VAL A 231 13.94 34.05 -1.60
N THR A 232 13.51 33.26 -2.58
CA THR A 232 12.30 32.43 -2.46
C THR A 232 12.38 31.43 -1.31
N THR A 233 13.53 30.78 -1.14
CA THR A 233 13.84 29.82 -0.07
C THR A 233 14.03 30.47 1.29
N GLY A 234 14.13 31.80 1.35
CA GLY A 234 14.17 32.60 2.60
C GLY A 234 12.85 33.30 2.94
N ASN A 235 11.77 33.05 2.17
CA ASN A 235 10.52 33.80 2.31
C ASN A 235 9.54 33.17 3.32
N PHE A 236 9.93 33.21 4.60
CA PHE A 236 9.26 32.55 5.72
C PHE A 236 8.14 33.39 6.37
N TYR A 237 7.42 32.79 7.33
CA TYR A 237 6.56 33.48 8.32
C TYR A 237 5.44 34.39 7.77
N ARG A 238 4.58 33.85 6.89
CA ARG A 238 3.45 34.57 6.25
C ARG A 238 2.12 33.87 6.43
N GLN A 239 1.05 34.63 6.63
CA GLN A 239 -0.31 34.08 6.70
C GLN A 239 -1.29 34.92 5.87
N ILE A 240 -2.11 34.27 5.05
CA ILE A 240 -3.27 34.89 4.41
C ILE A 240 -4.51 34.10 4.85
N ARG A 241 -5.44 34.75 5.55
CA ARG A 241 -6.62 34.08 6.10
C ARG A 241 -7.89 34.92 6.10
N ASN A 242 -9.04 34.27 5.92
CA ASN A 242 -10.38 34.85 6.03
C ASN A 242 -10.72 35.92 4.97
N PHE A 243 -10.36 35.70 3.71
CA PHE A 243 -10.66 36.62 2.60
C PHE A 243 -11.47 35.94 1.48
N ARG A 244 -12.18 36.74 0.70
CA ARG A 244 -12.70 36.35 -0.61
C ARG A 244 -12.04 37.23 -1.66
N ILE A 245 -11.31 36.67 -2.61
CA ILE A 245 -10.62 37.44 -3.66
C ILE A 245 -11.34 37.19 -4.97
N ASP A 246 -11.99 38.22 -5.51
CA ASP A 246 -12.84 38.15 -6.69
C ASP A 246 -12.19 38.88 -7.86
N ILE A 247 -11.78 38.10 -8.88
CA ILE A 247 -11.15 38.59 -10.10
C ILE A 247 -12.08 38.50 -11.32
N THR A 248 -13.37 38.23 -11.13
CA THR A 248 -14.34 38.02 -12.23
C THR A 248 -14.58 39.26 -13.10
N ALA A 249 -14.28 40.45 -12.58
CA ALA A 249 -14.47 41.71 -13.31
C ALA A 249 -13.27 42.07 -14.21
N THR A 250 -12.11 41.42 -14.06
CA THR A 250 -10.94 41.66 -14.91
C THR A 250 -11.21 41.28 -16.37
N SER A 251 -10.51 41.91 -17.31
CA SER A 251 -10.66 41.57 -18.74
C SER A 251 -10.39 40.09 -18.99
N ARG A 252 -11.16 39.47 -19.89
CA ARG A 252 -11.02 38.04 -20.22
C ARG A 252 -9.67 37.71 -20.86
N ASP A 253 -9.08 38.71 -21.52
CA ASP A 253 -7.76 38.61 -22.14
C ASP A 253 -6.64 38.93 -21.13
N ALA A 254 -6.97 39.32 -19.89
CA ALA A 254 -6.02 39.67 -18.85
C ALA A 254 -5.43 38.41 -18.20
N TYR A 255 -4.13 38.15 -18.35
CA TYR A 255 -3.43 37.13 -17.56
C TYR A 255 -3.16 37.67 -16.14
N VAL A 256 -4.15 37.54 -15.25
CA VAL A 256 -4.16 38.06 -13.87
C VAL A 256 -4.44 36.92 -12.88
N ALA A 257 -3.68 36.85 -11.79
CA ALA A 257 -3.94 35.95 -10.67
C ALA A 257 -4.65 36.68 -9.51
N ALA A 258 -5.39 35.93 -8.69
CA ALA A 258 -5.88 36.46 -7.42
C ALA A 258 -4.74 36.60 -6.39
N LEU A 259 -3.79 35.65 -6.40
CA LEU A 259 -2.67 35.61 -5.49
C LEU A 259 -1.41 35.09 -6.20
N HIS A 260 -0.30 35.83 -6.09
CA HIS A 260 1.05 35.36 -6.39
C HIS A 260 1.72 34.91 -5.08
N TYR A 261 1.83 33.59 -4.87
CA TYR A 261 2.22 32.96 -3.60
C TYR A 261 3.56 32.23 -3.69
N GLN A 262 4.65 32.99 -3.72
CA GLN A 262 6.02 32.48 -3.74
C GLN A 262 6.59 32.59 -2.32
N VAL A 263 6.65 31.46 -1.60
CA VAL A 263 6.92 31.39 -0.15
C VAL A 263 7.72 30.14 0.22
N ALA A 264 8.23 30.10 1.46
CA ALA A 264 8.95 28.97 2.06
C ALA A 264 8.23 28.45 3.35
N GLN A 265 8.96 27.83 4.29
CA GLN A 265 8.45 27.25 5.53
C GLN A 265 7.72 28.26 6.45
N ALA A 266 6.91 27.72 7.37
CA ALA A 266 6.09 28.48 8.32
C ALA A 266 5.15 29.51 7.66
N THR A 267 4.61 29.16 6.49
CA THR A 267 3.62 29.96 5.77
C THR A 267 2.29 29.24 5.65
N SER A 268 1.17 29.96 5.59
CA SER A 268 -0.15 29.35 5.40
C SER A 268 -1.15 30.22 4.64
N LEU A 269 -2.05 29.51 3.95
CA LEU A 269 -3.25 30.04 3.31
C LEU A 269 -4.47 29.30 3.88
N MET A 270 -5.38 30.01 4.53
CA MET A 270 -6.48 29.37 5.28
C MET A 270 -7.80 30.11 5.13
N ASN A 271 -8.89 29.38 4.84
CA ASN A 271 -10.24 29.94 4.76
C ASN A 271 -10.36 31.11 3.76
N VAL A 272 -9.84 30.91 2.54
CA VAL A 272 -9.85 31.90 1.46
C VAL A 272 -10.65 31.39 0.26
N ASP A 273 -11.56 32.21 -0.27
CA ASP A 273 -12.22 31.93 -1.54
C ASP A 273 -11.50 32.68 -2.67
N PHE A 274 -11.14 31.97 -3.74
CA PHE A 274 -10.72 32.59 -5.00
C PHE A 274 -11.85 32.49 -6.02
N ILE A 275 -12.37 33.62 -6.47
CA ILE A 275 -13.55 33.70 -7.34
C ILE A 275 -13.09 34.19 -8.72
N ALA A 276 -13.15 33.29 -9.70
CA ALA A 276 -12.73 33.50 -11.08
C ALA A 276 -13.91 33.36 -12.06
N SER A 277 -13.74 33.87 -13.28
CA SER A 277 -14.74 33.77 -14.35
C SER A 277 -14.91 32.31 -14.81
N THR A 278 -16.15 31.91 -15.10
CA THR A 278 -16.49 30.59 -15.69
C THR A 278 -16.63 30.65 -17.22
N ASP A 279 -16.32 31.78 -17.84
CA ASP A 279 -16.36 31.92 -19.30
C ASP A 279 -15.35 30.98 -19.98
N PRO A 280 -15.72 30.25 -21.05
CA PRO A 280 -14.82 29.32 -21.73
C PRO A 280 -13.50 29.93 -22.24
N GLY A 281 -13.47 31.24 -22.51
CA GLY A 281 -12.30 31.98 -22.97
C GLY A 281 -11.41 32.53 -21.86
N THR A 282 -11.73 32.30 -20.58
CA THR A 282 -10.95 32.82 -19.45
C THR A 282 -9.52 32.25 -19.42
N THR A 283 -8.55 33.11 -19.07
CA THR A 283 -7.15 32.72 -18.80
C THR A 283 -6.90 32.41 -17.32
N GLN A 284 -7.89 32.66 -16.46
CA GLN A 284 -7.77 32.51 -15.01
C GLN A 284 -7.73 31.03 -14.61
N GLN A 285 -6.76 30.66 -13.79
CA GLN A 285 -6.57 29.30 -13.26
C GLN A 285 -6.65 29.34 -11.73
N ALA A 286 -7.06 28.23 -11.10
CA ALA A 286 -7.21 28.19 -9.65
C ALA A 286 -5.84 28.11 -8.93
N ILE A 287 -5.03 27.09 -9.20
CA ILE A 287 -3.63 27.03 -8.74
C ILE A 287 -2.71 26.77 -9.93
N TYR A 288 -1.70 27.62 -10.10
CA TYR A 288 -0.61 27.47 -11.04
C TYR A 288 0.71 27.72 -10.31
N GLY A 289 1.65 26.78 -10.37
CA GLY A 289 2.97 27.00 -9.78
C GLY A 289 3.82 25.75 -9.65
N GLY A 290 4.94 25.90 -8.95
CA GLY A 290 5.84 24.81 -8.59
C GLY A 290 6.66 25.19 -7.36
N ASN A 291 6.93 24.21 -6.51
CA ASN A 291 7.70 24.35 -5.28
C ASN A 291 8.38 23.01 -5.00
N GLN A 292 9.51 23.01 -4.28
CA GLN A 292 10.18 21.78 -3.84
C GLN A 292 9.19 20.80 -3.22
N GLN A 293 8.45 21.28 -2.23
CA GLN A 293 7.41 20.53 -1.56
C GLN A 293 6.28 21.40 -1.03
N PHE A 294 5.11 20.79 -0.81
CA PHE A 294 4.01 21.43 -0.11
C PHE A 294 3.03 20.40 0.48
N THR A 295 2.32 20.78 1.55
CA THR A 295 1.13 20.06 2.03
C THR A 295 -0.10 20.94 1.80
N ALA A 296 -0.97 20.52 0.88
CA ALA A 296 -2.20 21.21 0.54
C ALA A 296 -3.39 20.39 1.05
N GLN A 297 -4.28 21.01 1.83
CA GLN A 297 -5.43 20.28 2.38
C GLN A 297 -6.68 21.14 2.52
N ARG A 298 -7.85 20.49 2.47
CA ARG A 298 -9.18 21.11 2.60
C ARG A 298 -9.47 22.13 1.49
N LEU A 299 -9.19 21.77 0.23
CA LEU A 299 -9.39 22.65 -0.92
C LEU A 299 -10.56 22.19 -1.78
N LYS A 300 -11.40 23.14 -2.21
CA LYS A 300 -12.52 22.89 -3.12
C LYS A 300 -12.34 23.70 -4.41
N PHE A 301 -12.45 23.01 -5.54
CA PHE A 301 -12.35 23.58 -6.87
C PHE A 301 -13.66 23.37 -7.61
N ASN A 302 -14.31 24.45 -8.03
CA ASN A 302 -15.64 24.40 -8.65
C ASN A 302 -15.60 25.04 -10.03
N ASN A 303 -16.01 24.28 -11.05
CA ASN A 303 -16.16 24.74 -12.43
C ASN A 303 -14.86 25.35 -13.02
N CYS A 304 -13.70 24.77 -12.68
CA CYS A 304 -12.41 25.22 -13.19
C CYS A 304 -12.11 24.56 -14.55
N LYS A 305 -11.49 25.26 -15.49
CA LYS A 305 -10.93 24.58 -16.66
C LYS A 305 -9.84 23.59 -16.23
N THR A 306 -8.89 24.09 -15.44
CA THR A 306 -7.88 23.28 -14.74
C THR A 306 -7.88 23.71 -13.28
N ALA A 307 -8.10 22.78 -12.35
CA ALA A 307 -8.12 23.09 -10.92
C ALA A 307 -6.70 23.38 -10.40
N VAL A 308 -5.74 22.52 -10.73
CA VAL A 308 -4.34 22.66 -10.31
C VAL A 308 -3.42 22.36 -11.49
N GLN A 309 -2.48 23.25 -11.78
CA GLN A 309 -1.36 22.98 -12.67
C GLN A 309 -0.04 23.08 -11.91
N ILE A 310 0.67 21.96 -11.79
CA ILE A 310 2.03 21.90 -11.22
C ILE A 310 3.03 21.79 -12.36
N ILE A 311 3.94 22.76 -12.43
CA ILE A 311 4.94 22.87 -13.52
C ILE A 311 6.29 22.26 -13.16
N TRP A 312 6.58 22.14 -11.86
CA TRP A 312 7.72 21.42 -11.29
C TRP A 312 7.51 21.24 -9.78
N ASP A 313 8.05 20.16 -9.23
CA ASP A 313 8.18 19.91 -7.79
C ASP A 313 9.17 18.77 -7.56
N TRP A 314 9.45 18.48 -6.28
CA TRP A 314 10.02 17.18 -5.90
C TRP A 314 8.92 16.26 -5.38
N GLY A 315 8.02 16.78 -4.54
CA GLY A 315 6.79 16.07 -4.19
C GLY A 315 5.82 16.87 -3.31
N TRP A 316 4.52 16.75 -3.59
CA TRP A 316 3.45 17.41 -2.83
C TRP A 316 2.41 16.41 -2.32
N ILE A 317 1.79 16.73 -1.18
CA ILE A 317 0.60 16.01 -0.66
C ILE A 317 -0.64 16.88 -0.82
N TRP A 318 -1.71 16.26 -1.30
CA TRP A 318 -3.01 16.84 -1.52
C TRP A 318 -4.07 16.06 -0.74
N LYS A 319 -4.52 16.56 0.41
CA LYS A 319 -5.48 15.86 1.28
C LYS A 319 -6.85 16.53 1.27
N ASN A 320 -7.92 15.75 1.24
CA ASN A 320 -9.29 16.30 1.32
C ASN A 320 -9.54 17.36 0.24
N ILE A 321 -9.24 16.99 -1.01
CA ILE A 321 -9.44 17.81 -2.19
C ILE A 321 -10.77 17.43 -2.83
N GLU A 322 -11.63 18.43 -3.07
CA GLU A 322 -12.85 18.24 -3.83
C GLU A 322 -12.77 19.00 -5.15
N VAL A 323 -12.80 18.31 -6.29
CA VAL A 323 -12.86 18.93 -7.62
C VAL A 323 -14.23 18.63 -8.23
N THR A 324 -15.01 19.65 -8.53
CA THR A 324 -16.35 19.51 -9.11
C THR A 324 -16.48 20.30 -10.41
N GLY A 325 -16.96 19.65 -11.48
CA GLY A 325 -17.30 20.31 -12.73
C GLY A 325 -16.11 20.82 -13.53
N SER A 326 -14.91 20.27 -13.32
CA SER A 326 -13.69 20.77 -13.98
C SER A 326 -13.34 19.99 -15.25
N THR A 327 -12.67 20.59 -16.24
CA THR A 327 -12.16 19.80 -17.38
C THR A 327 -10.98 18.93 -16.93
N THR A 328 -10.04 19.53 -16.20
CA THR A 328 -8.89 18.83 -15.62
C THR A 328 -8.80 19.14 -14.13
N GLY A 329 -8.63 18.12 -13.30
CA GLY A 329 -8.28 18.28 -11.89
C GLY A 329 -6.84 18.75 -11.76
N PHE A 330 -5.89 17.81 -11.76
CA PHE A 330 -4.46 18.04 -11.70
C PHE A 330 -3.83 17.96 -13.10
N LYS A 331 -3.04 18.96 -13.48
CA LYS A 331 -2.20 18.98 -14.69
C LYS A 331 -0.73 19.07 -14.25
N LEU A 332 -0.01 17.96 -14.33
CA LEU A 332 1.38 17.83 -13.90
C LEU A 332 2.31 18.06 -15.10
N MET A 333 2.22 19.25 -15.67
CA MET A 333 2.89 19.57 -16.92
C MET A 333 3.43 20.99 -16.93
N SER A 334 4.69 21.09 -17.32
CA SER A 334 5.33 22.34 -17.68
C SER A 334 4.87 22.81 -19.06
N GLU A 335 4.87 24.13 -19.29
CA GLU A 335 4.51 24.72 -20.58
C GLU A 335 5.54 24.43 -21.68
N ASP A 336 6.83 24.24 -21.31
CA ASP A 336 7.90 23.86 -22.24
C ASP A 336 7.92 22.35 -22.57
N SER A 337 6.92 21.59 -22.10
CA SER A 337 6.78 20.14 -22.33
C SER A 337 7.95 19.29 -21.80
N VAL A 338 8.71 19.81 -20.82
CA VAL A 338 9.79 19.09 -20.15
C VAL A 338 9.27 18.45 -18.85
N PRO A 339 9.40 17.13 -18.64
CA PRO A 339 8.93 16.45 -17.44
C PRO A 339 9.76 16.87 -16.22
N ARG A 340 9.17 17.70 -15.35
CA ARG A 340 9.83 18.27 -14.16
C ARG A 340 9.02 18.10 -12.88
N THR A 341 7.84 17.49 -12.98
CA THR A 341 6.99 17.15 -11.83
C THR A 341 7.48 15.84 -11.25
N GLY A 342 7.90 15.89 -9.99
CA GLY A 342 8.51 14.77 -9.30
C GLY A 342 7.49 13.75 -8.83
N SER A 343 6.56 14.18 -7.99
CA SER A 343 5.54 13.27 -7.46
C SER A 343 4.32 13.94 -6.84
N ILE A 344 3.24 13.19 -6.77
CA ILE A 344 1.98 13.63 -6.18
C ILE A 344 1.36 12.50 -5.35
N LEU A 345 0.90 12.82 -4.13
CA LEU A 345 -0.06 12.01 -3.39
C LEU A 345 -1.39 12.77 -3.30
N VAL A 346 -2.47 12.17 -3.79
CA VAL A 346 -3.84 12.65 -3.54
C VAL A 346 -4.51 11.71 -2.54
N LEU A 347 -4.85 12.24 -1.38
CA LEU A 347 -5.31 11.53 -0.19
C LEU A 347 -6.74 11.98 0.17
N ASP A 348 -7.64 11.05 0.50
CA ASP A 348 -8.99 11.35 1.02
C ASP A 348 -9.80 12.34 0.16
N SER A 349 -9.77 12.19 -1.17
CA SER A 349 -10.23 13.22 -2.10
C SER A 349 -11.35 12.76 -3.01
N ILE A 350 -12.09 13.71 -3.58
CA ILE A 350 -13.26 13.42 -4.42
C ILE A 350 -13.22 14.25 -5.70
N PHE A 351 -13.42 13.60 -6.84
CA PHE A 351 -13.58 14.22 -8.15
C PHE A 351 -14.99 13.96 -8.67
N ARG A 352 -15.73 15.02 -8.99
CA ARG A 352 -17.10 14.96 -9.49
C ARG A 352 -17.23 15.67 -10.82
N ASN A 353 -17.94 15.07 -11.77
CA ASN A 353 -18.24 15.69 -13.07
C ASN A 353 -17.00 16.31 -13.72
N THR A 354 -15.85 15.61 -13.60
CA THR A 354 -14.55 16.10 -14.04
C THR A 354 -14.07 15.23 -15.18
N GLU A 355 -13.73 15.79 -16.34
CA GLU A 355 -13.37 14.96 -17.49
C GLU A 355 -12.11 14.13 -17.20
N THR A 356 -11.05 14.79 -16.75
CA THR A 356 -9.78 14.14 -16.38
C THR A 356 -9.37 14.54 -14.98
N ALA A 357 -9.26 13.60 -14.04
CA ALA A 357 -8.83 13.90 -12.68
C ALA A 357 -7.33 14.27 -12.61
N LEU A 358 -6.46 13.56 -13.33
CA LEU A 358 -5.02 13.86 -13.41
C LEU A 358 -4.47 13.64 -14.82
N LEU A 359 -3.80 14.67 -15.35
CA LEU A 359 -3.07 14.69 -16.62
C LEU A 359 -1.56 14.82 -16.35
N THR A 360 -0.74 13.97 -16.97
CA THR A 360 0.72 13.91 -16.75
C THR A 360 1.51 13.71 -18.05
N PHE A 361 2.85 13.70 -17.95
CA PHE A 361 3.73 13.22 -19.02
C PHE A 361 3.77 11.67 -19.07
N PRO A 362 4.16 11.06 -20.20
CA PRO A 362 4.21 9.60 -20.32
C PRO A 362 5.18 8.99 -19.31
N ALA A 363 4.73 7.96 -18.61
CA ALA A 363 5.52 7.24 -17.63
C ALA A 363 6.53 6.28 -18.29
N SER A 364 7.77 6.29 -17.80
CA SER A 364 8.84 5.34 -18.16
C SER A 364 9.32 4.56 -16.94
N GLN A 365 9.57 3.26 -17.12
CA GLN A 365 10.16 2.40 -16.09
C GLN A 365 11.68 2.61 -15.96
N GLU A 366 12.31 3.26 -16.94
CA GLU A 366 13.74 3.55 -16.95
C GLU A 366 14.10 4.58 -15.87
N LYS A 367 15.18 4.31 -15.13
CA LYS A 367 15.72 5.19 -14.08
C LYS A 367 16.16 6.54 -14.69
N GLY A 368 15.98 7.63 -13.94
CA GLY A 368 16.46 8.97 -14.32
C GLY A 368 15.67 9.66 -15.45
N LYS A 369 14.56 9.09 -15.94
CA LYS A 369 13.77 9.66 -17.05
C LYS A 369 12.74 10.72 -16.65
N GLY A 370 12.69 11.12 -15.37
CA GLY A 370 11.77 12.15 -14.89
C GLY A 370 10.31 11.70 -14.86
N THR A 371 10.05 10.40 -14.66
CA THR A 371 8.67 9.91 -14.50
C THR A 371 8.07 10.44 -13.20
N THR A 372 6.90 11.09 -13.29
CA THR A 372 6.17 11.55 -12.11
C THR A 372 5.59 10.37 -11.32
N GLY A 373 5.97 10.22 -10.05
CA GLY A 373 5.37 9.26 -9.14
C GLY A 373 3.97 9.71 -8.72
N ILE A 374 2.94 8.88 -8.92
CA ILE A 374 1.55 9.24 -8.64
C ILE A 374 0.95 8.23 -7.67
N THR A 375 0.34 8.72 -6.59
CA THR A 375 -0.46 7.91 -5.68
C THR A 375 -1.84 8.54 -5.47
N PHE A 376 -2.88 7.72 -5.58
CA PHE A 376 -4.23 8.01 -5.10
C PHE A 376 -4.53 7.11 -3.92
N ASP A 377 -4.72 7.66 -2.72
CA ASP A 377 -5.12 6.91 -1.52
C ASP A 377 -6.48 7.42 -1.04
N ASN A 378 -7.47 6.53 -1.01
CA ASN A 378 -8.84 6.79 -0.59
C ASN A 378 -9.51 7.88 -1.44
N VAL A 379 -9.69 7.62 -2.74
CA VAL A 379 -10.22 8.61 -3.71
C VAL A 379 -11.51 8.12 -4.36
N ASP A 380 -12.48 9.02 -4.52
CA ASP A 380 -13.78 8.81 -5.15
C ASP A 380 -13.88 9.62 -6.47
N PHE A 381 -14.41 8.97 -7.51
CA PHE A 381 -14.54 9.42 -8.89
C PHE A 381 -16.00 9.29 -9.33
N GLU A 382 -16.74 10.38 -9.25
CA GLU A 382 -18.14 10.44 -9.67
C GLU A 382 -18.24 11.13 -11.04
N ALA A 383 -18.71 10.41 -12.06
CA ALA A 383 -18.81 10.93 -13.44
C ALA A 383 -17.47 11.50 -13.98
N VAL A 384 -16.37 10.78 -13.72
CA VAL A 384 -15.04 11.06 -14.26
C VAL A 384 -14.75 10.14 -15.44
N LYS A 385 -14.24 10.67 -16.54
CA LYS A 385 -13.90 9.87 -17.73
C LYS A 385 -12.52 9.22 -17.56
N ASN A 386 -11.50 10.04 -17.27
CA ASN A 386 -10.13 9.57 -17.03
C ASN A 386 -9.70 9.92 -15.60
N ALA A 387 -9.32 8.94 -14.79
CA ALA A 387 -8.72 9.24 -13.49
C ALA A 387 -7.25 9.65 -13.67
N VAL A 388 -6.47 8.90 -14.45
CA VAL A 388 -5.08 9.22 -14.82
C VAL A 388 -4.85 8.97 -16.31
N VAL A 389 -4.36 9.98 -17.04
CA VAL A 389 -4.03 9.91 -18.47
C VAL A 389 -2.76 10.72 -18.77
N ASP A 390 -1.96 10.32 -19.76
CA ASP A 390 -0.87 11.16 -20.27
C ASP A 390 -1.31 12.09 -21.40
N ASN A 391 -0.44 13.04 -21.74
CA ASN A 391 -0.61 13.96 -22.86
C ASN A 391 -0.52 13.31 -24.26
N GLN A 392 -0.24 12.00 -24.35
CA GLN A 392 -0.29 11.23 -25.59
C GLN A 392 -1.60 10.41 -25.71
N GLY A 393 -2.48 10.49 -24.70
CA GLY A 393 -3.78 9.84 -24.68
C GLY A 393 -3.80 8.45 -24.05
N LYS A 394 -2.69 7.97 -23.47
CA LYS A 394 -2.65 6.69 -22.75
C LYS A 394 -3.31 6.86 -21.38
N VAL A 395 -4.39 6.11 -21.16
CA VAL A 395 -5.09 6.04 -19.88
C VAL A 395 -4.41 5.01 -18.99
N TYR A 396 -3.90 5.45 -17.83
CA TYR A 396 -3.31 4.57 -16.81
C TYR A 396 -4.35 4.13 -15.77
N LEU A 397 -5.36 4.96 -15.52
CA LEU A 397 -6.51 4.63 -14.67
C LEU A 397 -7.78 5.26 -15.25
N ALA A 398 -8.76 4.45 -15.63
CA ALA A 398 -10.04 4.93 -16.13
C ALA A 398 -10.93 5.41 -14.98
N GLY A 399 -11.71 6.48 -15.17
CA GLY A 399 -12.62 6.99 -14.14
C GLY A 399 -13.80 6.05 -13.84
N SER A 400 -14.05 5.06 -14.69
CA SER A 400 -15.05 4.00 -14.48
C SER A 400 -14.77 3.12 -13.25
N VAL A 401 -13.57 3.20 -12.67
CA VAL A 401 -13.21 2.51 -11.41
C VAL A 401 -14.07 2.99 -10.23
N ARG A 402 -14.66 4.20 -10.32
CA ARG A 402 -15.48 4.88 -9.31
C ARG A 402 -14.79 5.20 -8.00
N THR A 403 -14.14 4.24 -7.35
CA THR A 403 -13.38 4.49 -6.13
C THR A 403 -12.06 3.73 -6.18
N VAL A 404 -11.04 4.26 -5.53
CA VAL A 404 -9.76 3.57 -5.32
C VAL A 404 -9.40 3.60 -3.85
N ASP A 405 -9.16 2.43 -3.28
CA ASP A 405 -8.60 2.28 -1.93
C ASP A 405 -7.18 2.85 -1.91
N THR A 406 -6.25 2.23 -2.65
CA THR A 406 -4.92 2.76 -2.92
C THR A 406 -4.57 2.42 -4.37
N TRP A 407 -4.07 3.39 -5.13
CA TRP A 407 -3.56 3.20 -6.48
C TRP A 407 -2.23 3.94 -6.67
N ALA A 408 -1.26 3.33 -7.36
CA ALA A 408 0.05 3.93 -7.59
C ALA A 408 0.61 3.72 -9.01
N LEU A 409 1.45 4.67 -9.43
CA LEU A 409 2.30 4.64 -10.62
C LEU A 409 3.69 5.19 -10.23
N GLY A 410 4.75 4.45 -10.54
CA GLY A 410 6.14 4.82 -10.22
C GLY A 410 6.92 3.69 -9.52
N PRO A 411 8.12 3.98 -9.00
CA PRO A 411 8.91 3.02 -8.21
C PRO A 411 8.19 2.64 -6.92
N VAL A 412 8.16 1.36 -6.57
CA VAL A 412 7.54 0.87 -5.33
C VAL A 412 8.48 -0.14 -4.65
N SER A 413 8.25 -0.41 -3.37
CA SER A 413 9.02 -1.36 -2.58
C SER A 413 8.13 -2.03 -1.55
N PHE A 414 7.65 -3.24 -1.87
CA PHE A 414 6.98 -4.11 -0.91
C PHE A 414 7.95 -5.06 -0.22
N ASP A 415 9.12 -5.29 -0.81
CA ASP A 415 10.22 -5.99 -0.17
C ASP A 415 11.45 -5.08 -0.15
N MET A 416 11.99 -4.82 1.03
CA MET A 416 13.19 -3.99 1.22
C MET A 416 14.44 -4.54 0.52
N SER A 417 14.39 -5.77 -0.01
CA SER A 417 15.49 -6.41 -0.75
C SER A 417 15.55 -6.03 -2.24
N GLN A 418 14.49 -5.50 -2.85
CA GLN A 418 14.42 -5.28 -4.30
C GLN A 418 13.64 -4.01 -4.68
N ARG A 419 14.13 -3.30 -5.71
CA ARG A 419 13.36 -2.24 -6.37
C ARG A 419 12.29 -2.85 -7.26
N ASP A 420 11.07 -2.37 -7.08
CA ASP A 420 9.91 -2.65 -7.91
C ASP A 420 9.49 -1.36 -8.68
N TYR A 421 8.78 -1.49 -9.80
CA TYR A 421 8.15 -0.40 -10.53
C TYR A 421 6.77 -0.80 -11.07
N THR A 422 5.78 0.09 -10.95
CA THR A 422 4.44 -0.11 -11.50
C THR A 422 4.01 1.02 -12.44
N LEU A 423 3.26 0.68 -13.51
CA LEU A 423 2.61 1.63 -14.41
C LEU A 423 1.12 1.85 -14.05
N GLY A 424 0.69 1.36 -12.91
CA GLY A 424 -0.71 1.43 -12.47
C GLY A 424 -1.07 0.17 -11.70
N MET A 425 -1.24 0.32 -10.40
CA MET A 425 -1.45 -0.78 -9.46
C MET A 425 -2.48 -0.35 -8.43
N SER A 426 -3.57 -1.10 -8.29
CA SER A 426 -4.54 -0.95 -7.20
C SER A 426 -4.30 -1.99 -6.12
N PHE A 427 -4.39 -1.60 -4.85
CA PHE A 427 -4.32 -2.50 -3.70
C PHE A 427 -5.02 -1.87 -2.49
N SER A 428 -5.21 -2.64 -1.42
CA SER A 428 -5.86 -2.16 -0.21
C SER A 428 -4.86 -1.87 0.91
N THR A 429 -5.04 -0.73 1.58
CA THR A 429 -4.27 -0.38 2.77
C THR A 429 -5.17 -0.21 3.98
N LYS A 430 -4.86 -0.93 5.05
CA LYS A 430 -5.53 -0.74 6.34
C LYS A 430 -5.08 0.58 6.98
N ARG A 431 -6.02 1.26 7.62
CA ARG A 431 -5.78 2.43 8.46
C ARG A 431 -6.09 2.07 9.89
N GLU A 432 -5.23 2.48 10.80
CA GLU A 432 -5.41 2.30 12.22
C GLU A 432 -6.66 3.09 12.70
N PRO A 433 -7.64 2.45 13.37
CA PRO A 433 -8.87 3.10 13.79
C PRO A 433 -8.68 4.37 14.62
N THR A 434 -7.63 4.44 15.44
CA THR A 434 -7.35 5.64 16.27
C THR A 434 -6.88 6.86 15.46
N LEU A 435 -6.42 6.66 14.21
CA LEU A 435 -5.92 7.71 13.32
C LEU A 435 -6.98 8.35 12.40
N VAL A 436 -8.18 7.77 12.31
CA VAL A 436 -9.23 8.16 11.36
C VAL A 436 -10.41 8.85 12.03
N THR A 437 -11.23 9.55 11.26
CA THR A 437 -12.48 10.12 11.79
C THR A 437 -13.56 9.05 11.95
N ASP A 438 -14.41 9.22 12.96
CA ASP A 438 -15.69 8.54 13.04
C ASP A 438 -16.65 9.09 11.97
N GLY A 439 -17.33 8.21 11.23
CA GLY A 439 -18.40 8.60 10.31
C GLY A 439 -18.40 7.86 8.97
N SER A 440 -19.57 7.81 8.34
CA SER A 440 -19.71 7.30 6.96
C SER A 440 -19.35 8.40 5.97
N THR A 441 -18.47 8.09 5.02
CA THR A 441 -18.13 8.95 3.89
C THR A 441 -18.38 8.19 2.59
N SER A 442 -18.38 8.87 1.43
CA SER A 442 -18.41 8.18 0.12
C SER A 442 -17.08 7.54 -0.26
N LEU A 443 -16.00 7.86 0.48
CA LEU A 443 -14.67 7.31 0.26
C LEU A 443 -14.62 5.83 0.68
N PRO A 444 -13.75 5.01 0.05
CA PRO A 444 -13.67 3.59 0.36
C PRO A 444 -13.20 3.28 1.80
N LYS A 445 -12.55 4.21 2.48
CA LYS A 445 -12.05 4.12 3.86
C LYS A 445 -12.40 5.39 4.64
N ALA A 446 -12.47 5.28 5.96
CA ALA A 446 -12.56 6.45 6.83
C ALA A 446 -11.35 7.39 6.60
N PRO A 447 -11.55 8.69 6.33
CA PRO A 447 -10.46 9.62 6.09
C PRO A 447 -9.62 9.82 7.36
N PHE A 448 -8.33 10.09 7.21
CA PHE A 448 -7.48 10.43 8.35
C PHE A 448 -7.99 11.68 9.04
N PHE A 449 -7.98 11.68 10.37
CA PHE A 449 -8.46 12.79 11.17
C PHE A 449 -7.69 14.06 10.85
N GLU A 450 -8.41 15.17 10.70
CA GLU A 450 -7.84 16.48 10.42
C GLU A 450 -8.64 17.59 11.11
N ARG A 451 -7.96 18.68 11.46
CA ARG A 451 -8.54 19.82 12.17
C ARG A 451 -7.85 21.11 11.75
N ALA A 452 -8.61 22.02 11.16
CA ALA A 452 -8.11 23.35 10.85
C ALA A 452 -7.71 24.13 12.12
N LYS A 453 -6.73 25.04 11.99
CA LYS A 453 -6.29 25.92 13.08
C LYS A 453 -7.50 26.63 13.74
N PRO A 454 -7.76 26.43 15.04
CA PRO A 454 -8.89 27.09 15.69
C PRO A 454 -8.69 28.62 15.65
N GLN A 455 -9.73 29.35 15.22
CA GLN A 455 -9.72 30.83 15.24
C GLN A 455 -10.63 31.41 16.33
N TYR A 456 -11.33 30.55 17.08
CA TYR A 456 -12.15 30.91 18.24
C TYR A 456 -13.27 31.92 17.92
N GLU A 457 -13.86 31.82 16.73
CA GLU A 457 -14.83 32.75 16.13
C GLU A 457 -16.07 33.04 17.00
N ALA A 458 -16.45 32.09 17.85
CA ALA A 458 -17.60 32.18 18.75
C ALA A 458 -17.22 32.52 20.20
N ILE A 459 -15.94 32.62 20.52
CA ILE A 459 -15.45 32.88 21.88
C ILE A 459 -15.38 34.40 22.08
N PRO A 460 -16.10 34.97 23.07
CA PRO A 460 -16.04 36.41 23.31
C PRO A 460 -14.66 36.83 23.82
N VAL A 461 -14.26 38.07 23.52
CA VAL A 461 -12.96 38.65 23.94
C VAL A 461 -12.69 38.51 25.45
N SER A 462 -13.74 38.50 26.27
CA SER A 462 -13.65 38.34 27.73
C SER A 462 -13.12 36.98 28.20
N LYS A 463 -13.00 35.99 27.32
CA LYS A 463 -12.40 34.68 27.60
C LYS A 463 -10.92 34.60 27.25
N PHE A 464 -10.37 35.62 26.61
CA PHE A 464 -8.94 35.70 26.29
C PHE A 464 -8.19 36.39 27.43
N VAL A 465 -7.08 35.81 27.86
CA VAL A 465 -6.14 36.43 28.79
C VAL A 465 -5.02 37.05 27.95
N HIS A 466 -4.86 38.37 28.02
CA HIS A 466 -3.80 39.06 27.30
C HIS A 466 -2.47 38.86 28.04
N MET A 467 -1.50 38.18 27.43
CA MET A 467 -0.27 37.80 28.14
C MET A 467 0.54 38.99 28.66
N LYS A 468 0.46 40.18 28.05
CA LYS A 468 1.13 41.38 28.61
C LYS A 468 0.54 41.86 29.94
N ASP A 469 -0.59 41.30 30.36
CA ASP A 469 -1.15 41.53 31.69
C ASP A 469 -0.44 40.64 32.75
N ARG A 470 0.37 39.67 32.31
CA ARG A 470 1.07 38.66 33.13
C ARG A 470 2.58 38.58 32.87
N ALA A 471 3.04 39.03 31.71
CA ALA A 471 4.42 38.96 31.21
C ALA A 471 4.84 40.32 30.65
N LYS A 472 6.14 40.63 30.65
CA LYS A 472 6.66 41.86 30.01
C LYS A 472 6.80 41.70 28.51
N GLY A 473 7.26 40.53 28.04
CA GLY A 473 7.47 40.22 26.63
C GLY A 473 8.49 41.16 25.98
N ASP A 474 9.51 41.59 26.72
CA ASP A 474 10.56 42.53 26.28
C ASP A 474 11.85 41.83 25.83
N GLY A 475 11.91 40.50 25.93
CA GLY A 475 13.09 39.69 25.58
C GLY A 475 14.20 39.73 26.64
N ILE A 476 13.98 40.36 27.80
CA ILE A 476 14.97 40.51 28.88
C ILE A 476 14.41 39.99 30.22
N THR A 477 13.16 40.33 30.54
CA THR A 477 12.50 39.92 31.78
C THR A 477 12.16 38.43 31.72
N ASP A 478 12.48 37.71 32.80
CA ASP A 478 12.09 36.32 32.98
C ASP A 478 10.55 36.20 33.12
N ASP A 479 9.90 35.86 32.02
CA ASP A 479 8.48 35.59 31.95
C ASP A 479 8.15 34.07 32.07
N THR A 480 9.06 33.26 32.62
CA THR A 480 8.93 31.78 32.66
C THR A 480 7.62 31.32 33.31
N GLU A 481 7.20 31.96 34.40
CA GLU A 481 5.93 31.62 35.07
C GLU A 481 4.71 31.87 34.14
N ALA A 482 4.84 32.78 33.17
CA ALA A 482 3.77 33.16 32.25
C ALA A 482 3.77 32.33 30.95
N PHE A 483 4.91 31.80 30.49
CA PHE A 483 5.06 31.20 29.14
C PHE A 483 5.18 29.68 29.07
N GLN A 484 5.02 28.94 30.19
CA GLN A 484 4.92 27.48 30.13
C GLN A 484 3.90 27.09 29.03
N ASN A 485 4.38 26.42 27.95
CA ASN A 485 3.67 25.94 26.75
C ASN A 485 3.72 26.78 25.42
N SER A 486 4.85 27.40 25.04
CA SER A 486 4.96 28.20 23.79
C SER A 486 5.94 27.66 22.72
N HIS A 487 5.87 28.19 21.48
CA HIS A 487 6.55 27.75 20.24
C HIS A 487 8.09 27.76 20.28
N VAL A 488 8.74 26.98 19.39
CA VAL A 488 10.21 26.79 19.34
C VAL A 488 10.80 27.35 18.03
N ARG A 489 11.78 28.26 18.15
CA ARG A 489 12.73 28.67 17.09
C ARG A 489 14.10 28.80 17.75
N ILE A 490 15.15 28.24 17.16
CA ILE A 490 16.47 28.20 17.79
C ILE A 490 17.50 28.97 16.96
N GLY A 491 17.84 30.17 17.44
CA GLY A 491 18.91 31.01 16.88
C GLY A 491 18.55 31.82 15.63
N GLY A 492 19.57 32.42 15.01
CA GLY A 492 19.50 33.11 13.72
C GLY A 492 18.72 34.43 13.71
N ALA A 493 18.42 35.01 14.87
CA ALA A 493 17.65 36.24 14.97
C ALA A 493 18.16 37.15 16.10
N THR A 494 17.91 38.44 15.95
CA THR A 494 18.22 39.45 16.97
C THR A 494 17.56 39.07 18.30
N GLY A 495 18.37 39.07 19.37
CA GLY A 495 17.95 38.67 20.71
C GLY A 495 18.15 37.19 21.05
N SER A 496 18.64 36.36 20.13
CA SER A 496 18.95 34.96 20.43
C SER A 496 20.40 34.72 20.89
N GLU A 497 21.29 35.70 20.76
CA GLU A 497 22.75 35.58 21.01
C GLU A 497 23.41 34.40 20.24
N LEU A 498 22.80 34.05 19.10
CA LEU A 498 23.14 32.89 18.26
C LEU A 498 23.03 33.32 16.79
N THR A 499 23.70 34.41 16.41
CA THR A 499 23.75 34.92 15.03
C THR A 499 25.06 34.53 14.35
N SER A 500 25.28 34.91 13.10
CA SER A 500 26.58 34.76 12.43
C SER A 500 27.72 35.50 13.14
N THR A 501 27.42 36.47 14.01
CA THR A 501 28.40 37.20 14.83
C THR A 501 28.96 36.32 15.95
N GLU A 502 28.09 35.65 16.71
CA GLU A 502 28.49 34.76 17.81
C GLU A 502 28.89 33.37 17.29
N CYS A 503 28.21 32.89 16.24
CA CYS A 503 28.27 31.53 15.73
C CYS A 503 28.58 31.49 14.23
N PRO A 504 29.73 32.05 13.77
CA PRO A 504 30.05 32.11 12.35
C PRO A 504 30.03 30.73 11.70
N ALA A 505 29.67 30.65 10.42
CA ALA A 505 29.78 29.42 9.65
C ALA A 505 31.24 28.91 9.65
N ILE A 506 31.44 27.67 10.09
CA ILE A 506 32.77 27.05 10.15
C ILE A 506 32.87 25.87 9.18
N THR A 507 34.08 25.67 8.65
CA THR A 507 34.43 24.49 7.83
C THR A 507 35.47 23.59 8.52
N SER A 508 35.85 23.91 9.76
CA SER A 508 36.83 23.18 10.57
C SER A 508 36.61 23.43 12.06
N GLY A 509 36.69 22.40 12.89
CA GLY A 509 36.55 22.51 14.35
C GLY A 509 35.09 22.60 14.82
N VAL A 510 34.88 23.26 15.95
CA VAL A 510 33.58 23.54 16.57
C VAL A 510 33.63 24.99 17.10
N ASN A 511 32.54 25.75 16.95
CA ASN A 511 32.38 27.02 17.65
C ASN A 511 32.33 26.81 19.17
N GLY A 512 32.53 27.88 19.94
CA GLY A 512 32.50 27.82 21.40
C GLY A 512 31.15 27.36 21.96
N ASP A 513 31.13 26.99 23.24
CA ASP A 513 29.93 26.49 23.93
C ASP A 513 28.73 27.45 23.87
N GLY A 514 28.96 28.75 23.64
CA GLY A 514 27.90 29.74 23.40
C GLY A 514 27.03 29.45 22.17
N CYS A 515 27.51 28.63 21.22
CA CYS A 515 26.73 28.21 20.04
C CYS A 515 25.92 26.93 20.25
N LYS A 516 25.97 26.33 21.44
CA LYS A 516 25.11 25.21 21.84
C LYS A 516 23.79 25.76 22.36
N SER A 517 22.69 25.42 21.70
CA SER A 517 21.39 26.01 21.98
C SER A 517 20.46 25.11 22.79
N GLY A 518 20.42 23.79 22.51
CA GLY A 518 19.42 22.91 23.09
C GLY A 518 19.70 21.41 22.93
N SER A 519 19.13 20.61 23.85
CA SER A 519 19.26 19.15 23.87
C SER A 519 18.25 18.45 22.95
N LEU A 520 17.02 18.96 22.86
CA LEU A 520 15.92 18.41 22.06
C LEU A 520 14.92 19.53 21.77
N MET A 521 14.48 19.70 20.52
CA MET A 521 13.51 20.75 20.18
C MET A 521 12.09 20.39 20.64
N MET A 522 11.68 19.13 20.50
CA MET A 522 10.35 18.68 20.92
C MET A 522 10.33 17.20 21.30
N HIS A 523 9.62 16.88 22.38
CA HIS A 523 9.40 15.53 22.88
C HIS A 523 7.90 15.25 23.03
N ILE A 524 7.39 14.28 22.28
CA ILE A 524 6.06 13.72 22.45
C ILE A 524 6.24 12.43 23.26
N THR A 525 5.95 12.47 24.56
CA THR A 525 6.15 11.35 25.49
C THR A 525 5.18 10.20 25.22
N ASP A 526 5.49 9.02 25.75
CA ASP A 526 4.72 7.78 25.62
C ASP A 526 3.20 7.89 25.84
N SER A 527 2.80 8.68 26.83
CA SER A 527 1.43 8.89 27.29
C SER A 527 0.74 10.09 26.66
N SER A 528 1.43 10.83 25.78
CA SER A 528 0.90 12.03 25.14
C SER A 528 0.29 11.72 23.77
N SER A 529 -0.59 12.59 23.28
CA SER A 529 -1.11 12.59 21.90
C SER A 529 -0.93 14.00 21.35
N ALA A 530 -0.61 14.15 20.06
CA ALA A 530 -0.44 15.46 19.46
C ALA A 530 -1.13 15.57 18.09
N TYR A 531 -1.75 16.73 17.85
CA TYR A 531 -2.16 17.15 16.51
C TYR A 531 -1.36 18.41 16.14
N MET A 532 -0.45 18.28 15.18
CA MET A 532 0.45 19.34 14.75
C MET A 532 0.22 19.63 13.26
N GLU A 533 -0.02 20.90 12.94
CA GLU A 533 -0.20 21.36 11.57
C GLU A 533 0.65 22.62 11.34
N ASN A 534 1.48 22.61 10.28
CA ASN A 534 2.38 23.72 9.93
C ASN A 534 3.32 24.10 11.08
N VAL A 535 4.00 23.10 11.65
CA VAL A 535 5.03 23.28 12.69
C VAL A 535 6.41 23.11 12.07
N TRP A 536 7.26 24.13 12.24
CA TRP A 536 8.64 24.14 11.77
C TRP A 536 9.59 24.18 12.96
N LEU A 537 10.36 23.11 13.15
CA LEU A 537 11.38 22.95 14.18
C LEU A 537 12.75 23.21 13.54
N TRP A 538 13.26 24.43 13.69
CA TRP A 538 14.43 24.90 12.94
C TRP A 538 15.55 25.34 13.88
N THR A 539 16.72 24.70 13.72
CA THR A 539 18.00 25.29 14.14
C THR A 539 18.47 26.17 12.99
N ALA A 540 18.78 27.44 13.27
CA ALA A 540 19.15 28.35 12.22
C ALA A 540 20.44 27.92 11.50
N ASP A 541 20.36 27.79 10.17
CA ASP A 541 21.49 27.61 9.27
C ASP A 541 22.02 28.95 8.74
N HIS A 542 21.22 30.01 8.84
CA HIS A 542 21.56 31.39 8.48
C HIS A 542 20.84 32.41 9.37
N ASP A 543 21.32 33.65 9.33
CA ASP A 543 20.65 34.80 9.96
C ASP A 543 19.42 35.23 9.15
N ILE A 544 18.26 35.33 9.80
CA ILE A 544 17.03 35.84 9.18
C ILE A 544 16.94 37.37 9.22
N ASP A 545 17.53 37.97 10.25
CA ASP A 545 17.71 39.42 10.31
C ASP A 545 18.92 39.80 9.47
N ASP A 546 18.81 40.89 8.72
CA ASP A 546 19.92 41.38 7.92
C ASP A 546 21.05 41.86 8.85
N PRO A 547 22.23 41.20 8.86
CA PRO A 547 23.34 41.65 9.70
C PRO A 547 23.91 42.98 9.20
N ASP A 548 23.66 43.38 7.95
CA ASP A 548 24.07 44.66 7.38
C ASP A 548 22.88 45.42 6.79
N TRP A 549 22.20 46.19 7.64
CA TRP A 549 21.08 47.07 7.27
C TRP A 549 21.44 48.12 6.19
N GLN A 550 22.73 48.31 5.85
CA GLN A 550 23.15 49.23 4.79
C GLN A 550 23.32 48.54 3.42
N ASP A 551 23.41 47.21 3.35
CA ASP A 551 23.40 46.47 2.10
C ASP A 551 21.98 45.99 1.77
N ASN A 552 21.38 46.56 0.72
CA ASN A 552 20.06 46.11 0.24
C ASN A 552 20.08 44.69 -0.38
N ASN A 553 21.21 44.00 -0.34
CA ASN A 553 21.45 42.70 -0.89
C ASN A 553 21.69 41.68 0.23
N ASN A 554 20.65 41.35 0.99
CA ASN A 554 20.71 40.31 2.02
C ASN A 554 21.14 38.97 1.40
N THR A 555 22.26 38.43 1.86
CA THR A 555 22.83 37.17 1.39
C THR A 555 22.49 35.96 2.25
N LEU A 556 21.61 36.11 3.25
CA LEU A 556 21.26 35.09 4.25
C LEU A 556 22.54 34.45 4.83
N VAL A 557 23.33 35.25 5.55
CA VAL A 557 24.66 34.86 6.04
C VAL A 557 24.55 33.61 6.90
N GLN A 558 25.29 32.57 6.53
CA GLN A 558 25.24 31.27 7.22
C GLN A 558 25.83 31.33 8.64
N THR A 559 25.30 30.49 9.53
CA THR A 559 25.70 30.34 10.93
C THR A 559 25.91 28.86 11.28
N SER A 560 26.63 28.56 12.36
CA SER A 560 26.87 27.20 12.86
C SER A 560 26.43 27.07 14.31
N ILE A 561 25.14 26.76 14.49
CA ILE A 561 24.46 26.59 15.78
C ILE A 561 24.20 25.09 16.02
N TYR A 562 24.35 24.67 17.28
CA TYR A 562 24.28 23.27 17.65
C TYR A 562 23.05 22.98 18.51
N THR A 563 22.07 22.25 17.96
CA THR A 563 20.98 21.60 18.69
C THR A 563 21.13 20.09 18.55
N ALA A 564 21.11 19.32 19.63
CA ALA A 564 21.40 17.89 19.54
C ALA A 564 20.31 17.10 18.79
N ARG A 565 19.01 17.38 19.01
CA ARG A 565 17.89 16.56 18.49
C ARG A 565 16.72 17.42 18.02
N GLY A 566 16.02 16.98 16.99
CA GLY A 566 14.80 17.61 16.47
C GLY A 566 13.54 17.18 17.24
N LEU A 567 12.71 16.33 16.63
CA LEU A 567 11.49 15.77 17.21
C LEU A 567 11.69 14.32 17.65
N LEU A 568 11.43 14.02 18.92
CA LEU A 568 11.30 12.67 19.46
C LEU A 568 9.84 12.35 19.72
N VAL A 569 9.35 11.24 19.18
CA VAL A 569 8.00 10.70 19.42
C VAL A 569 8.14 9.32 20.05
N GLU A 570 7.67 9.20 21.28
CA GLU A 570 7.53 7.93 22.01
C GLU A 570 6.05 7.57 22.21
N SER A 571 5.14 8.47 21.85
CA SER A 571 3.68 8.31 22.02
C SER A 571 3.15 7.01 21.45
N THR A 572 2.35 6.31 22.26
CA THR A 572 1.52 5.19 21.82
C THR A 572 0.08 5.59 21.52
N GLU A 573 -0.29 6.84 21.80
CA GLU A 573 -1.59 7.41 21.46
C GLU A 573 -1.56 8.02 20.05
N ALA A 574 -2.72 8.22 19.46
CA ALA A 574 -2.81 8.75 18.11
C ALA A 574 -2.10 10.12 17.98
N THR A 575 -1.17 10.24 17.03
CA THR A 575 -0.39 11.46 16.78
C THR A 575 -0.42 11.83 15.29
N TRP A 576 -0.72 13.09 14.97
CA TRP A 576 -0.82 13.60 13.59
C TRP A 576 0.15 14.75 13.35
N LEU A 577 1.02 14.60 12.35
CA LEU A 577 2.05 15.58 11.95
C LEU A 577 1.80 16.06 10.51
N TYR A 578 0.92 17.04 10.33
CA TYR A 578 0.55 17.59 9.02
C TYR A 578 1.46 18.75 8.59
N GLY A 579 2.18 18.59 7.48
CA GLY A 579 3.07 19.63 6.94
C GLY A 579 4.09 20.13 7.97
N THR A 580 4.73 19.21 8.68
CA THR A 580 5.76 19.53 9.69
C THR A 580 7.14 19.49 9.06
N SER A 581 8.08 20.27 9.59
CA SER A 581 9.48 20.22 9.19
C SER A 581 10.37 20.26 10.43
N SER A 582 11.47 19.51 10.40
CA SER A 582 12.51 19.49 11.42
C SER A 582 13.87 19.55 10.72
N GLU A 583 14.66 20.57 11.01
CA GLU A 583 15.86 20.90 10.23
C GLU A 583 17.05 21.25 11.12
N HIS A 584 18.22 20.80 10.70
CA HIS A 584 19.54 21.16 11.23
C HIS A 584 19.80 20.77 12.70
N ALA A 585 19.12 19.74 13.21
CA ALA A 585 19.53 19.06 14.44
C ALA A 585 20.69 18.09 14.18
N LEU A 586 21.58 17.96 15.16
CA LEU A 586 22.88 17.32 15.01
C LEU A 586 22.80 15.78 14.97
N TYR A 587 21.91 15.18 15.77
CA TYR A 587 21.73 13.72 15.82
C TYR A 587 20.66 13.24 14.85
N TYR A 588 19.48 13.83 14.92
CA TYR A 588 18.35 13.43 14.10
C TYR A 588 17.32 14.55 13.99
N GLN A 589 16.60 14.58 12.87
CA GLN A 589 15.49 15.52 12.68
C GLN A 589 14.18 14.96 13.23
N TYR A 590 13.85 13.70 12.90
CA TYR A 590 12.71 12.95 13.45
C TYR A 590 13.18 11.61 14.01
N ASN A 591 12.70 11.24 15.21
CA ASN A 591 12.92 9.94 15.82
C ASN A 591 11.61 9.41 16.40
N PHE A 592 11.07 8.35 15.80
CA PHE A 592 9.95 7.59 16.31
C PHE A 592 10.52 6.38 17.04
N TYR A 593 10.44 6.37 18.35
CA TYR A 593 11.04 5.37 19.20
C TYR A 593 9.96 4.72 20.07
N LYS A 594 9.67 3.45 19.84
CA LYS A 594 8.54 2.73 20.48
C LYS A 594 7.18 3.42 20.29
N ALA A 595 7.06 4.28 19.29
CA ALA A 595 5.84 5.00 18.99
C ALA A 595 4.80 4.07 18.36
N GLN A 596 3.53 4.37 18.56
CA GLN A 596 2.41 3.71 17.90
C GLN A 596 1.44 4.76 17.36
N ASN A 597 0.68 4.41 16.31
CA ASN A 597 -0.46 5.21 15.84
C ASN A 597 -0.03 6.63 15.41
N VAL A 598 0.97 6.72 14.53
CA VAL A 598 1.47 8.02 14.03
C VAL A 598 1.11 8.20 12.57
N PHE A 599 0.38 9.28 12.26
CA PHE A 599 0.23 9.80 10.90
C PHE A 599 1.17 10.99 10.71
N ALA A 600 1.98 11.02 9.65
CA ALA A 600 2.82 12.17 9.30
C ALA A 600 2.72 12.48 7.81
N GLY A 601 2.65 13.75 7.40
CA GLY A 601 2.45 14.08 5.99
C GLY A 601 2.30 15.59 5.67
N MET A 602 3.12 16.21 4.83
CA MET A 602 4.46 15.77 4.45
C MET A 602 5.41 16.19 5.57
N ILE A 603 6.35 15.31 5.91
CA ILE A 603 7.51 15.70 6.71
C ILE A 603 8.64 16.16 5.81
N GLN A 604 9.40 17.15 6.25
CA GLN A 604 10.57 17.60 5.52
C GLN A 604 11.75 17.84 6.46
N THR A 605 12.96 17.57 5.96
CA THR A 605 14.19 17.62 6.75
C THR A 605 15.39 18.12 5.96
N GLU A 606 16.33 18.75 6.65
CA GLU A 606 17.68 19.06 6.17
C GLU A 606 18.72 18.68 7.25
N SER A 607 19.83 18.05 6.84
CA SER A 607 21.00 17.87 7.70
C SER A 607 21.70 19.22 7.95
N PRO A 608 22.27 19.48 9.14
CA PRO A 608 23.02 20.70 9.40
C PRO A 608 24.14 20.93 8.38
N TYR A 609 24.26 22.15 7.85
CA TYR A 609 25.16 22.45 6.73
C TYR A 609 26.65 22.28 7.06
N TYR A 610 27.01 22.40 8.34
CA TYR A 610 28.38 22.22 8.81
C TYR A 610 28.80 20.73 8.83
N GLN A 611 27.88 19.77 8.85
CA GLN A 611 28.25 18.35 8.88
C GLN A 611 28.94 17.91 7.58
N PRO A 612 30.05 17.15 7.65
CA PRO A 612 30.54 16.36 8.80
C PRO A 612 31.58 17.08 9.68
N THR A 613 31.55 18.40 9.82
CA THR A 613 32.52 19.19 10.62
C THR A 613 31.84 20.21 11.56
N PRO A 614 31.59 19.84 12.84
CA PRO A 614 31.90 18.54 13.42
C PRO A 614 30.99 17.44 12.90
N ASN A 615 31.50 16.21 12.94
CA ASN A 615 30.68 15.03 12.80
C ASN A 615 29.91 14.80 14.11
N PRO A 616 28.70 14.22 14.06
CA PRO A 616 28.05 13.77 15.27
C PRO A 616 28.90 12.71 15.99
N PRO A 617 28.90 12.65 17.33
CA PRO A 617 28.03 13.39 18.23
C PRO A 617 28.57 14.75 18.71
N ALA A 618 29.73 15.21 18.22
CA ALA A 618 30.33 16.45 18.68
C ALA A 618 29.46 17.67 18.29
N PRO A 619 29.23 18.66 19.19
CA PRO A 619 29.88 18.83 20.50
C PRO A 619 29.01 18.40 21.69
N PHE A 620 28.15 17.39 21.51
CA PHE A 620 27.20 16.87 22.50
C PHE A 620 27.53 15.44 22.95
N GLU A 621 28.79 15.02 22.90
CA GLU A 621 29.24 13.64 23.16
C GLU A 621 28.71 13.09 24.50
N SER A 622 28.71 13.91 25.55
CA SER A 622 28.21 13.53 26.88
C SER A 622 26.69 13.39 26.96
N ALA A 623 25.95 13.82 25.94
CA ALA A 623 24.50 13.77 25.90
C ALA A 623 23.96 12.55 25.14
N VAL A 624 24.81 11.76 24.47
CA VAL A 624 24.39 10.55 23.75
C VAL A 624 23.77 9.55 24.73
N GLY A 625 22.56 9.07 24.44
CA GLY A 625 21.85 8.09 25.26
C GLY A 625 21.05 8.68 26.43
N ILE A 626 20.99 10.02 26.58
CA ILE A 626 20.12 10.68 27.55
C ILE A 626 18.64 10.43 27.21
N PHE A 627 18.30 10.46 25.93
CA PHE A 627 16.96 10.11 25.45
C PHE A 627 17.00 8.73 24.81
N ASN A 628 15.93 7.96 25.02
CA ASN A 628 15.84 6.65 24.41
C ASN A 628 15.83 6.78 22.89
N GLY A 629 16.41 5.78 22.23
CA GLY A 629 16.49 5.76 20.79
C GLY A 629 17.50 6.74 20.21
N ASP A 630 18.40 7.36 20.99
CA ASP A 630 19.55 8.09 20.43
C ASP A 630 20.42 7.19 19.55
N PRO A 631 21.10 7.73 18.51
CA PRO A 631 22.12 6.97 17.79
C PRO A 631 23.30 6.68 18.73
N ALA A 632 23.79 5.44 18.75
CA ALA A 632 24.77 5.02 19.74
C ALA A 632 26.18 5.64 19.53
N TYR A 633 26.53 6.04 18.31
CA TYR A 633 27.84 6.59 17.89
C TYR A 633 29.08 5.83 18.42
N GLN A 634 28.93 4.56 18.80
CA GLN A 634 30.01 3.67 19.23
C GLN A 634 30.57 2.92 18.02
N ASN A 635 31.89 2.72 17.97
CA ASN A 635 32.61 2.05 16.86
C ASN A 635 32.47 2.74 15.49
N CYS A 636 32.39 4.07 15.47
CA CYS A 636 32.39 4.86 14.25
C CYS A 636 33.72 4.70 13.48
N HIS A 637 33.69 4.18 12.26
CA HIS A 637 34.81 4.25 11.32
C HIS A 637 34.47 5.21 10.18
N CYS A 638 35.46 5.79 9.51
CA CYS A 638 35.21 6.61 8.32
C CYS A 638 34.44 5.78 7.27
N GLY A 639 33.29 6.28 6.83
CA GLY A 639 32.38 5.56 5.92
C GLY A 639 31.41 4.59 6.62
N SER A 640 31.45 4.46 7.95
CA SER A 640 30.45 3.70 8.68
C SER A 640 29.11 4.44 8.72
N PRO A 641 28.01 3.77 8.34
CA PRO A 641 26.64 4.27 8.45
C PRO A 641 26.32 5.15 9.67
N GLY A 642 25.94 6.41 9.43
CA GLY A 642 25.23 7.25 10.41
C GLY A 642 26.13 7.96 11.42
N ASN A 643 27.43 8.01 11.15
CA ASN A 643 28.45 8.55 12.07
C ASN A 643 29.07 9.87 11.60
N ASP A 644 28.71 10.32 10.41
CA ASP A 644 29.22 11.52 9.75
C ASP A 644 28.16 12.62 9.57
N ALA A 645 26.87 12.24 9.54
CA ALA A 645 25.74 13.16 9.41
C ALA A 645 24.52 12.74 10.25
N ALA A 646 23.66 13.72 10.51
CA ALA A 646 22.41 13.57 11.24
C ALA A 646 21.43 12.65 10.50
N TRP A 647 20.63 11.91 11.27
CA TRP A 647 19.54 11.10 10.72
C TRP A 647 18.37 11.98 10.29
N ALA A 648 17.87 11.81 9.06
CA ALA A 648 16.67 12.53 8.61
C ALA A 648 15.43 12.03 9.39
N LEU A 649 15.21 10.72 9.36
CA LEU A 649 14.12 10.05 10.05
C LEU A 649 14.64 8.72 10.61
N ARG A 650 14.29 8.45 11.86
CA ARG A 650 14.51 7.15 12.51
C ARG A 650 13.19 6.57 12.96
N ILE A 651 12.98 5.28 12.69
CA ILE A 651 11.82 4.53 13.17
C ILE A 651 12.37 3.27 13.84
N ILE A 652 12.19 3.17 15.16
CA ILE A 652 12.82 2.16 15.99
C ILE A 652 11.74 1.54 16.87
N GLU A 653 11.57 0.21 16.78
CA GLU A 653 10.62 -0.55 17.60
C GLU A 653 9.19 0.03 17.60
N SER A 654 8.80 0.71 16.52
CA SER A 654 7.53 1.41 16.39
C SER A 654 6.59 0.65 15.45
N SER A 655 5.28 0.81 15.63
CA SER A 655 4.24 0.14 14.84
C SER A 655 3.12 1.10 14.42
N GLU A 656 2.34 0.74 13.41
CA GLU A 656 1.24 1.59 12.88
C GLU A 656 1.68 3.04 12.56
N ILE A 657 2.80 3.16 11.85
CA ILE A 657 3.36 4.44 11.39
C ILE A 657 3.00 4.63 9.92
N TYR A 658 2.19 5.65 9.61
CA TYR A 658 1.82 6.04 8.26
C TYR A 658 2.46 7.39 7.91
N ILE A 659 3.37 7.40 6.93
CA ILE A 659 3.99 8.63 6.40
C ILE A 659 3.44 8.88 5.00
N ALA A 660 2.59 9.89 4.83
CA ALA A 660 1.93 10.27 3.58
C ALA A 660 2.85 11.06 2.60
N GLY A 661 4.10 11.29 2.94
CA GLY A 661 5.07 12.01 2.10
C GLY A 661 6.25 12.49 2.91
N ALA A 662 7.46 12.33 2.38
CA ALA A 662 8.69 12.70 3.08
C ALA A 662 9.71 13.29 2.11
N GLY A 663 10.12 14.54 2.35
CA GLY A 663 11.19 15.22 1.62
C GLY A 663 12.45 15.27 2.49
N LEU A 664 13.36 14.33 2.30
CA LEU A 664 14.51 14.16 3.19
C LEU A 664 15.81 14.60 2.50
N TYR A 665 16.28 15.80 2.80
CA TYR A 665 17.37 16.45 2.07
C TYR A 665 18.63 16.47 2.90
N SER A 666 19.75 16.34 2.22
CA SER A 666 21.03 16.61 2.81
C SER A 666 21.96 17.08 1.71
N TRP A 667 22.44 18.31 1.87
CA TRP A 667 23.18 19.01 0.83
C TRP A 667 24.70 18.74 0.93
N PHE A 668 25.14 17.97 1.95
CA PHE A 668 26.53 17.71 2.36
C PHE A 668 26.69 16.20 2.75
N SER A 669 27.86 15.56 2.63
CA SER A 669 28.01 14.13 2.16
C SER A 669 28.31 12.99 3.20
N THR A 670 27.59 11.81 3.06
CA THR A 670 27.97 10.34 3.24
C THR A 670 27.18 9.25 4.06
N TYR A 671 25.89 9.41 4.37
CA TYR A 671 24.74 8.44 4.29
C TYR A 671 24.83 6.88 4.34
N THR A 672 24.49 6.25 5.48
CA THR A 672 23.80 4.92 5.59
C THR A 672 23.28 4.76 7.01
N GLN A 673 22.16 4.06 7.28
CA GLN A 673 21.46 4.24 8.55
C GLN A 673 20.49 3.08 8.92
N GLU A 674 20.97 2.04 9.65
CA GLU A 674 20.19 0.86 10.08
C GLU A 674 18.87 1.15 10.81
N CYS A 675 17.74 0.71 10.25
CA CYS A 675 16.47 0.52 10.95
C CYS A 675 16.27 -0.97 11.28
N ARG A 676 15.66 -1.29 12.42
CA ARG A 676 15.13 -2.64 12.70
C ARG A 676 13.65 -2.69 12.25
N ASN A 677 13.21 -3.71 11.51
CA ASN A 677 11.79 -3.84 11.15
C ASN A 677 10.94 -3.99 12.42
N GLY A 678 10.15 -2.96 12.72
CA GLY A 678 8.87 -3.12 13.43
C GLY A 678 7.76 -3.33 12.39
N GLY A 679 6.91 -4.34 12.58
CA GLY A 679 5.71 -4.49 11.77
C GLY A 679 4.82 -3.24 11.87
N GLY A 680 4.30 -2.75 10.75
CA GLY A 680 3.35 -1.62 10.74
C GLY A 680 3.85 -0.28 10.18
N VAL A 681 5.01 -0.22 9.51
CA VAL A 681 5.51 1.03 8.88
C VAL A 681 5.13 1.11 7.41
N ARG A 682 4.52 2.22 6.98
CA ARG A 682 4.17 2.53 5.60
C ARG A 682 4.64 3.95 5.24
N ILE A 683 5.37 4.09 4.13
CA ILE A 683 5.87 5.38 3.66
C ILE A 683 5.44 5.58 2.21
N PHE A 684 4.61 6.57 1.98
CA PHE A 684 4.18 7.00 0.65
C PHE A 684 4.99 8.22 0.26
N ASN A 685 5.27 8.34 -1.03
CA ASN A 685 5.92 9.49 -1.63
C ASN A 685 7.22 9.93 -0.91
N LEU A 686 8.21 9.02 -0.85
CA LEU A 686 9.53 9.30 -0.28
C LEU A 686 10.45 9.91 -1.32
N ILE A 687 11.00 11.09 -1.03
CA ILE A 687 12.00 11.81 -1.81
C ILE A 687 13.27 11.95 -0.98
N THR A 688 14.42 11.65 -1.59
CA THR A 688 15.72 11.94 -0.99
C THR A 688 16.62 12.75 -1.93
N ILE A 689 17.41 13.65 -1.35
CA ILE A 689 18.45 14.42 -2.05
C ILE A 689 19.75 14.30 -1.28
N GLY A 690 20.83 14.04 -2.02
CA GLY A 690 22.18 13.89 -1.48
C GLY A 690 22.47 12.50 -0.90
N ALA A 691 21.45 11.77 -0.43
CA ALA A 691 21.66 10.49 0.23
C ALA A 691 22.15 9.37 -0.70
N THR A 692 23.09 8.52 -0.25
CA THR A 692 23.48 7.29 -0.96
C THR A 692 22.37 6.23 -0.88
N ASN A 693 21.77 6.10 0.31
CA ASN A 693 20.69 5.18 0.58
C ASN A 693 19.44 5.95 1.00
N MET A 694 18.31 5.63 0.39
CA MET A 694 17.02 6.21 0.74
C MET A 694 16.49 5.62 2.05
N ILE A 695 16.63 4.30 2.19
CA ILE A 695 16.25 3.53 3.38
C ILE A 695 17.31 2.47 3.64
N THR A 696 17.57 2.18 4.91
CA THR A 696 18.29 0.99 5.35
C THR A 696 17.44 0.31 6.43
N SER A 697 17.15 -0.99 6.28
CA SER A 697 16.33 -1.76 7.22
C SER A 697 16.78 -3.22 7.28
N ASP A 698 17.03 -3.76 8.48
CA ASP A 698 17.40 -5.17 8.74
C ASP A 698 18.51 -5.72 7.80
N GLY A 699 19.58 -4.94 7.61
CA GLY A 699 20.68 -5.30 6.70
C GLY A 699 20.38 -5.13 5.20
N ASN A 700 19.13 -4.79 4.82
CA ASN A 700 18.76 -4.44 3.45
C ASN A 700 18.87 -2.92 3.21
N GLN A 701 19.15 -2.53 1.97
CA GLN A 701 19.33 -1.13 1.59
C GLN A 701 18.58 -0.84 0.29
N LEU A 702 17.78 0.22 0.28
CA LEU A 702 17.23 0.81 -0.95
C LEU A 702 18.10 2.00 -1.33
N THR A 703 18.86 1.84 -2.40
CA THR A 703 19.82 2.87 -2.82
C THR A 703 19.12 4.00 -3.56
N SER A 704 19.65 5.22 -3.42
CA SER A 704 19.20 6.36 -4.22
C SER A 704 19.51 6.16 -5.70
N GLN A 705 20.63 5.50 -6.02
CA GLN A 705 21.02 5.19 -7.39
C GLN A 705 19.99 4.31 -8.11
N ASP A 706 19.40 3.33 -7.42
CA ASP A 706 18.37 2.46 -8.00
C ASP A 706 17.04 3.18 -8.21
N ASN A 707 16.76 4.20 -7.41
CA ASN A 707 15.51 4.93 -7.42
C ASN A 707 15.68 6.37 -7.95
N LEU A 708 16.71 6.59 -8.78
CA LEU A 708 17.02 7.90 -9.36
C LEU A 708 15.83 8.40 -10.20
N ALA A 709 15.29 9.57 -9.83
CA ALA A 709 14.16 10.18 -10.53
C ALA A 709 14.61 10.95 -11.78
N VAL A 710 15.70 11.72 -11.67
CA VAL A 710 16.29 12.50 -12.77
C VAL A 710 17.81 12.35 -12.82
N ASP A 711 18.39 12.45 -14.02
CA ASP A 711 19.83 12.33 -14.28
C ASP A 711 20.56 13.68 -14.37
N TYR A 712 19.97 14.75 -13.85
CA TYR A 712 20.54 16.09 -13.80
C TYR A 712 20.46 16.68 -12.40
N HIS A 713 21.29 17.69 -12.11
CA HIS A 713 21.36 18.28 -10.78
C HIS A 713 20.14 19.18 -10.45
N PRO A 714 19.59 19.14 -9.21
CA PRO A 714 19.96 18.22 -8.15
C PRO A 714 19.55 16.78 -8.50
N TYR A 715 20.47 15.83 -8.33
CA TYR A 715 20.14 14.42 -8.47
C TYR A 715 19.28 14.06 -7.26
N TRP A 716 18.07 13.57 -7.51
CA TRP A 716 17.14 13.20 -6.46
C TRP A 716 16.52 11.84 -6.79
N SER A 717 16.14 11.14 -5.74
CA SER A 717 15.60 9.79 -5.82
C SER A 717 14.22 9.74 -5.21
N GLN A 718 13.37 8.86 -5.74
CA GLN A 718 11.96 8.82 -5.38
C GLN A 718 11.45 7.39 -5.34
N ILE A 719 10.67 7.10 -4.29
CA ILE A 719 9.88 5.87 -4.20
C ILE A 719 8.43 6.28 -3.91
N THR A 720 7.52 5.86 -4.78
CA THR A 720 6.09 6.18 -4.70
C THR A 720 5.44 5.52 -3.49
N ILE A 721 5.76 4.25 -3.21
CA ILE A 721 5.24 3.50 -2.05
C ILE A 721 6.30 2.54 -1.50
N ILE A 722 6.52 2.60 -0.18
CA ILE A 722 7.15 1.56 0.64
C ILE A 722 6.09 1.03 1.60
N ASP A 723 5.74 -0.25 1.45
CA ASP A 723 4.74 -0.90 2.30
C ASP A 723 5.14 -2.37 2.56
N PRO A 724 6.14 -2.62 3.43
CA PRO A 724 6.56 -3.97 3.80
C PRO A 724 5.47 -4.75 4.53
N ILE A 725 4.36 -4.11 4.95
CA ILE A 725 3.19 -4.82 5.48
C ILE A 725 2.50 -5.60 4.35
N GLN A 726 2.52 -5.07 3.12
CA GLN A 726 2.07 -5.83 1.95
C GLN A 726 3.02 -6.99 1.65
N LYS A 727 4.24 -7.01 2.23
CA LYS A 727 5.09 -8.19 2.34
C LYS A 727 4.50 -9.26 3.27
N THR A 728 3.23 -9.17 3.67
CA THR A 728 2.42 -10.28 4.24
C THR A 728 1.25 -10.68 3.30
N GLY A 729 1.30 -10.32 1.99
CA GLY A 729 0.14 -10.41 1.09
C GLY A 729 0.23 -10.81 -0.41
N PRO A 730 1.12 -10.28 -1.31
CA PRO A 730 2.03 -10.99 -2.29
C PRO A 730 2.99 -10.15 -3.18
N GLN A 731 3.73 -10.83 -4.06
CA GLN A 731 4.45 -10.26 -5.20
C GLN A 731 3.62 -10.00 -6.49
N ARG A 732 2.37 -9.47 -6.43
CA ARG A 732 1.42 -9.51 -7.57
C ARG A 732 1.12 -8.22 -8.33
N LEU A 733 1.98 -7.20 -8.28
CA LEU A 733 1.71 -5.94 -9.00
C LEU A 733 2.79 -5.51 -10.01
N ILE A 734 3.85 -6.31 -10.16
CA ILE A 734 4.84 -6.16 -11.23
C ILE A 734 4.52 -7.12 -12.36
N LYS A 735 3.80 -6.64 -13.39
CA LYS A 735 3.93 -7.05 -14.81
C LYS A 735 2.71 -6.74 -15.69
N GLN A 736 1.59 -6.24 -15.17
CA GLN A 736 0.41 -5.97 -16.00
C GLN A 736 0.36 -4.55 -16.56
N GLY A 737 1.41 -4.22 -17.31
CA GLY A 737 1.40 -3.21 -18.36
C GLY A 737 1.52 -3.89 -19.72
N LEU A 738 0.46 -4.55 -20.18
CA LEU A 738 0.31 -5.01 -21.57
C LEU A 738 -1.19 -5.02 -21.92
N HIS A 739 -1.61 -3.92 -22.55
CA HIS A 739 -2.57 -3.85 -23.65
C HIS A 739 -3.74 -4.86 -23.72
N ALA A 740 -4.95 -4.30 -23.53
CA ALA A 740 -6.11 -4.50 -24.38
C ALA A 740 -6.72 -5.91 -24.53
N ARG A 741 -7.86 -6.17 -23.87
CA ARG A 741 -9.20 -6.43 -24.46
C ARG A 741 -10.12 -7.20 -23.50
N ASN A 742 -11.40 -6.79 -23.48
CA ASN A 742 -12.62 -7.31 -22.82
C ASN A 742 -12.68 -8.80 -22.43
N GLU A 743 -12.98 -9.12 -21.16
CA GLU A 743 -13.78 -10.28 -20.72
C GLU A 743 -14.48 -10.04 -19.34
N ASP A 744 -15.79 -9.86 -19.35
CA ASP A 744 -16.63 -9.25 -18.29
C ASP A 744 -17.04 -10.12 -17.07
N LYS A 745 -16.35 -11.21 -16.65
CA LYS A 745 -16.94 -12.08 -15.59
C LYS A 745 -16.05 -12.74 -14.52
N CYS A 746 -14.72 -12.59 -14.51
CA CYS A 746 -13.90 -13.25 -13.48
C CYS A 746 -13.36 -12.32 -12.39
N PRO A 747 -13.47 -12.71 -11.10
CA PRO A 747 -12.89 -11.94 -10.03
C PRO A 747 -11.36 -11.88 -10.19
N PRO A 748 -10.74 -10.73 -9.92
CA PRO A 748 -9.28 -10.61 -9.92
C PRO A 748 -8.73 -11.58 -8.88
N VAL A 749 -7.67 -12.31 -9.23
CA VAL A 749 -7.09 -13.26 -8.27
C VAL A 749 -6.47 -12.49 -7.13
N LEU A 750 -6.83 -12.92 -5.93
CA LEU A 750 -6.37 -12.32 -4.69
C LEU A 750 -4.84 -12.29 -4.65
N PRO A 751 -4.28 -11.26 -4.02
CA PRO A 751 -2.86 -11.23 -3.77
C PRO A 751 -2.39 -12.53 -3.01
N GLU A 752 -1.38 -13.30 -3.51
CA GLU A 752 -0.59 -14.41 -2.83
C GLU A 752 -0.11 -14.08 -1.38
N ALA A 753 -0.85 -14.50 -0.35
CA ALA A 753 -0.59 -14.06 1.02
C ALA A 753 0.86 -14.28 1.43
N ILE A 754 1.53 -13.25 1.93
CA ILE A 754 2.90 -13.43 2.39
C ILE A 754 2.87 -13.89 3.83
N LEU A 755 3.41 -15.08 3.92
CA LEU A 755 3.45 -15.92 5.07
C LEU A 755 4.94 -16.18 5.34
N PRO A 756 5.32 -16.54 6.57
CA PRO A 756 6.71 -16.88 6.87
C PRO A 756 7.23 -17.95 5.90
N GLU A 757 8.47 -17.78 5.42
CA GLU A 757 9.11 -18.85 4.64
C GLU A 757 9.28 -20.09 5.52
N GLY A 758 8.82 -21.24 5.00
CA GLY A 758 9.07 -22.53 5.63
C GLY A 758 10.54 -22.95 5.51
N LYS A 759 10.91 -23.95 6.30
CA LYS A 759 12.27 -24.49 6.38
C LYS A 759 12.30 -25.87 5.71
N TYR A 760 13.29 -26.06 4.84
CA TYR A 760 13.64 -27.38 4.32
C TYR A 760 14.36 -28.20 5.40
N PRO A 761 14.16 -29.54 5.46
CA PRO A 761 14.82 -30.41 6.42
C PRO A 761 16.36 -30.32 6.43
N THR A 762 16.98 -30.01 5.27
CA THR A 762 18.45 -29.94 5.11
C THR A 762 19.07 -28.65 5.65
N ASN A 763 18.27 -27.61 5.90
CA ASN A 763 18.76 -26.31 6.37
C ASN A 763 18.86 -26.24 7.91
N LEU A 764 18.69 -27.37 8.58
CA LEU A 764 18.58 -27.47 10.02
C LEU A 764 19.89 -28.05 10.58
N SER A 765 20.49 -27.39 11.57
CA SER A 765 21.78 -27.78 12.15
C SER A 765 21.71 -29.16 12.81
N ILE A 766 22.61 -30.07 12.41
CA ILE A 766 22.68 -31.47 12.86
C ILE A 766 23.27 -31.59 14.28
N ILE A 767 22.69 -30.89 15.26
CA ILE A 767 22.99 -31.11 16.67
C ILE A 767 21.68 -31.51 17.34
N ASP A 768 21.28 -32.77 17.16
CA ASP A 768 20.54 -33.45 18.20
C ASP A 768 20.89 -34.93 18.27
N ILE A 769 21.33 -35.33 19.47
CA ILE A 769 21.97 -36.59 19.79
C ILE A 769 20.90 -37.44 20.47
N GLY A 770 19.99 -38.01 19.68
CA GLY A 770 19.05 -39.07 20.09
C GLY A 770 18.35 -38.88 21.45
N GLY A 771 17.17 -38.25 21.46
CA GLY A 771 16.23 -38.34 22.58
C GLY A 771 15.14 -37.28 22.57
N HIS A 772 13.90 -37.68 22.25
CA HIS A 772 12.63 -36.91 22.29
C HIS A 772 12.64 -35.55 21.55
N SER A 773 11.85 -35.42 20.47
CA SER A 773 11.69 -34.18 19.68
C SER A 773 11.33 -33.01 20.57
N ASP A 774 12.30 -32.13 20.79
CA ASP A 774 12.08 -30.87 21.50
C ASP A 774 11.78 -29.71 20.53
N HIS A 775 11.65 -29.99 19.23
CA HIS A 775 11.45 -29.02 18.16
C HIS A 775 10.74 -29.67 16.97
N GLY A 776 9.77 -29.00 16.35
CA GLY A 776 9.22 -29.42 15.07
C GLY A 776 8.37 -28.36 14.37
N TYR A 777 7.69 -28.80 13.29
CA TYR A 777 6.88 -27.94 12.43
C TYR A 777 5.46 -28.49 12.22
N PHE A 778 4.48 -27.60 12.03
CA PHE A 778 3.10 -27.96 11.72
C PHE A 778 2.57 -27.10 10.56
N THR A 779 2.33 -27.71 9.41
CA THR A 779 1.83 -27.06 8.21
C THR A 779 0.30 -26.99 8.20
N LEU A 780 -0.25 -25.79 8.09
CA LEU A 780 -1.68 -25.52 7.90
C LEU A 780 -1.95 -25.20 6.43
N VAL A 781 -2.88 -25.93 5.79
CA VAL A 781 -3.26 -25.73 4.38
C VAL A 781 -4.75 -25.40 4.27
N ASN A 782 -5.07 -24.17 3.86
CA ASN A 782 -6.43 -23.66 3.79
C ASN A 782 -7.04 -23.84 2.39
N GLY A 783 -7.67 -24.99 2.16
CA GLY A 783 -8.46 -25.30 0.98
C GLY A 783 -9.92 -24.85 1.04
N SER A 784 -10.24 -23.83 1.83
CA SER A 784 -11.57 -23.25 1.97
C SER A 784 -11.63 -21.81 1.44
N PRO A 785 -12.84 -21.26 1.14
CA PRO A 785 -12.98 -19.90 0.63
C PRO A 785 -12.96 -18.85 1.75
N TYR A 786 -12.63 -19.24 2.99
CA TYR A 786 -12.67 -18.39 4.18
C TYR A 786 -11.28 -18.25 4.79
N ASN A 787 -10.94 -17.06 5.29
CA ASN A 787 -9.68 -16.87 6.02
C ASN A 787 -9.74 -17.55 7.39
N TRP A 788 -8.64 -18.14 7.84
CA TRP A 788 -8.52 -18.63 9.21
C TRP A 788 -7.82 -17.58 10.04
N ILE A 789 -8.55 -17.04 11.01
CA ILE A 789 -8.07 -15.99 11.90
C ILE A 789 -7.60 -16.63 13.20
N LEU A 790 -6.33 -16.46 13.53
CA LEU A 790 -5.77 -16.78 14.83
C LEU A 790 -6.37 -15.81 15.86
N THR A 791 -7.27 -16.29 16.72
CA THR A 791 -7.96 -15.47 17.72
C THR A 791 -7.17 -15.33 19.02
N SER A 792 -6.36 -16.33 19.34
CA SER A 792 -5.47 -16.31 20.50
C SER A 792 -4.36 -17.35 20.34
N SER A 793 -3.21 -17.09 20.92
CA SER A 793 -2.11 -18.05 21.05
C SER A 793 -1.44 -17.86 22.39
N HIS A 794 -1.17 -18.95 23.09
CA HIS A 794 -0.52 -18.95 24.39
C HIS A 794 0.45 -20.12 24.48
N SER A 795 1.59 -19.91 25.12
CA SER A 795 2.51 -20.98 25.47
C SER A 795 3.08 -20.76 26.86
N TYR A 796 3.55 -21.86 27.44
CA TYR A 796 4.22 -21.90 28.72
C TYR A 796 5.37 -22.91 28.60
N GLN A 797 6.59 -22.45 28.89
CA GLN A 797 7.85 -23.20 28.75
C GLN A 797 8.16 -23.73 27.34
N MET A 798 7.69 -23.04 26.29
CA MET A 798 8.06 -23.31 24.89
C MET A 798 9.09 -22.26 24.40
N ASP A 799 10.25 -22.69 23.91
CA ASP A 799 11.25 -21.82 23.25
C ASP A 799 10.70 -21.24 21.92
N GLN A 800 9.86 -22.00 21.20
CA GLN A 800 9.15 -21.52 20.00
C GLN A 800 7.67 -21.94 20.07
N TRP A 801 6.76 -21.02 19.74
CA TRP A 801 5.34 -21.28 19.56
C TRP A 801 4.75 -20.23 18.61
N LYS A 802 5.01 -20.37 17.31
CA LYS A 802 4.67 -19.36 16.29
C LYS A 802 3.56 -19.87 15.38
N TRP A 803 2.43 -19.18 15.43
CA TRP A 803 1.20 -19.50 14.69
C TRP A 803 0.71 -18.26 13.93
N HIS A 804 0.01 -18.47 12.82
CA HIS A 804 -0.27 -17.43 11.85
C HIS A 804 -1.70 -17.51 11.34
N ASN A 805 -2.29 -16.36 10.98
CA ASN A 805 -3.48 -16.36 10.13
C ASN A 805 -3.19 -17.13 8.84
N VAL A 806 -4.17 -17.88 8.35
CA VAL A 806 -4.03 -18.67 7.10
C VAL A 806 -5.11 -18.21 6.12
N PRO A 807 -4.77 -17.33 5.16
CA PRO A 807 -5.75 -16.84 4.19
C PRO A 807 -6.32 -17.95 3.31
N ALA A 808 -7.48 -17.67 2.70
CA ALA A 808 -8.17 -18.62 1.83
C ALA A 808 -7.32 -18.99 0.60
N GLY A 809 -6.99 -20.27 0.43
CA GLY A 809 -6.15 -20.76 -0.67
C GLY A 809 -4.65 -20.74 -0.40
N GLU A 810 -4.22 -20.53 0.85
CA GLU A 810 -2.81 -20.41 1.23
C GLU A 810 -2.37 -21.51 2.20
N SER A 811 -1.05 -21.65 2.40
CA SER A 811 -0.49 -22.56 3.41
C SER A 811 0.66 -21.95 4.21
N VAL A 812 0.81 -22.37 5.46
CA VAL A 812 1.83 -21.86 6.40
C VAL A 812 2.48 -23.00 7.17
N GLN A 813 3.80 -22.99 7.30
CA GLN A 813 4.53 -23.87 8.22
C GLN A 813 4.76 -23.16 9.57
N CYS A 814 4.10 -23.63 10.63
CA CYS A 814 4.22 -23.11 12.00
C CYS A 814 5.34 -23.84 12.76
N GLU A 815 6.04 -23.16 13.67
CA GLU A 815 7.20 -23.70 14.41
C GLU A 815 6.89 -23.83 15.91
N TRP A 816 7.28 -24.95 16.51
CA TRP A 816 7.16 -25.23 17.94
C TRP A 816 8.45 -25.82 18.51
N GLN A 817 8.83 -25.42 19.73
CA GLN A 817 10.04 -25.91 20.41
C GLN A 817 9.88 -25.83 21.94
N PHE A 818 10.33 -26.83 22.69
CA PHE A 818 10.39 -26.81 24.17
C PHE A 818 11.59 -26.04 24.70
N ALA A 819 11.47 -25.54 25.93
CA ALA A 819 12.59 -24.94 26.65
C ALA A 819 13.61 -26.00 27.09
N GLN A 820 14.91 -25.76 26.84
CA GLN A 820 16.02 -26.69 27.17
C GLN A 820 16.31 -26.89 28.68
N SER A 821 15.35 -26.66 29.58
CA SER A 821 15.56 -26.66 31.05
C SER A 821 14.69 -27.65 31.82
N PHE A 822 15.19 -28.15 32.96
CA PHE A 822 14.90 -29.42 33.65
C PHE A 822 13.45 -29.75 34.14
N ASN A 823 12.38 -29.26 33.51
CA ASN A 823 11.01 -29.63 33.88
C ASN A 823 10.02 -29.52 32.70
N ARG A 824 9.98 -30.54 31.82
CA ARG A 824 9.07 -30.57 30.64
C ARG A 824 7.61 -30.90 30.98
N TYR A 825 7.32 -31.26 32.24
CA TYR A 825 6.04 -31.87 32.62
C TYR A 825 4.85 -30.90 32.58
N ASP A 826 5.11 -29.59 32.64
CA ASP A 826 4.12 -28.53 32.56
C ASP A 826 4.16 -27.72 31.24
N ASP A 827 5.06 -28.06 30.32
CA ASP A 827 5.17 -27.43 28.99
C ASP A 827 3.88 -27.58 28.20
N LYS A 828 3.41 -26.45 27.65
CA LYS A 828 2.16 -26.41 26.88
C LYS A 828 2.12 -25.25 25.90
N GLY A 829 1.42 -25.47 24.80
CA GLY A 829 1.08 -24.46 23.80
C GLY A 829 -0.36 -24.62 23.35
N GLU A 830 -1.03 -23.53 23.04
CA GLU A 830 -2.36 -23.51 22.46
C GLU A 830 -2.50 -22.37 21.44
N ALA A 831 -3.18 -22.64 20.33
CA ALA A 831 -3.47 -21.68 19.27
C ALA A 831 -4.92 -21.89 18.81
N TYR A 832 -5.70 -20.81 18.79
CA TYR A 832 -7.14 -20.85 18.55
C TYR A 832 -7.45 -20.19 17.22
N TYR A 833 -8.21 -20.87 16.37
CA TYR A 833 -8.58 -20.40 15.05
C TYR A 833 -10.09 -20.26 14.91
N LYS A 834 -10.51 -19.18 14.25
CA LYS A 834 -11.87 -18.97 13.77
C LYS A 834 -11.88 -18.90 12.25
N ILE A 835 -12.79 -19.63 11.62
CA ILE A 835 -13.02 -19.54 10.17
C ILE A 835 -13.89 -18.31 9.91
N GLU A 836 -13.32 -17.29 9.27
CA GLU A 836 -13.92 -15.98 9.05
C GLU A 836 -15.27 -16.08 8.33
N GLY A 837 -16.29 -15.38 8.85
CA GLY A 837 -17.65 -15.42 8.31
C GLY A 837 -18.48 -16.64 8.74
N THR A 838 -17.95 -17.55 9.56
CA THR A 838 -18.66 -18.71 10.10
C THR A 838 -18.65 -18.72 11.64
N ASP A 839 -19.39 -19.66 12.24
CA ASP A 839 -19.35 -19.99 13.67
C ASP A 839 -18.33 -21.11 14.00
N LYS A 840 -17.56 -21.57 13.01
CA LYS A 840 -16.64 -22.70 13.15
C LYS A 840 -15.29 -22.24 13.70
N THR A 841 -14.79 -23.03 14.63
CA THR A 841 -13.50 -22.85 15.28
C THR A 841 -12.76 -24.18 15.34
N PHE A 842 -11.44 -24.11 15.43
CA PHE A 842 -10.60 -25.25 15.80
C PHE A 842 -9.41 -24.75 16.61
N GLN A 843 -8.76 -25.65 17.34
CA GLN A 843 -7.60 -25.31 18.15
C GLN A 843 -6.44 -26.23 17.84
N ILE A 844 -5.22 -25.72 17.93
CA ILE A 844 -4.00 -26.51 17.97
C ILE A 844 -3.46 -26.49 19.39
N MET A 845 -3.17 -27.65 19.97
CA MET A 845 -2.71 -27.78 21.35
C MET A 845 -1.47 -28.67 21.45
N ALA A 846 -0.46 -28.22 22.16
CA ALA A 846 0.74 -28.94 22.54
C ALA A 846 0.71 -29.18 24.06
N ARG A 847 0.68 -30.42 24.57
CA ARG A 847 0.63 -30.70 26.02
C ARG A 847 1.34 -32.01 26.39
N TYR A 848 2.07 -32.01 27.52
CA TYR A 848 2.56 -33.23 28.20
C TYR A 848 1.53 -33.83 29.17
N GLN A 849 0.75 -32.98 29.86
CA GLN A 849 -0.04 -33.33 31.06
C GLN A 849 -1.21 -34.30 30.82
N ASP A 850 -1.55 -34.59 29.56
CA ASP A 850 -2.71 -35.39 29.19
C ASP A 850 -2.39 -36.87 28.92
N ASP A 851 -1.12 -37.32 28.99
CA ASP A 851 -0.71 -38.73 28.85
C ASP A 851 -0.25 -39.33 30.18
N PRO A 852 -0.81 -40.47 30.63
CA PRO A 852 -0.28 -41.25 31.76
C PRO A 852 1.22 -41.61 31.65
N ASN A 853 1.78 -41.61 30.44
CA ASN A 853 3.18 -41.94 30.16
C ASN A 853 4.09 -40.70 30.01
N ASN A 854 3.57 -39.47 30.22
CA ASN A 854 4.29 -38.22 29.99
C ASN A 854 4.85 -38.09 28.57
N ASN A 855 4.10 -38.51 27.54
CA ASN A 855 4.48 -38.22 26.17
C ASN A 855 3.92 -36.86 25.73
N PHE A 856 4.67 -36.21 24.85
CA PHE A 856 4.19 -35.01 24.19
C PHE A 856 3.08 -35.33 23.19
N HIS A 857 2.01 -34.54 23.23
CA HIS A 857 0.93 -34.58 22.25
C HIS A 857 0.73 -33.24 21.58
N LEU A 858 0.71 -33.23 20.25
CA LEU A 858 0.29 -32.10 19.43
C LEU A 858 -1.03 -32.46 18.75
N ARG A 859 -2.10 -31.72 19.08
CA ARG A 859 -3.48 -32.09 18.72
C ARG A 859 -4.19 -30.99 17.96
N VAL A 860 -5.08 -31.40 17.05
CA VAL A 860 -6.10 -30.53 16.45
C VAL A 860 -7.44 -30.84 17.12
N LEU A 861 -7.99 -29.86 17.84
CA LEU A 861 -9.31 -29.94 18.46
C LEU A 861 -10.36 -29.26 17.58
N TYR A 862 -11.37 -30.03 17.19
CA TYR A 862 -12.50 -29.60 16.38
C TYR A 862 -13.60 -29.00 17.27
N ASP A 863 -13.29 -27.96 18.04
CA ASP A 863 -14.18 -27.42 19.08
C ASP A 863 -15.46 -26.76 18.52
N GLY A 864 -15.36 -26.14 17.34
CA GLY A 864 -16.47 -25.52 16.61
C GLY A 864 -16.66 -26.05 15.19
N LEU A 865 -15.64 -26.69 14.62
CA LEU A 865 -15.59 -27.25 13.27
C LEU A 865 -16.15 -28.68 13.24
N GLU A 866 -16.87 -29.02 12.17
CA GLU A 866 -17.25 -30.38 11.83
C GLU A 866 -16.85 -30.62 10.37
N THR A 867 -16.23 -31.76 10.11
CA THR A 867 -15.94 -32.25 8.75
C THR A 867 -16.75 -33.51 8.49
N LYS A 868 -16.90 -33.93 7.24
CA LYS A 868 -17.68 -35.14 6.91
C LYS A 868 -17.10 -36.41 7.55
N ASP A 869 -15.84 -36.39 7.94
CA ASP A 869 -15.11 -37.50 8.55
C ASP A 869 -14.75 -37.30 10.04
N VAL A 870 -14.86 -36.08 10.56
CA VAL A 870 -14.49 -35.74 11.95
C VAL A 870 -15.61 -34.96 12.63
N PRO A 871 -16.31 -35.55 13.62
CA PRO A 871 -17.35 -34.89 14.39
C PRO A 871 -16.82 -33.71 15.21
N LYS A 872 -17.68 -32.72 15.45
CA LYS A 872 -17.42 -31.62 16.40
C LYS A 872 -17.11 -32.17 17.80
N GLY A 873 -16.10 -31.59 18.45
CA GLY A 873 -15.58 -31.98 19.76
C GLY A 873 -14.47 -33.04 19.70
N THR A 874 -14.14 -33.58 18.52
CA THR A 874 -13.04 -34.55 18.38
C THR A 874 -11.69 -33.86 18.56
N SER A 875 -10.78 -34.51 19.28
CA SER A 875 -9.37 -34.12 19.39
C SER A 875 -8.51 -35.18 18.70
N LEU A 876 -7.82 -34.78 17.63
CA LEU A 876 -6.95 -35.68 16.86
C LEU A 876 -5.50 -35.39 17.17
N ASP A 877 -4.75 -36.45 17.50
CA ASP A 877 -3.34 -36.39 17.85
C ASP A 877 -2.44 -36.57 16.63
N PHE A 878 -1.37 -35.78 16.56
CA PHE A 878 -0.39 -35.75 15.50
C PHE A 878 0.99 -35.97 16.13
N PRO A 879 1.47 -37.22 16.21
CA PRO A 879 2.79 -37.50 16.75
C PRO A 879 3.89 -36.91 15.85
N SER A 880 5.08 -36.68 16.43
CA SER A 880 6.24 -36.32 15.62
C SER A 880 6.55 -37.41 14.59
N ARG A 881 6.97 -37.00 13.39
CA ARG A 881 7.25 -37.91 12.26
C ARG A 881 8.69 -38.43 12.22
N GLY A 882 9.55 -38.09 13.18
CA GLY A 882 10.96 -38.47 13.15
C GLY A 882 11.73 -37.78 12.02
N GLY A 883 12.77 -38.44 11.52
CA GLY A 883 13.60 -37.95 10.40
C GLY A 883 14.88 -37.24 10.86
N LEU A 884 15.56 -36.54 9.93
CA LEU A 884 16.79 -35.77 10.22
C LEU A 884 16.56 -34.77 11.37
N GLY A 885 17.04 -35.11 12.56
CA GLY A 885 16.92 -34.31 13.78
C GLY A 885 15.48 -34.16 14.31
N ASP A 886 14.55 -35.04 13.93
CA ASP A 886 13.13 -35.02 14.39
C ASP A 886 12.35 -33.74 14.00
N MET A 887 12.82 -33.02 12.98
CA MET A 887 12.28 -31.73 12.54
C MET A 887 11.38 -31.80 11.29
N ARG A 888 10.69 -32.93 11.07
CA ARG A 888 9.72 -33.10 9.97
C ARG A 888 8.41 -32.37 10.29
N ALA A 889 7.71 -31.89 9.26
CA ALA A 889 6.46 -31.17 9.48
C ALA A 889 5.25 -32.13 9.50
N MET A 890 4.28 -31.88 10.39
CA MET A 890 2.94 -32.48 10.27
C MET A 890 2.09 -31.64 9.33
N ASN A 891 1.31 -32.24 8.44
CA ASN A 891 0.51 -31.49 7.47
C ASN A 891 -1.00 -31.65 7.74
N TRP A 892 -1.67 -30.55 8.02
CA TRP A 892 -3.12 -30.50 8.19
C TRP A 892 -3.77 -29.71 7.07
N VAL A 893 -4.63 -30.39 6.30
CA VAL A 893 -5.35 -29.82 5.17
C VAL A 893 -6.83 -29.81 5.49
N LEU A 894 -7.50 -28.69 5.25
CA LEU A 894 -8.95 -28.59 5.32
C LEU A 894 -9.47 -28.09 3.96
N ALA A 895 -10.18 -28.95 3.23
CA ALA A 895 -10.79 -28.64 1.94
C ALA A 895 -12.31 -28.57 2.07
N GLY A 896 -12.95 -27.52 1.55
CA GLY A 896 -14.41 -27.43 1.59
C GLY A 896 -14.98 -26.04 1.74
N SER A 897 -16.28 -25.97 1.98
CA SER A 897 -17.03 -24.74 2.27
C SER A 897 -18.30 -25.05 3.06
N GLU A 898 -19.01 -24.03 3.53
CA GLU A 898 -20.33 -24.21 4.18
C GLU A 898 -21.34 -24.93 3.27
N GLU A 899 -21.27 -24.73 1.95
CA GLU A 899 -22.23 -25.30 1.00
C GLU A 899 -21.91 -26.76 0.64
N GLN A 900 -20.62 -27.10 0.48
CA GLN A 900 -20.18 -28.43 0.04
C GLN A 900 -19.88 -29.38 1.21
N GLY A 901 -19.75 -28.83 2.42
CA GLY A 901 -19.15 -29.48 3.58
C GLY A 901 -17.62 -29.45 3.53
N TYR A 902 -17.00 -29.74 4.68
CA TYR A 902 -15.55 -29.81 4.83
C TYR A 902 -15.04 -31.25 4.92
N TRP A 903 -13.82 -31.47 4.44
CA TRP A 903 -13.03 -32.67 4.65
C TRP A 903 -11.65 -32.28 5.20
N SER A 904 -11.15 -33.06 6.14
CA SER A 904 -9.79 -32.90 6.65
C SER A 904 -8.81 -33.88 5.98
N SER A 905 -7.51 -33.68 6.17
CA SER A 905 -6.49 -34.66 5.77
C SER A 905 -6.54 -35.98 6.55
N HIS A 906 -7.34 -36.06 7.62
CA HIS A 906 -7.50 -37.27 8.42
C HIS A 906 -8.08 -38.43 7.59
N LYS A 907 -9.28 -38.25 7.01
CA LYS A 907 -9.96 -39.27 6.20
C LYS A 907 -10.74 -38.64 5.03
N PRO A 908 -10.06 -38.08 4.03
CA PRO A 908 -10.73 -37.69 2.78
C PRO A 908 -11.37 -38.92 2.12
N PRO A 909 -12.43 -38.74 1.31
CA PRO A 909 -13.17 -39.83 0.68
C PRO A 909 -12.29 -40.62 -0.30
N ILE A 910 -12.48 -41.95 -0.33
CA ILE A 910 -11.78 -42.84 -1.29
C ILE A 910 -12.12 -42.44 -2.74
N ALA A 911 -13.41 -42.24 -3.02
CA ALA A 911 -13.93 -41.72 -4.30
C ALA A 911 -14.01 -40.18 -4.27
N TRP A 912 -12.86 -39.53 -4.18
CA TRP A 912 -12.81 -38.07 -4.02
C TRP A 912 -13.28 -37.29 -5.24
N MET A 913 -13.02 -37.75 -6.48
CA MET A 913 -13.47 -37.05 -7.69
C MET A 913 -15.00 -37.04 -7.74
N SER A 914 -15.61 -38.19 -7.44
CA SER A 914 -17.07 -38.36 -7.34
C SER A 914 -17.67 -37.47 -6.25
N SER A 915 -16.98 -37.35 -5.11
CA SER A 915 -17.42 -36.55 -3.96
C SER A 915 -17.44 -35.05 -4.23
N ILE A 916 -16.68 -34.57 -5.23
CA ILE A 916 -16.63 -33.16 -5.65
C ILE A 916 -17.05 -32.97 -7.11
N LEU A 917 -17.77 -33.93 -7.71
CA LEU A 917 -18.15 -33.90 -9.12
C LEU A 917 -19.02 -32.68 -9.47
N THR A 918 -19.78 -32.17 -8.51
CA THR A 918 -20.53 -30.91 -8.63
C THR A 918 -19.63 -29.69 -8.91
N ILE A 919 -18.36 -29.76 -8.54
CA ILE A 919 -17.35 -28.72 -8.72
C ILE A 919 -16.55 -28.97 -9.99
N ILE A 920 -16.04 -30.20 -10.18
CA ILE A 920 -15.10 -30.52 -11.27
C ILE A 920 -15.77 -31.03 -12.56
N GLY A 921 -17.06 -31.40 -12.53
CA GLY A 921 -17.73 -32.12 -13.62
C GLY A 921 -17.67 -31.42 -14.98
N GLU A 922 -17.84 -30.09 -14.99
CA GLU A 922 -17.79 -29.29 -16.22
C GLU A 922 -16.38 -28.79 -16.58
N ARG A 923 -15.37 -29.12 -15.77
CA ARG A 923 -13.97 -28.80 -16.06
C ARG A 923 -13.39 -29.78 -17.05
N LYS A 924 -12.52 -29.28 -17.93
CA LYS A 924 -11.69 -30.15 -18.77
C LYS A 924 -10.74 -30.95 -17.89
N LEU A 925 -10.39 -32.17 -18.29
CA LEU A 925 -9.48 -33.05 -17.55
C LEU A 925 -8.16 -32.35 -17.20
N LYS A 926 -7.59 -31.58 -18.13
CA LYS A 926 -6.37 -30.79 -17.88
C LYS A 926 -6.51 -29.73 -16.78
N HIS A 927 -7.73 -29.30 -16.44
CA HIS A 927 -8.01 -28.33 -15.37
C HIS A 927 -8.32 -28.99 -14.01
N VAL A 928 -8.21 -30.31 -13.90
CA VAL A 928 -8.39 -31.03 -12.63
C VAL A 928 -7.03 -31.45 -12.08
N CYS A 929 -6.76 -31.09 -10.83
CA CYS A 929 -5.57 -31.53 -10.11
C CYS A 929 -5.83 -32.90 -9.47
N MET A 930 -4.93 -33.87 -9.61
CA MET A 930 -5.06 -35.20 -9.00
C MET A 930 -3.72 -35.71 -8.45
N PRO A 931 -3.73 -36.56 -7.42
CA PRO A 931 -2.52 -37.29 -7.04
C PRO A 931 -2.10 -38.27 -8.14
N GLY A 932 -0.79 -38.44 -8.33
CA GLY A 932 -0.22 -39.40 -9.26
C GLY A 932 1.03 -40.08 -8.71
N SER A 933 1.26 -41.31 -9.13
CA SER A 933 2.32 -42.19 -8.62
C SER A 933 3.42 -42.39 -9.66
N HIS A 934 4.66 -42.08 -9.29
CA HIS A 934 5.86 -42.42 -10.05
C HIS A 934 6.22 -43.90 -9.85
N ASP A 935 6.57 -44.58 -10.95
CA ASP A 935 6.90 -46.01 -11.01
C ASP A 935 5.93 -46.87 -10.20
N ALA A 936 4.64 -46.66 -10.44
CA ALA A 936 3.55 -47.06 -9.58
C ALA A 936 3.52 -48.56 -9.22
N GLY A 937 4.00 -49.43 -10.11
CA GLY A 937 4.02 -50.88 -9.87
C GLY A 937 5.18 -51.36 -8.99
N MET A 938 6.11 -50.50 -8.61
CA MET A 938 7.27 -50.86 -7.78
C MET A 938 6.94 -50.78 -6.29
N SER A 939 5.91 -51.53 -5.88
CA SER A 939 5.44 -51.68 -4.49
C SER A 939 5.99 -52.91 -3.77
N LYS A 940 6.51 -53.88 -4.53
CA LYS A 940 7.18 -55.10 -4.06
C LYS A 940 8.41 -55.34 -4.93
N LEU A 941 9.39 -56.06 -4.38
CA LEU A 941 10.58 -56.47 -5.13
C LEU A 941 10.47 -57.96 -5.45
N ASN A 942 10.07 -58.28 -6.68
CA ASN A 942 9.85 -59.64 -7.16
C ASN A 942 10.95 -60.03 -8.16
N GLY A 943 12.17 -60.30 -7.66
CA GLY A 943 13.36 -60.52 -8.49
C GLY A 943 14.11 -59.21 -8.78
N HIS A 944 15.44 -59.27 -8.70
CA HIS A 944 16.30 -58.09 -8.82
C HIS A 944 17.74 -58.48 -9.19
N THR A 945 18.51 -57.50 -9.65
CA THR A 945 19.95 -57.64 -9.89
C THR A 945 20.75 -57.57 -8.58
N GLU A 946 22.02 -57.97 -8.62
CA GLU A 946 22.88 -58.12 -7.42
C GLU A 946 23.00 -56.84 -6.58
N PHE A 947 23.01 -55.65 -7.21
CA PHE A 947 23.16 -54.37 -6.53
C PHE A 947 21.84 -53.66 -6.22
N SER A 948 20.71 -54.33 -6.44
CA SER A 948 19.36 -53.82 -6.15
C SER A 948 18.78 -54.44 -4.89
N ASN A 949 18.07 -53.64 -4.11
CA ASN A 949 17.33 -54.03 -2.92
C ASN A 949 16.11 -53.09 -2.73
N GLU A 950 15.29 -53.34 -1.72
CA GLU A 950 14.09 -52.53 -1.47
C GLU A 950 14.41 -51.02 -1.36
N GLY A 951 15.53 -50.67 -0.73
CA GLY A 951 15.89 -49.28 -0.43
C GLY A 951 16.29 -48.46 -1.65
N ASN A 952 16.87 -49.07 -2.69
CA ASN A 952 17.29 -48.35 -3.91
C ASN A 952 16.40 -48.63 -5.13
N THR A 953 15.37 -49.48 -4.99
CA THR A 953 14.56 -49.93 -6.12
C THR A 953 13.07 -49.63 -5.95
N LEU A 954 12.50 -49.70 -4.73
CA LEU A 954 11.08 -49.42 -4.53
C LEU A 954 10.80 -47.91 -4.56
N THR A 955 9.77 -47.52 -5.29
CA THR A 955 9.26 -46.14 -5.35
C THR A 955 7.89 -46.00 -4.70
N GLN A 956 7.22 -47.12 -4.38
CA GLN A 956 5.96 -47.15 -3.65
C GLN A 956 6.03 -48.22 -2.55
N TYR A 957 5.22 -48.06 -1.50
CA TYR A 957 4.96 -49.15 -0.54
C TYR A 957 3.59 -49.80 -0.76
N LEU A 958 2.63 -49.01 -1.20
CA LEU A 958 1.28 -49.48 -1.49
C LEU A 958 1.23 -50.08 -2.88
N ASN A 959 0.53 -51.21 -3.05
CA ASN A 959 0.18 -51.72 -4.37
C ASN A 959 -0.78 -50.76 -5.10
N ILE A 960 -0.98 -50.92 -6.41
CA ILE A 960 -1.83 -50.00 -7.18
C ILE A 960 -3.27 -49.90 -6.62
N TYR A 961 -3.83 -50.99 -6.09
CA TYR A 961 -5.14 -50.96 -5.44
C TYR A 961 -5.20 -50.03 -4.23
N ASP A 962 -4.20 -50.09 -3.35
CA ASP A 962 -4.13 -49.24 -2.16
C ASP A 962 -3.69 -47.81 -2.49
N GLN A 963 -2.89 -47.60 -3.55
CA GLN A 963 -2.61 -46.26 -4.09
C GLN A 963 -3.88 -45.58 -4.63
N LEU A 964 -4.77 -46.33 -5.31
CA LEU A 964 -6.09 -45.84 -5.72
C LEU A 964 -6.92 -45.43 -4.49
N ARG A 965 -6.92 -46.25 -3.44
CA ARG A 965 -7.59 -45.90 -2.17
C ARG A 965 -6.95 -44.71 -1.46
N ARG A 966 -5.67 -44.43 -1.73
CA ARG A 966 -4.94 -43.24 -1.27
C ARG A 966 -4.98 -42.06 -2.23
N GLY A 967 -5.90 -42.10 -3.20
CA GLY A 967 -6.30 -40.96 -4.01
C GLY A 967 -5.60 -40.85 -5.36
N SER A 968 -4.59 -41.66 -5.64
CA SER A 968 -3.89 -41.63 -6.93
C SER A 968 -4.83 -41.97 -8.08
N ARG A 969 -4.76 -41.21 -9.18
CA ARG A 969 -5.55 -41.40 -10.40
C ARG A 969 -4.72 -41.33 -11.68
N TYR A 970 -3.44 -40.99 -11.57
CA TYR A 970 -2.49 -40.99 -12.67
C TYR A 970 -1.30 -41.89 -12.29
N PHE A 971 -1.04 -42.94 -13.07
CA PHE A 971 -0.03 -43.93 -12.75
C PHE A 971 0.97 -44.04 -13.89
N ASP A 972 2.25 -43.89 -13.58
CA ASP A 972 3.33 -44.33 -14.47
C ASP A 972 3.62 -45.80 -14.20
N VAL A 973 3.29 -46.65 -15.16
CA VAL A 973 3.49 -48.09 -15.09
C VAL A 973 4.48 -48.43 -16.18
N ARG A 974 5.62 -49.02 -15.80
CA ARG A 974 6.72 -49.36 -16.70
C ARG A 974 6.77 -50.88 -16.90
N PRO A 975 6.18 -51.43 -17.99
CA PRO A 975 6.11 -52.88 -18.18
C PRO A 975 7.49 -53.50 -18.37
N ALA A 976 7.73 -54.61 -17.69
CA ALA A 976 8.93 -55.42 -17.85
C ALA A 976 8.56 -56.88 -18.10
N ILE A 977 9.41 -57.60 -18.82
CA ILE A 977 9.35 -59.06 -18.92
C ILE A 977 10.51 -59.63 -18.11
N GLY A 978 10.19 -60.51 -17.16
CA GLY A 978 11.14 -61.14 -16.25
C GLY A 978 10.56 -62.36 -15.53
N ASP A 979 11.34 -62.98 -14.64
CA ASP A 979 10.94 -64.13 -13.82
C ASP A 979 10.35 -65.33 -14.59
N GLY A 980 10.93 -65.66 -15.74
CA GLY A 980 10.49 -66.74 -16.62
C GLY A 980 9.39 -66.30 -17.59
N GLY A 981 9.55 -65.13 -18.21
CA GLY A 981 8.65 -64.60 -19.24
C GLY A 981 7.34 -63.98 -18.72
N LYS A 982 7.27 -63.61 -17.44
CA LYS A 982 6.09 -62.96 -16.85
C LYS A 982 6.08 -61.47 -17.19
N PHE A 983 4.87 -60.94 -17.42
CA PHE A 983 4.64 -59.51 -17.57
C PHE A 983 4.48 -58.85 -16.21
N LEU A 984 5.49 -58.08 -15.83
CA LEU A 984 5.66 -57.41 -14.55
C LEU A 984 5.79 -55.90 -14.78
N THR A 985 5.99 -55.13 -13.73
CA THR A 985 6.58 -53.79 -13.81
C THR A 985 8.06 -53.85 -13.51
N GLY A 986 8.84 -52.87 -13.95
CA GLY A 986 10.27 -52.82 -13.66
C GLY A 986 10.77 -51.41 -13.41
N HIS A 987 11.77 -51.29 -12.53
CA HIS A 987 12.55 -50.08 -12.32
C HIS A 987 14.03 -50.46 -12.42
N TYR A 988 14.62 -50.10 -13.55
CA TYR A 988 15.98 -50.44 -13.93
C TYR A 988 16.70 -49.22 -14.49
N SER A 989 18.01 -49.15 -14.26
CA SER A 989 18.91 -48.13 -14.80
C SER A 989 20.20 -48.76 -15.29
N ASP A 990 20.74 -48.24 -16.40
CA ASP A 990 22.05 -48.65 -16.90
C ASP A 990 23.15 -47.85 -16.19
N ILE A 991 24.03 -48.54 -15.47
CA ILE A 991 25.08 -47.92 -14.66
C ILE A 991 26.42 -48.01 -15.42
N ASP A 992 26.81 -46.89 -16.04
CA ASP A 992 28.05 -46.72 -16.81
C ASP A 992 29.34 -46.68 -15.95
N ILE A 993 29.24 -46.88 -14.63
CA ILE A 993 30.39 -46.91 -13.72
C ILE A 993 30.89 -48.35 -13.62
N LEU A 994 32.16 -48.58 -13.99
CA LEU A 994 32.86 -49.88 -13.89
C LEU A 994 32.23 -51.03 -14.71
N ASP A 995 31.52 -50.72 -15.81
CA ASP A 995 30.84 -51.71 -16.66
C ASP A 995 29.86 -52.62 -15.87
N ILE A 996 29.27 -52.09 -14.79
CA ILE A 996 28.28 -52.82 -13.96
C ILE A 996 27.00 -53.11 -14.75
N GLY A 997 26.66 -52.25 -15.72
CA GLY A 997 25.52 -52.40 -16.61
C GLY A 997 24.18 -52.20 -15.90
N TRP A 998 23.12 -52.79 -16.45
CA TRP A 998 21.75 -52.67 -15.96
C TRP A 998 21.59 -53.20 -14.52
N GLN A 999 21.08 -52.34 -13.64
CA GLN A 999 20.69 -52.68 -12.27
C GLN A 999 19.24 -52.28 -12.01
N GLY A 1000 18.51 -53.09 -11.23
CA GLY A 1000 17.11 -52.83 -10.89
C GLY A 1000 16.37 -54.07 -10.43
N GLY A 1001 15.04 -54.00 -10.41
CA GLY A 1001 14.19 -55.13 -10.07
C GLY A 1001 12.79 -55.07 -10.65
N ASN A 1002 12.07 -56.19 -10.55
CA ASN A 1002 10.69 -56.30 -10.99
C ASN A 1002 9.72 -56.03 -9.84
N GLY A 1003 8.54 -55.51 -10.17
CA GLY A 1003 7.48 -55.15 -9.25
C GLY A 1003 6.23 -56.02 -9.36
N GLU A 1004 5.07 -55.37 -9.34
CA GLU A 1004 3.76 -56.01 -9.51
C GLU A 1004 3.60 -56.70 -10.86
N SER A 1005 2.85 -57.80 -10.90
CA SER A 1005 2.45 -58.37 -12.17
C SER A 1005 1.40 -57.48 -12.82
N ILE A 1006 1.42 -57.37 -14.15
CA ILE A 1006 0.40 -56.59 -14.86
C ILE A 1006 -1.01 -57.13 -14.57
N GLN A 1007 -1.15 -58.45 -14.33
CA GLN A 1007 -2.41 -59.04 -13.92
C GLN A 1007 -2.87 -58.56 -12.52
N ASP A 1008 -1.97 -58.49 -11.54
CA ASP A 1008 -2.30 -57.97 -10.20
C ASP A 1008 -2.80 -56.51 -10.28
N ILE A 1009 -2.20 -55.71 -11.17
CA ILE A 1009 -2.59 -54.32 -11.43
C ILE A 1009 -4.01 -54.26 -12.02
N VAL A 1010 -4.29 -55.07 -13.04
CA VAL A 1010 -5.62 -55.16 -13.68
C VAL A 1010 -6.69 -55.57 -12.66
N ASP A 1011 -6.40 -56.58 -11.85
CA ASP A 1011 -7.30 -57.07 -10.80
C ASP A 1011 -7.54 -55.99 -9.73
N GLY A 1012 -6.50 -55.25 -9.35
CA GLY A 1012 -6.58 -54.12 -8.42
C GLY A 1012 -7.46 -52.98 -8.95
N ILE A 1013 -7.29 -52.58 -10.22
CA ILE A 1013 -8.12 -51.56 -10.87
C ILE A 1013 -9.58 -52.02 -10.93
N ASN A 1014 -9.84 -53.27 -11.33
CA ASN A 1014 -11.18 -53.85 -11.37
C ASN A 1014 -11.84 -53.85 -9.99
N ARG A 1015 -11.10 -54.27 -8.96
CA ARG A 1015 -11.58 -54.26 -7.57
C ARG A 1015 -11.94 -52.86 -7.08
N PHE A 1016 -11.16 -51.85 -7.46
CA PHE A 1016 -11.44 -50.46 -7.07
C PHE A 1016 -12.65 -49.88 -7.80
N THR A 1017 -12.68 -50.03 -9.13
CA THR A 1017 -13.70 -49.45 -10.01
C THR A 1017 -15.08 -50.10 -9.88
N ALA A 1018 -15.16 -51.30 -9.30
CA ALA A 1018 -16.42 -51.96 -8.95
C ALA A 1018 -17.28 -51.14 -7.97
N GLU A 1019 -16.65 -50.33 -7.11
CA GLU A 1019 -17.34 -49.56 -6.06
C GLU A 1019 -17.13 -48.04 -6.18
N ASN A 1020 -16.14 -47.59 -6.96
CA ASN A 1020 -15.71 -46.20 -7.01
C ASN A 1020 -15.77 -45.67 -8.45
N PRO A 1021 -16.77 -44.83 -8.81
CA PRO A 1021 -16.95 -44.31 -10.16
C PRO A 1021 -15.97 -43.16 -10.47
N GLU A 1022 -14.70 -43.50 -10.57
CA GLU A 1022 -13.58 -42.56 -10.71
C GLU A 1022 -12.89 -42.70 -12.08
N LEU A 1023 -12.18 -41.65 -12.50
CA LEU A 1023 -11.34 -41.66 -13.69
C LEU A 1023 -9.93 -42.13 -13.33
N ILE A 1024 -9.43 -43.16 -13.99
CA ILE A 1024 -8.06 -43.68 -13.82
C ILE A 1024 -7.30 -43.55 -15.15
N ILE A 1025 -6.08 -43.01 -15.08
CA ILE A 1025 -5.17 -42.83 -16.20
C ILE A 1025 -3.91 -43.67 -15.95
N ILE A 1026 -3.65 -44.65 -16.82
CA ILE A 1026 -2.43 -45.46 -16.79
C ILE A 1026 -1.53 -45.03 -17.94
N ASN A 1027 -0.34 -44.51 -17.65
CA ASN A 1027 0.69 -44.23 -18.63
C ASN A 1027 1.66 -45.42 -18.71
N LEU A 1028 1.73 -46.06 -19.88
CA LEU A 1028 2.65 -47.14 -20.20
C LEU A 1028 3.82 -46.58 -20.99
N ASP A 1029 5.00 -46.57 -20.37
CA ASP A 1029 6.25 -46.11 -20.98
C ASP A 1029 7.45 -46.93 -20.50
N LEU A 1030 8.63 -46.67 -21.08
CA LEU A 1030 9.93 -47.20 -20.63
C LEU A 1030 9.94 -48.74 -20.42
N THR A 1031 9.42 -49.48 -21.40
CA THR A 1031 9.35 -50.95 -21.35
C THR A 1031 10.72 -51.61 -21.40
N LEU A 1032 10.93 -52.72 -20.68
CA LEU A 1032 12.18 -53.48 -20.71
C LEU A 1032 11.99 -55.00 -20.70
N ASP A 1033 12.56 -55.70 -21.68
CA ASP A 1033 12.70 -57.16 -21.68
C ASP A 1033 14.00 -57.54 -20.97
N THR A 1034 13.91 -57.83 -19.66
CA THR A 1034 15.08 -58.12 -18.81
C THR A 1034 15.74 -59.45 -19.15
N GLU A 1035 15.03 -60.35 -19.84
CA GLU A 1035 15.52 -61.66 -20.24
C GLU A 1035 16.23 -61.65 -21.60
N ASN A 1036 16.00 -60.60 -22.40
CA ASN A 1036 16.55 -60.44 -23.75
C ASN A 1036 17.45 -59.19 -23.89
N GLY A 1037 18.28 -58.95 -22.86
CA GLY A 1037 19.29 -57.90 -22.88
C GLY A 1037 18.72 -56.49 -22.69
N TYR A 1038 17.68 -56.34 -21.86
CA TYR A 1038 17.09 -55.06 -21.47
C TYR A 1038 16.62 -54.21 -22.67
N LYS A 1039 16.14 -54.87 -23.72
CA LYS A 1039 15.65 -54.19 -24.92
C LYS A 1039 14.24 -53.62 -24.67
N PRO A 1040 13.90 -52.48 -25.31
CA PRO A 1040 12.51 -52.05 -25.40
C PRO A 1040 11.61 -53.14 -26.00
N PHE A 1041 10.33 -53.16 -25.62
CA PHE A 1041 9.37 -54.14 -26.13
C PHE A 1041 9.21 -54.05 -27.65
N ASN A 1042 9.16 -55.22 -28.29
CA ASN A 1042 8.72 -55.35 -29.68
C ASN A 1042 7.19 -55.32 -29.80
N ASP A 1043 6.67 -55.30 -31.03
CA ASP A 1043 5.22 -55.20 -31.29
C ASP A 1043 4.40 -56.36 -30.68
N GLU A 1044 4.95 -57.57 -30.62
CA GLU A 1044 4.28 -58.73 -30.01
C GLU A 1044 4.17 -58.59 -28.48
N GLN A 1045 5.23 -58.11 -27.84
CA GLN A 1045 5.28 -57.85 -26.40
C GLN A 1045 4.34 -56.71 -26.00
N TRP A 1046 4.29 -55.63 -26.80
CA TRP A 1046 3.28 -54.58 -26.65
C TRP A 1046 1.87 -55.13 -26.80
N SER A 1047 1.59 -55.92 -27.83
CA SER A 1047 0.28 -56.54 -28.05
C SER A 1047 -0.17 -57.39 -26.87
N LYS A 1048 0.71 -58.25 -26.33
CA LYS A 1048 0.42 -59.08 -25.15
C LYS A 1048 0.16 -58.26 -23.90
N THR A 1049 0.88 -57.15 -23.72
CA THR A 1049 0.65 -56.21 -22.62
C THR A 1049 -0.73 -55.56 -22.74
N PHE A 1050 -1.12 -55.17 -23.96
CA PHE A 1050 -2.47 -54.65 -24.23
C PHE A 1050 -3.56 -55.70 -23.98
N ASP A 1051 -3.33 -56.96 -24.34
CA ASP A 1051 -4.28 -58.06 -24.09
C ASP A 1051 -4.55 -58.25 -22.59
N LEU A 1052 -3.54 -58.08 -21.73
CA LEU A 1052 -3.73 -58.12 -20.27
C LEU A 1052 -4.56 -56.93 -19.79
N PHE A 1053 -4.22 -55.72 -20.24
CA PHE A 1053 -4.94 -54.51 -19.85
C PHE A 1053 -6.37 -54.45 -20.36
N GLU A 1054 -6.70 -55.08 -21.50
CA GLU A 1054 -8.07 -55.27 -21.97
C GLU A 1054 -8.96 -56.04 -20.98
N GLY A 1055 -8.38 -56.69 -19.97
CA GLY A 1055 -9.09 -57.26 -18.82
C GLY A 1055 -9.66 -56.24 -17.82
N VAL A 1056 -9.36 -54.94 -17.98
CA VAL A 1056 -9.97 -53.88 -17.15
C VAL A 1056 -11.41 -53.62 -17.58
N THR A 1057 -12.35 -53.82 -16.66
CA THR A 1057 -13.82 -53.82 -16.89
C THR A 1057 -14.36 -52.47 -17.36
N HIS A 1058 -13.77 -51.37 -16.88
CA HIS A 1058 -14.24 -50.01 -17.12
C HIS A 1058 -13.37 -49.24 -18.14
N LEU A 1059 -12.73 -49.95 -19.08
CA LEU A 1059 -11.98 -49.31 -20.15
C LEU A 1059 -12.86 -48.42 -21.04
N ARG A 1060 -12.42 -47.18 -21.21
CA ARG A 1060 -13.16 -46.16 -21.95
C ARG A 1060 -12.61 -46.03 -23.37
N GLY A 1061 -13.16 -46.83 -24.28
CA GLY A 1061 -12.86 -46.76 -25.71
C GLY A 1061 -13.62 -45.68 -26.48
N GLY A 1062 -13.19 -45.42 -27.72
CA GLY A 1062 -13.92 -44.60 -28.70
C GLY A 1062 -13.84 -43.09 -28.48
N LEU A 1063 -12.88 -42.61 -27.67
CA LEU A 1063 -12.66 -41.19 -27.46
C LEU A 1063 -11.82 -40.59 -28.60
N GLU A 1064 -12.33 -39.53 -29.23
CA GLU A 1064 -11.64 -38.81 -30.32
C GLU A 1064 -10.96 -37.52 -29.84
N GLY A 1065 -9.88 -37.12 -30.51
CA GLY A 1065 -9.16 -35.86 -30.28
C GLY A 1065 -8.17 -35.88 -29.10
N ASP A 1066 -7.87 -34.70 -28.58
CA ASP A 1066 -7.09 -34.52 -27.34
C ASP A 1066 -7.97 -34.93 -26.15
N LEU A 1067 -7.58 -36.01 -25.49
CA LEU A 1067 -8.33 -36.56 -24.36
C LEU A 1067 -8.32 -35.62 -23.13
N SER A 1068 -7.30 -34.77 -23.01
CA SER A 1068 -7.18 -33.80 -21.91
C SER A 1068 -8.18 -32.63 -22.02
N GLU A 1069 -8.74 -32.42 -23.22
CA GLU A 1069 -9.76 -31.39 -23.51
C GLU A 1069 -11.19 -31.83 -23.16
N LYS A 1070 -11.42 -33.12 -22.89
CA LYS A 1070 -12.74 -33.65 -22.50
C LYS A 1070 -13.09 -33.25 -21.07
N LYS A 1071 -14.38 -33.05 -20.80
CA LYS A 1071 -14.86 -32.71 -19.46
C LYS A 1071 -14.85 -33.92 -18.55
N MET A 1072 -14.73 -33.72 -17.23
CA MET A 1072 -14.87 -34.81 -16.26
C MET A 1072 -16.20 -35.57 -16.41
N ASN A 1073 -17.28 -34.86 -16.75
CA ASN A 1073 -18.58 -35.49 -17.00
C ASN A 1073 -18.59 -36.43 -18.23
N ASP A 1074 -17.69 -36.25 -19.20
CA ASP A 1074 -17.54 -37.16 -20.34
C ASP A 1074 -16.92 -38.51 -19.93
N TYR A 1075 -16.21 -38.52 -18.80
CA TYR A 1075 -15.57 -39.70 -18.22
C TYR A 1075 -16.46 -40.38 -17.17
N ILE A 1076 -16.90 -39.65 -16.15
CA ILE A 1076 -17.56 -40.21 -14.94
C ILE A 1076 -18.92 -39.58 -14.63
N GLY A 1077 -19.42 -38.67 -15.47
CA GLY A 1077 -20.69 -37.95 -15.23
C GLY A 1077 -21.94 -38.82 -15.25
N ASN A 1078 -21.85 -40.03 -15.80
CA ASN A 1078 -22.91 -41.04 -15.79
C ASN A 1078 -22.92 -41.91 -14.52
N GLY A 1079 -22.02 -41.64 -13.56
CA GLY A 1079 -21.89 -42.43 -12.34
C GLY A 1079 -21.19 -43.77 -12.53
N GLN A 1080 -20.48 -43.98 -13.65
CA GLN A 1080 -19.65 -45.16 -13.89
C GLN A 1080 -18.17 -44.79 -13.87
N ALA A 1081 -17.32 -45.72 -13.43
CA ALA A 1081 -15.87 -45.57 -13.52
C ALA A 1081 -15.40 -45.53 -14.99
N SER A 1082 -14.23 -44.93 -15.20
CA SER A 1082 -13.64 -44.75 -16.53
C SER A 1082 -12.14 -44.94 -16.45
N VAL A 1083 -11.60 -45.87 -17.23
CA VAL A 1083 -10.16 -46.14 -17.28
C VAL A 1083 -9.65 -45.86 -18.68
N ILE A 1084 -8.60 -45.05 -18.81
CA ILE A 1084 -7.88 -44.83 -20.06
C ILE A 1084 -6.42 -45.24 -19.91
N ILE A 1085 -5.88 -45.83 -20.97
CA ILE A 1085 -4.49 -46.26 -21.02
C ILE A 1085 -3.80 -45.43 -22.11
N LEU A 1086 -2.68 -44.80 -21.75
CA LEU A 1086 -1.82 -44.06 -22.64
C LEU A 1086 -0.58 -44.91 -22.91
N SER A 1087 -0.17 -45.06 -24.16
CA SER A 1087 1.00 -45.84 -24.51
C SER A 1087 1.96 -45.06 -25.40
N SER A 1088 3.26 -45.14 -25.07
CA SER A 1088 4.34 -44.55 -25.87
C SER A 1088 4.76 -45.42 -27.06
N GLY A 1089 4.34 -46.69 -27.09
CA GLY A 1089 4.72 -47.68 -28.11
C GLY A 1089 3.58 -48.62 -28.53
N GLY A 1090 3.89 -49.54 -29.45
CA GLY A 1090 2.93 -50.51 -29.97
C GLY A 1090 1.81 -49.91 -30.84
N ALA A 1091 1.02 -50.80 -31.46
CA ALA A 1091 -0.18 -50.42 -32.20
C ALA A 1091 -1.35 -50.23 -31.21
N THR A 1092 -1.57 -48.98 -30.79
CA THR A 1092 -2.63 -48.60 -29.83
C THR A 1092 -4.02 -49.03 -30.32
N ARG A 1093 -4.95 -49.28 -29.38
CA ARG A 1093 -6.31 -49.76 -29.64
C ARG A 1093 -7.37 -48.77 -29.09
N PRO A 1094 -7.59 -47.59 -29.72
CA PRO A 1094 -8.47 -46.54 -29.17
C PRO A 1094 -9.90 -46.99 -28.91
N ASP A 1095 -10.47 -47.85 -29.76
CA ASP A 1095 -11.82 -48.43 -29.58
C ASP A 1095 -11.93 -49.33 -28.33
N LYS A 1096 -10.79 -49.73 -27.77
CA LYS A 1096 -10.65 -50.54 -26.55
C LYS A 1096 -10.11 -49.74 -25.36
N GLY A 1097 -9.96 -48.42 -25.48
CA GLY A 1097 -9.49 -47.56 -24.39
C GLY A 1097 -7.97 -47.44 -24.26
N ILE A 1098 -7.21 -47.95 -25.22
CA ILE A 1098 -5.75 -47.87 -25.28
C ILE A 1098 -5.36 -46.85 -26.35
N TYR A 1099 -4.88 -45.69 -25.91
CA TYR A 1099 -4.61 -44.53 -26.75
C TYR A 1099 -3.11 -44.25 -26.85
N SER A 1100 -2.69 -43.57 -27.92
CA SER A 1100 -1.33 -43.07 -28.02
C SER A 1100 -1.13 -41.89 -27.08
N THR A 1101 0.07 -41.74 -26.50
CA THR A 1101 0.47 -40.50 -25.80
C THR A 1101 0.31 -39.25 -26.68
N ARG A 1102 0.30 -39.38 -28.00
CA ARG A 1102 0.00 -38.29 -28.96
C ARG A 1102 -1.43 -37.75 -28.85
N GLN A 1103 -2.37 -38.56 -28.37
CA GLN A 1103 -3.76 -38.14 -28.09
C GLN A 1103 -3.91 -37.52 -26.69
N PHE A 1104 -2.83 -37.42 -25.93
CA PHE A 1104 -2.80 -36.84 -24.58
C PHE A 1104 -1.58 -35.91 -24.43
N PRO A 1105 -1.58 -34.73 -25.09
CA PRO A 1105 -0.49 -33.77 -24.98
C PRO A 1105 -0.27 -33.35 -23.51
N ARG A 1106 0.97 -33.48 -23.03
CA ARG A 1106 1.34 -33.15 -21.65
C ARG A 1106 2.73 -32.49 -21.57
N PHE A 1107 2.91 -31.67 -20.54
CA PHE A 1107 4.22 -31.24 -20.07
C PHE A 1107 4.65 -32.14 -18.92
N ASP A 1108 5.81 -32.78 -19.06
CA ASP A 1108 6.34 -33.80 -18.15
C ASP A 1108 7.88 -33.71 -18.15
N SER A 1109 8.45 -33.09 -17.11
CA SER A 1109 9.90 -32.82 -17.03
C SER A 1109 10.39 -32.72 -15.58
N TYR A 1110 11.12 -33.73 -15.12
CA TYR A 1110 11.74 -33.79 -13.79
C TYR A 1110 12.98 -32.88 -13.66
N SER A 1111 13.44 -32.62 -12.43
CA SER A 1111 14.46 -31.60 -12.12
C SER A 1111 15.92 -32.02 -12.27
N ASN A 1112 16.20 -33.32 -12.43
CA ASN A 1112 17.56 -33.85 -12.51
C ASN A 1112 18.49 -33.40 -11.36
N THR A 1113 18.01 -33.47 -10.11
CA THR A 1113 18.72 -33.09 -8.87
C THR A 1113 18.29 -33.94 -7.67
N ASP A 1114 19.21 -34.11 -6.71
CA ASP A 1114 18.96 -34.73 -5.39
C ASP A 1114 18.76 -33.67 -4.29
N VAL A 1115 18.80 -32.39 -4.65
CA VAL A 1115 18.62 -31.26 -3.72
C VAL A 1115 17.17 -30.82 -3.72
N VAL A 1116 16.48 -31.01 -2.59
CA VAL A 1116 15.04 -30.73 -2.45
C VAL A 1116 14.65 -29.28 -2.76
N SER A 1117 15.44 -28.29 -2.35
CA SER A 1117 15.17 -26.89 -2.67
C SER A 1117 15.30 -26.62 -4.17
N THR A 1118 16.33 -27.16 -4.81
CA THR A 1118 16.52 -27.07 -6.26
C THR A 1118 15.39 -27.76 -7.03
N MET A 1119 14.96 -28.94 -6.59
CA MET A 1119 13.81 -29.64 -7.19
C MET A 1119 12.53 -28.81 -7.06
N ALA A 1120 12.26 -28.29 -5.87
CA ALA A 1120 11.07 -27.47 -5.63
C ALA A 1120 11.06 -26.20 -6.49
N ASP A 1121 12.16 -25.45 -6.53
CA ASP A 1121 12.26 -24.22 -7.31
C ASP A 1121 12.17 -24.49 -8.82
N ASP A 1122 12.81 -25.56 -9.31
CA ASP A 1122 12.73 -25.97 -10.72
C ASP A 1122 11.31 -26.38 -11.12
N GLN A 1123 10.64 -27.23 -10.33
CA GLN A 1123 9.26 -27.65 -10.62
C GLN A 1123 8.28 -26.46 -10.58
N ILE A 1124 8.42 -25.55 -9.61
CA ILE A 1124 7.60 -24.32 -9.52
C ILE A 1124 7.87 -23.41 -10.73
N ALA A 1125 9.13 -23.24 -11.14
CA ALA A 1125 9.49 -22.44 -12.29
C ALA A 1125 8.93 -23.05 -13.60
N LYS A 1126 9.01 -24.36 -13.78
CA LYS A 1126 8.42 -25.08 -14.91
C LYS A 1126 6.90 -24.94 -14.96
N LEU A 1127 6.23 -25.04 -13.81
CA LEU A 1127 4.78 -24.80 -13.71
C LEU A 1127 4.42 -23.37 -14.14
N LYS A 1128 5.04 -22.34 -13.54
CA LYS A 1128 4.81 -20.93 -13.90
C LYS A 1128 5.18 -20.62 -15.35
N GLY A 1129 6.19 -21.32 -15.89
CA GLY A 1129 6.67 -21.16 -17.26
C GLY A 1129 5.79 -21.82 -18.33
N ASN A 1130 5.09 -22.91 -17.99
CA ASN A 1130 4.33 -23.74 -18.94
C ASN A 1130 2.81 -23.74 -18.67
N ARG A 1131 2.33 -23.04 -17.65
CA ARG A 1131 0.92 -23.01 -17.29
C ARG A 1131 0.41 -21.60 -16.98
N ASN A 1132 -0.52 -21.13 -17.80
CA ASN A 1132 -1.26 -19.88 -17.67
C ASN A 1132 -2.68 -20.10 -18.20
N ILE A 1133 -3.61 -20.44 -17.31
CA ILE A 1133 -4.98 -20.85 -17.62
C ILE A 1133 -5.86 -19.60 -17.72
N VAL A 1134 -5.81 -18.92 -18.86
CA VAL A 1134 -6.57 -17.69 -19.15
C VAL A 1134 -7.36 -17.83 -20.44
N ALA A 1135 -8.42 -17.05 -20.58
CA ALA A 1135 -9.27 -17.11 -21.77
C ALA A 1135 -8.60 -16.56 -23.03
N ASN A 1136 -7.71 -15.57 -22.88
CA ASN A 1136 -6.94 -14.99 -23.97
C ASN A 1136 -5.98 -16.03 -24.58
N ASP A 1137 -6.29 -16.49 -25.80
CA ASP A 1137 -5.51 -17.47 -26.57
C ASP A 1137 -4.01 -17.09 -26.70
N ALA A 1138 -3.67 -15.81 -26.78
CA ALA A 1138 -2.29 -15.36 -26.97
C ALA A 1138 -1.43 -15.50 -25.71
N GLU A 1139 -2.05 -15.48 -24.53
CA GLU A 1139 -1.38 -15.62 -23.23
C GLU A 1139 -1.51 -17.03 -22.66
N ARG A 1140 -2.49 -17.79 -23.14
CA ARG A 1140 -2.85 -19.11 -22.62
C ARG A 1140 -1.73 -20.13 -22.83
N LYS A 1141 -1.30 -20.76 -21.74
CA LYS A 1141 -0.47 -21.98 -21.75
C LYS A 1141 -1.23 -23.04 -20.96
N ASP A 1142 -1.98 -23.87 -21.67
CA ASP A 1142 -3.01 -24.71 -21.05
C ASP A 1142 -2.89 -26.15 -21.55
N VAL A 1143 -1.75 -26.75 -21.26
CA VAL A 1143 -1.46 -28.17 -21.50
C VAL A 1143 -1.58 -28.96 -20.20
N PHE A 1144 -1.92 -30.24 -20.28
CA PHE A 1144 -1.92 -31.13 -19.13
C PHE A 1144 -0.52 -31.14 -18.50
N HIS A 1145 -0.39 -30.83 -17.20
CA HIS A 1145 0.90 -30.59 -16.56
C HIS A 1145 1.16 -31.61 -15.45
N VAL A 1146 2.19 -32.42 -15.63
CA VAL A 1146 2.70 -33.36 -14.64
C VAL A 1146 3.73 -32.62 -13.79
N PHE A 1147 3.45 -32.46 -12.49
CA PHE A 1147 4.33 -31.78 -11.54
C PHE A 1147 5.18 -32.83 -10.84
N SER A 1148 6.38 -33.05 -11.39
CA SER A 1148 7.28 -34.16 -11.02
C SER A 1148 8.03 -33.83 -9.73
N TRP A 1149 7.36 -34.04 -8.59
CA TRP A 1149 7.90 -33.81 -7.25
C TRP A 1149 8.74 -35.00 -6.79
N THR A 1150 9.75 -35.34 -7.59
CA THR A 1150 10.62 -36.50 -7.44
C THR A 1150 12.09 -36.06 -7.49
N LEU A 1151 12.92 -36.65 -6.64
CA LEU A 1151 14.38 -36.47 -6.66
C LEU A 1151 15.01 -37.45 -7.66
N THR A 1152 16.24 -37.17 -8.12
CA THR A 1152 16.90 -37.93 -9.22
C THR A 1152 17.63 -39.19 -8.77
N LEU A 1153 17.81 -39.34 -7.45
CA LEU A 1153 18.28 -40.56 -6.80
C LEU A 1153 19.73 -40.93 -7.17
N THR A 1154 20.60 -39.95 -7.43
CA THR A 1154 22.03 -40.25 -7.71
C THR A 1154 22.80 -40.72 -6.47
N ARG A 1155 22.31 -40.40 -5.27
CA ARG A 1155 22.91 -40.76 -3.96
C ARG A 1155 22.27 -41.98 -3.30
N VAL A 1156 21.70 -42.92 -4.07
CA VAL A 1156 21.03 -44.12 -3.52
C VAL A 1156 21.92 -45.05 -2.69
N LEU A 1157 23.25 -44.95 -2.86
CA LEU A 1157 24.21 -45.68 -2.01
C LEU A 1157 24.33 -45.08 -0.60
N GLU A 1158 23.93 -43.82 -0.41
CA GLU A 1158 23.99 -43.11 0.87
C GLU A 1158 22.63 -43.03 1.56
N ARG A 1159 21.53 -42.99 0.77
CA ARG A 1159 20.15 -42.85 1.25
C ARG A 1159 19.18 -43.64 0.39
N THR A 1160 18.22 -44.32 1.01
CA THR A 1160 17.16 -45.01 0.27
C THR A 1160 16.27 -44.02 -0.50
N ILE A 1161 15.53 -44.49 -1.51
CA ILE A 1161 14.52 -43.66 -2.20
C ILE A 1161 13.50 -43.15 -1.19
N ALA A 1162 13.09 -44.00 -0.23
CA ALA A 1162 12.20 -43.61 0.86
C ALA A 1162 12.78 -42.48 1.72
N ASP A 1163 14.07 -42.50 2.06
CA ASP A 1163 14.70 -41.39 2.80
C ASP A 1163 14.63 -40.07 2.02
N GLN A 1164 14.84 -40.10 0.71
CA GLN A 1164 14.82 -38.91 -0.12
C GLN A 1164 13.39 -38.38 -0.32
N SER A 1165 12.46 -39.24 -0.72
CA SER A 1165 11.10 -38.84 -1.06
C SER A 1165 10.24 -38.58 0.18
N ILE A 1166 10.30 -39.44 1.20
CA ILE A 1166 9.52 -39.27 2.44
C ILE A 1166 10.17 -38.21 3.34
N GLU A 1167 11.47 -38.27 3.63
CA GLU A 1167 12.07 -37.36 4.62
C GLU A 1167 12.44 -35.97 4.10
N LEU A 1168 12.75 -35.83 2.81
CA LEU A 1168 13.16 -34.54 2.26
C LEU A 1168 12.03 -33.86 1.49
N ALA A 1169 11.39 -34.56 0.54
CA ALA A 1169 10.50 -33.96 -0.44
C ALA A 1169 9.02 -33.89 -0.01
N TYR A 1170 8.53 -34.79 0.84
CA TYR A 1170 7.10 -34.93 1.16
C TYR A 1170 6.49 -33.65 1.75
N ASP A 1171 7.06 -33.09 2.83
CA ASP A 1171 6.46 -31.94 3.51
C ASP A 1171 6.56 -30.61 2.73
N PRO A 1172 7.66 -30.32 2.01
CA PRO A 1172 7.71 -29.18 1.10
C PRO A 1172 6.59 -29.12 0.07
N LEU A 1173 5.97 -30.25 -0.30
CA LEU A 1173 4.78 -30.23 -1.18
C LEU A 1173 3.64 -29.36 -0.59
N PHE A 1174 3.46 -29.36 0.73
CA PHE A 1174 2.32 -28.71 1.40
C PHE A 1174 2.54 -27.23 1.71
N TRP A 1175 3.73 -26.83 2.16
CA TRP A 1175 4.00 -25.43 2.50
C TRP A 1175 4.66 -24.66 1.36
N ARG A 1176 5.47 -25.32 0.51
CA ARG A 1176 6.19 -24.65 -0.58
C ARG A 1176 5.43 -24.73 -1.90
N ALA A 1177 4.98 -25.93 -2.31
CA ALA A 1177 4.32 -26.09 -3.60
C ALA A 1177 2.89 -25.53 -3.58
N TYR A 1178 2.07 -25.86 -2.57
CA TYR A 1178 0.70 -25.33 -2.46
C TYR A 1178 0.66 -23.80 -2.48
N HIS A 1179 1.51 -23.15 -1.67
CA HIS A 1179 1.65 -21.69 -1.60
C HIS A 1179 2.02 -21.07 -2.96
N ALA A 1180 2.83 -21.76 -3.77
CA ALA A 1180 3.21 -21.28 -5.10
C ALA A 1180 2.12 -21.47 -6.18
N PHE A 1181 1.06 -22.24 -5.90
CA PHE A 1181 -0.04 -22.47 -6.84
C PHE A 1181 -0.99 -21.29 -6.84
N THR A 1182 -1.49 -20.94 -8.03
CA THR A 1182 -2.49 -19.88 -8.20
C THR A 1182 -3.66 -20.37 -9.04
N PRO A 1183 -4.84 -19.74 -9.01
CA PRO A 1183 -5.98 -20.07 -9.88
C PRO A 1183 -5.66 -20.10 -11.39
N PHE A 1184 -4.57 -19.46 -11.84
CA PHE A 1184 -4.14 -19.47 -13.23
C PHE A 1184 -2.98 -20.45 -13.51
N SER A 1185 -2.31 -20.94 -12.47
CA SER A 1185 -1.12 -21.78 -12.57
C SER A 1185 -1.05 -22.76 -11.40
N TYR A 1186 -1.67 -23.92 -11.59
CA TYR A 1186 -1.67 -25.09 -10.69
C TYR A 1186 -1.56 -26.37 -11.54
N PRO A 1187 -0.98 -27.47 -11.05
CA PRO A 1187 -0.72 -28.65 -11.87
C PRO A 1187 -1.97 -29.52 -12.14
N SER A 1188 -1.90 -30.40 -13.15
CA SER A 1188 -2.91 -31.45 -13.35
C SER A 1188 -2.62 -32.67 -12.49
N VAL A 1189 -1.34 -33.00 -12.27
CA VAL A 1189 -0.92 -34.17 -11.49
C VAL A 1189 0.13 -33.77 -10.46
N LEU A 1190 -0.10 -34.12 -9.19
CA LEU A 1190 0.90 -34.11 -8.13
C LEU A 1190 1.63 -35.46 -8.18
N TYR A 1191 2.76 -35.50 -8.88
CA TYR A 1191 3.43 -36.74 -9.25
C TYR A 1191 4.60 -37.02 -8.28
N MET A 1192 4.54 -38.13 -7.55
CA MET A 1192 5.47 -38.41 -6.46
C MET A 1192 5.70 -39.90 -6.19
N ASP A 1193 6.77 -40.20 -5.44
CA ASP A 1193 7.01 -41.50 -4.83
C ASP A 1193 6.28 -41.64 -3.48
N PHE A 1194 6.05 -42.88 -3.05
CA PHE A 1194 5.48 -43.26 -1.75
C PHE A 1194 4.18 -42.53 -1.38
N ILE A 1195 3.19 -42.57 -2.29
CA ILE A 1195 1.92 -41.87 -2.11
C ILE A 1195 1.24 -42.27 -0.79
N GLY A 1196 0.98 -41.27 0.06
CA GLY A 1196 0.35 -41.44 1.37
C GLY A 1196 1.29 -41.86 2.51
N SER A 1197 2.51 -42.33 2.25
CA SER A 1197 3.46 -42.70 3.31
C SER A 1197 4.19 -41.48 3.84
N ALA A 1198 3.58 -40.77 4.80
CA ALA A 1198 4.17 -39.59 5.44
C ALA A 1198 5.40 -39.92 6.31
N GLU A 1199 5.52 -41.17 6.76
CA GLU A 1199 6.61 -41.69 7.58
C GLU A 1199 7.17 -43.00 6.97
N LYS A 1200 8.47 -43.24 7.12
CA LYS A 1200 9.15 -44.40 6.49
C LYS A 1200 8.59 -45.76 6.92
N ASN A 1201 8.01 -45.83 8.10
CA ASN A 1201 7.44 -47.06 8.66
C ASN A 1201 5.95 -47.27 8.29
N THR A 1202 5.33 -46.31 7.59
CA THR A 1202 3.92 -46.39 7.18
C THR A 1202 3.81 -47.08 5.81
N LYS A 1203 3.81 -48.42 5.84
CA LYS A 1203 3.89 -49.25 4.62
C LYS A 1203 2.57 -49.90 4.21
N SER A 1204 1.56 -49.89 5.07
CA SER A 1204 0.23 -50.43 4.78
C SER A 1204 -0.82 -49.34 4.68
N PHE A 1205 -1.92 -49.61 3.96
CA PHE A 1205 -3.02 -48.66 3.78
C PHE A 1205 -3.50 -48.04 5.11
N ASP A 1206 -3.67 -48.85 6.15
CA ASP A 1206 -4.16 -48.42 7.47
C ASP A 1206 -3.19 -47.50 8.22
N GLN A 1207 -1.91 -47.49 7.84
CA GLN A 1207 -0.86 -46.65 8.43
C GLN A 1207 -0.57 -45.37 7.64
N THR A 1208 -0.83 -45.37 6.33
CA THR A 1208 -0.60 -44.18 5.47
C THR A 1208 -1.56 -43.04 5.81
N THR A 1209 -1.41 -41.86 5.20
CA THR A 1209 -2.21 -40.63 5.42
C THR A 1209 -2.90 -40.13 4.15
N GLY A 1210 -4.03 -39.42 4.29
CA GLY A 1210 -4.83 -38.91 3.17
C GLY A 1210 -4.40 -37.53 2.70
N GLU A 1211 -3.25 -37.05 3.14
CA GLU A 1211 -2.84 -35.65 3.02
C GLU A 1211 -2.76 -35.17 1.57
N VAL A 1212 -2.18 -35.98 0.69
CA VAL A 1212 -2.05 -35.62 -0.75
C VAL A 1212 -3.42 -35.59 -1.44
N THR A 1213 -4.34 -36.48 -1.08
CA THR A 1213 -5.73 -36.46 -1.55
C THR A 1213 -6.43 -35.18 -1.12
N ALA A 1214 -6.34 -34.83 0.17
CA ALA A 1214 -6.94 -33.62 0.71
C ALA A 1214 -6.33 -32.35 0.08
N MET A 1215 -5.03 -32.35 -0.21
CA MET A 1215 -4.37 -31.25 -0.94
C MET A 1215 -4.87 -31.14 -2.38
N ALA A 1216 -5.02 -32.24 -3.11
CA ALA A 1216 -5.61 -32.21 -4.45
C ALA A 1216 -7.07 -31.72 -4.42
N MET A 1217 -7.85 -32.11 -3.42
CA MET A 1217 -9.19 -31.56 -3.18
C MET A 1217 -9.11 -30.05 -2.90
N ALA A 1218 -8.17 -29.58 -2.08
CA ALA A 1218 -7.97 -28.16 -1.79
C ALA A 1218 -7.64 -27.34 -3.05
N VAL A 1219 -6.78 -27.86 -3.94
CA VAL A 1219 -6.48 -27.21 -5.24
C VAL A 1219 -7.74 -27.11 -6.10
N ASN A 1220 -8.51 -28.19 -6.23
CA ASN A 1220 -9.72 -28.19 -7.06
C ASN A 1220 -10.85 -27.33 -6.48
N MET A 1221 -11.10 -27.46 -5.17
CA MET A 1221 -12.22 -26.79 -4.51
C MET A 1221 -11.95 -25.30 -4.35
N GLN A 1222 -10.75 -24.89 -3.93
CA GLN A 1222 -10.44 -23.49 -3.64
C GLN A 1222 -9.73 -22.78 -4.80
N LEU A 1223 -8.52 -23.23 -5.19
CA LEU A 1223 -7.71 -22.50 -6.17
C LEU A 1223 -8.34 -22.50 -7.57
N ALA A 1224 -8.64 -23.67 -8.12
CA ALA A 1224 -9.20 -23.78 -9.47
C ALA A 1224 -10.60 -23.14 -9.59
N SER A 1225 -11.41 -23.17 -8.53
CA SER A 1225 -12.76 -22.56 -8.50
C SER A 1225 -12.77 -21.04 -8.55
N GLN A 1226 -11.63 -20.38 -8.28
CA GLN A 1226 -11.49 -18.93 -8.43
C GLN A 1226 -11.29 -18.51 -9.90
N ASN A 1227 -10.98 -19.45 -10.80
CA ASN A 1227 -10.79 -19.17 -12.22
C ASN A 1227 -12.03 -19.55 -13.03
N CYS A 1228 -12.83 -18.58 -13.46
CA CYS A 1228 -14.03 -18.89 -14.22
C CYS A 1228 -13.79 -19.28 -15.70
N TYR A 1229 -12.54 -19.30 -16.19
CA TYR A 1229 -12.25 -19.92 -17.48
C TYR A 1229 -12.37 -21.46 -17.43
N VAL A 1230 -12.07 -22.10 -16.30
CA VAL A 1230 -11.99 -23.56 -16.24
C VAL A 1230 -13.34 -24.27 -16.23
N GLY A 1231 -14.44 -23.53 -16.05
CA GLY A 1231 -15.79 -24.09 -15.90
C GLY A 1231 -15.98 -24.84 -14.58
N GLY A 1232 -17.14 -25.47 -14.41
CA GLY A 1232 -17.49 -26.17 -13.17
C GLY A 1232 -18.24 -25.33 -12.16
N GLY A 1233 -18.54 -25.94 -11.02
CA GLY A 1233 -19.04 -25.24 -9.84
C GLY A 1233 -17.96 -24.32 -9.26
N SER A 1234 -18.38 -23.24 -8.64
CA SER A 1234 -17.51 -22.37 -7.85
C SER A 1234 -18.03 -22.35 -6.42
N ILE A 1235 -17.12 -22.36 -5.45
CA ILE A 1235 -17.45 -22.30 -4.02
C ILE A 1235 -17.58 -20.85 -3.52
N VAL A 1236 -17.93 -19.90 -4.41
CA VAL A 1236 -17.95 -18.46 -4.12
C VAL A 1236 -18.78 -18.18 -2.89
N VAL A 1237 -18.21 -17.40 -1.96
CA VAL A 1237 -18.91 -16.79 -0.84
C VAL A 1237 -20.06 -15.94 -1.40
N SER A 1238 -21.27 -16.49 -1.43
CA SER A 1238 -22.46 -15.68 -1.63
C SER A 1238 -22.50 -14.71 -0.44
N LYS A 1239 -22.25 -13.41 -0.68
CA LYS A 1239 -22.58 -12.33 0.25
C LYS A 1239 -24.11 -12.26 0.38
N LYS A 1240 -24.73 -13.29 0.94
CA LYS A 1240 -26.08 -13.19 1.50
C LYS A 1240 -25.90 -12.95 3.00
N PRO A 1241 -26.40 -11.82 3.55
CA PRO A 1241 -26.52 -11.69 4.99
C PRO A 1241 -27.42 -12.83 5.51
N PRO A 1242 -27.28 -13.26 6.78
CA PRO A 1242 -28.22 -14.18 7.38
C PRO A 1242 -29.63 -13.63 7.22
N LEU A 1243 -30.48 -14.35 6.49
CA LEU A 1243 -31.91 -14.06 6.40
C LEU A 1243 -32.51 -14.35 7.78
N GLU A 1244 -32.75 -13.31 8.58
CA GLU A 1244 -33.71 -13.41 9.67
C GLU A 1244 -35.08 -13.74 9.08
N HIS A 1245 -35.59 -14.93 9.40
CA HIS A 1245 -36.98 -15.32 9.17
C HIS A 1245 -37.92 -14.31 9.84
N ARG A 1246 -38.56 -13.45 9.05
CA ARG A 1246 -39.83 -12.82 9.44
C ARG A 1246 -40.87 -12.99 8.34
N SER A 1247 -41.86 -13.82 8.65
CA SER A 1247 -43.08 -14.04 7.89
C SER A 1247 -43.86 -12.73 7.68
N GLU A 1248 -44.23 -12.46 6.44
CA GLU A 1248 -45.21 -11.45 6.05
C GLU A 1248 -46.64 -11.89 6.39
N ALA A 1249 -47.45 -11.00 6.97
CA ALA A 1249 -48.85 -10.83 6.58
C ALA A 1249 -49.46 -9.53 7.15
N ALA A 1250 -49.83 -8.63 6.22
CA ALA A 1250 -50.93 -7.66 6.24
C ALA A 1250 -50.91 -6.41 7.18
N ARG A 1251 -51.01 -5.25 6.51
CA ARG A 1251 -51.18 -3.84 6.97
C ARG A 1251 -52.62 -3.54 7.47
N PRO A 1252 -53.01 -2.26 7.72
CA PRO A 1252 -52.65 -1.34 8.82
C PRO A 1252 -53.91 -0.71 9.50
N HIS A 1253 -53.76 -0.01 10.63
CA HIS A 1253 -54.37 1.32 10.93
C HIS A 1253 -54.47 1.64 12.44
N LEU A 1254 -53.99 2.85 12.76
CA LEU A 1254 -54.43 3.82 13.77
C LEU A 1254 -54.24 3.58 15.29
N MET A 1255 -53.47 4.54 15.83
CA MET A 1255 -53.72 5.37 17.03
C MET A 1255 -53.47 4.83 18.44
N SER A 1256 -52.43 5.43 19.04
CA SER A 1256 -52.50 6.23 20.28
C SER A 1256 -52.51 5.53 21.66
N SER A 1257 -51.34 5.64 22.29
CA SER A 1257 -51.10 6.16 23.65
C SER A 1257 -51.17 5.24 24.88
N LYS A 1258 -50.09 5.34 25.70
CA LYS A 1258 -49.99 5.20 27.17
C LYS A 1258 -50.22 3.78 27.72
N SER A 1259 -49.49 3.25 28.70
CA SER A 1259 -48.42 3.70 29.60
C SER A 1259 -48.06 2.48 30.48
N THR A 1260 -46.76 2.19 30.59
CA THR A 1260 -46.00 1.89 31.82
C THR A 1260 -46.47 0.82 32.85
N VAL A 1261 -45.54 -0.09 33.18
CA VAL A 1261 -45.07 -0.48 34.55
C VAL A 1261 -44.97 -2.01 34.80
N SER A 1262 -43.70 -2.45 34.97
CA SER A 1262 -43.17 -3.50 35.87
C SER A 1262 -43.36 -5.00 35.56
N PHE A 1263 -42.53 -5.94 36.05
CA PHE A 1263 -41.68 -5.95 37.26
C PHE A 1263 -40.49 -6.97 37.09
N LEU A 1264 -39.29 -6.54 37.52
CA LEU A 1264 -38.10 -7.22 38.07
C LEU A 1264 -37.80 -8.73 37.84
N LEU A 1265 -36.55 -9.01 37.41
CA LEU A 1265 -35.54 -9.86 38.09
C LEU A 1265 -34.33 -10.08 37.16
N SER A 1266 -33.18 -9.43 37.42
CA SER A 1266 -31.80 -9.86 37.02
C SER A 1266 -30.68 -8.84 37.32
N LEU A 1267 -30.96 -7.69 37.94
CA LEU A 1267 -29.98 -6.62 38.22
C LEU A 1267 -29.11 -6.82 39.50
N ILE A 1268 -28.82 -8.07 39.88
CA ILE A 1268 -28.07 -8.40 41.12
C ILE A 1268 -26.57 -8.72 40.86
N PHE A 1269 -26.13 -8.94 39.62
CA PHE A 1269 -24.74 -9.36 39.34
C PHE A 1269 -23.76 -8.27 38.88
N LEU A 1270 -24.17 -7.00 38.75
CA LEU A 1270 -23.26 -5.93 38.29
C LEU A 1270 -22.80 -4.95 39.39
N TYR A 1271 -23.18 -5.16 40.65
CA TYR A 1271 -22.85 -4.25 41.76
C TYR A 1271 -21.58 -4.64 42.55
N PHE A 1272 -20.82 -5.65 42.11
CA PHE A 1272 -19.60 -6.15 42.80
C PHE A 1272 -18.30 -6.08 41.98
N ARG A 1273 -18.28 -5.34 40.85
CA ARG A 1273 -17.05 -5.15 40.03
C ARG A 1273 -16.64 -3.69 39.79
N LEU A 1274 -17.25 -2.75 40.52
CA LEU A 1274 -16.89 -1.32 40.55
C LEU A 1274 -16.80 -0.82 42.01
N LEU A 1275 -16.13 -1.62 42.84
CA LEU A 1275 -15.07 -1.17 43.76
C LEU A 1275 -13.76 -1.63 43.11
#